data_AF-A0A1M4T5X6-F1
#
_entry.id   AF-A0A1M4T5X6-F1
#
_cell.length_a   1.000
_cell.length_b   1.000
_cell.length_c   1.000
_cell.angle_alpha   90.00
_cell.angle_beta   90.00
_cell.angle_gamma   90.00
#
_symmetry.space_group_name_H-M   'P 1'
#
loop_
_entity.id
_entity.type
_entity.pdbx_description
1 polymer ?
#
loop_
_entity_poly.entity_id
_entity_poly.type
_entity_poly.pdbx_seq_one_letter_code
_entity_poly.pdbx_strand_id
1 'polypeptide(L)'
;MKKHYLHLLLPALLCLAALSSFGQVQQQLVLRYNGPGSNNDRATAMTFDPEGYLYVLGNGGFKQYTGKGQEYWSYHFMYFGAGRRAVADHAYNIYITEEHRLIKGSMSDYGYSYIGNYGGNELKLDASGNVYVGGQQEGDFATAKFDAAGQLVWAAHYNGPGNGPDSLTGLAVDSSGNVYVCGVSRGLADDDFTTIKYNAQGQELWVQRYGGGGSKDAAYDLAIDTLGNVYVTGESGGDYATVKYSPSGALLWVQKFNGPAGLMDAARALALDSAGNLYVTGGSTGVGSGLDYTTLKYNTAGKLLWEQRYNGTGNDADTATLMALDASGNIIITGSSMGKGSGEDYATLKYDPAGNLLWANRFSQDDEGEGGARDLLLDREGNVYVTGVATVRYNAAGQEQWSRHYYKSGHGWDAASAMVVDSSGNMYLTGNSEQDFGHNPDYATVKFDPNGKMLWVSRYESPVGGADFASAIAVDRQGNTYITGWSAGKETGFDYTTIKYNAGGKELWVRRYNGPGNGEDKAVALVLDSLGNVYVTGSSRGSGTGLDYATLKYDSEGRLLWEKRYDGKGSDDKPAAMTIDPKGRLYITGQGHVPGGPTQPGYLTLSYDSDGNQRWVRGYGSGAYATALTLDALGKLYITGSSPAAATGHDFVTLKYDPDGRQLWAARYNGPENGADRANDLVADQDGNVYVTGVTQSGTYFTTVKFNKDGVKAWDARYRFQDDPYNTNEARKVALSPDGSIIVTGTSWADFATVGYDSSGQELWVKRYDESYGSSEPSALHVDKAGNIYVAGTSDTGEDPLGDWDDYILFKYKPIPGGIISRFSVPDAIWDAEGNTLRDGDTLNLATMSHREINIQAHTDPQQADSVYMVLDGPQHHSQMETAAPFALFGDNNGDYNAWIPAPGHYTVTATPYFNGIKGQPTTIRFYVLDQAVTHFVLVNADTDKDIAPLQYGDTLNLSALPTRNLNIRAVVQPEKVGSVVFNWNGTQRVENAAPYALGSDNAGNYHRWTPAPGEHSLTATPYAHKHGYGKEGAYHGIRFTVIDSLSLSGFTLLDADRDKPIMPLYDGAVIDLAQHPRINILAVPGIGRIGSVRFGLNERANYRLENHAPFALAANRLQDYLPWQAAPGTYTITATPFGQHDGAGKKGTALRISITLIHSTNLPAILTRNTQVGTPALAEKGLYLQAWPNPVATTGQVSFGADRDTYLSVELLATNGSRIQQLFAGAVKGKTPYRHTLSMAALPPGTYILSLVTQTGERRTQKMVKPSW
;
A
#
# COMPACT_ATOMS: atom_id res chain seq x y z
N MET A 1 -30.96 38.25 -29.88
CA MET A 1 -31.11 39.56 -29.21
C MET A 1 -31.59 39.37 -27.76
N LYS A 2 -31.68 40.43 -26.95
CA LYS A 2 -32.12 40.37 -25.54
C LYS A 2 -33.55 39.80 -25.39
N LYS A 3 -33.72 38.84 -24.45
CA LYS A 3 -34.97 38.36 -23.80
C LYS A 3 -36.15 37.92 -24.69
N HIS A 4 -36.77 36.78 -24.35
CA HIS A 4 -38.08 36.59 -23.66
C HIS A 4 -38.07 35.14 -23.13
N TYR A 5 -38.36 34.84 -21.85
CA TYR A 5 -39.69 34.50 -21.28
C TYR A 5 -40.47 33.49 -22.14
N LEU A 6 -40.94 32.33 -21.65
CA LEU A 6 -41.60 31.97 -20.38
C LEU A 6 -41.32 30.46 -20.09
N HIS A 7 -41.30 29.86 -18.88
CA HIS A 7 -42.33 29.75 -17.83
C HIS A 7 -41.72 29.39 -16.43
N LEU A 8 -42.55 29.04 -15.44
CA LEU A 8 -42.23 28.99 -14.00
C LEU A 8 -42.26 27.58 -13.34
N LEU A 9 -41.63 27.51 -12.15
CA LEU A 9 -41.88 26.63 -10.98
C LEU A 9 -41.31 25.19 -10.95
N LEU A 10 -40.33 25.03 -10.03
CA LEU A 10 -40.07 23.95 -9.05
C LEU A 10 -40.61 22.51 -9.31
N PRO A 11 -39.77 21.48 -9.08
CA PRO A 11 -39.32 21.19 -7.71
C PRO A 11 -37.81 21.02 -7.50
N ALA A 12 -37.34 21.42 -6.32
CA ALA A 12 -36.02 21.07 -5.77
C ALA A 12 -36.22 20.26 -4.47
N LEU A 13 -36.53 18.98 -4.62
CA LEU A 13 -36.74 17.99 -3.56
C LEU A 13 -36.62 16.58 -4.18
N LEU A 14 -36.28 15.58 -3.38
CA LEU A 14 -35.94 14.19 -3.78
C LEU A 14 -34.62 14.04 -4.57
N CYS A 15 -33.52 13.99 -3.82
CA CYS A 15 -32.33 13.21 -4.21
C CYS A 15 -31.66 12.65 -2.94
N LEU A 16 -30.94 11.53 -3.07
CA LEU A 16 -30.32 10.73 -1.99
C LEU A 16 -31.27 10.13 -0.93
N ALA A 17 -31.83 8.95 -1.23
CA ALA A 17 -31.80 7.75 -0.35
C ALA A 17 -32.59 6.56 -0.97
N ALA A 18 -32.13 6.00 -2.10
CA ALA A 18 -32.68 4.76 -2.68
C ALA A 18 -31.72 4.11 -3.71
N LEU A 19 -30.51 3.73 -3.28
CA LEU A 19 -29.63 2.84 -4.04
C LEU A 19 -29.44 1.55 -3.24
N SER A 20 -30.33 0.58 -3.49
CA SER A 20 -30.34 -0.75 -2.89
C SER A 20 -31.17 -1.70 -3.75
N SER A 21 -30.82 -2.99 -3.77
CA SER A 21 -31.46 -4.12 -4.48
C SER A 21 -31.51 -4.08 -6.02
N PHE A 22 -30.52 -4.74 -6.63
CA PHE A 22 -30.57 -5.67 -7.78
C PHE A 22 -31.30 -5.33 -9.11
N GLY A 23 -30.62 -5.66 -10.22
CA GLY A 23 -31.25 -5.94 -11.53
C GLY A 23 -30.35 -5.70 -12.74
N GLN A 24 -29.85 -6.77 -13.39
CA GLN A 24 -29.23 -6.68 -14.71
C GLN A 24 -30.29 -6.42 -15.80
N VAL A 25 -30.09 -5.40 -16.64
CA VAL A 25 -30.46 -5.42 -18.08
C VAL A 25 -29.45 -4.54 -18.84
N GLN A 26 -28.85 -5.06 -19.92
CA GLN A 26 -28.05 -4.26 -20.86
C GLN A 26 -28.95 -3.38 -21.76
N GLN A 27 -28.51 -2.16 -22.08
CA GLN A 27 -28.77 -1.59 -23.41
C GLN A 27 -27.54 -0.83 -23.92
N GLN A 28 -27.09 -1.18 -25.13
CA GLN A 28 -26.07 -0.47 -25.88
C GLN A 28 -26.60 0.90 -26.34
N LEU A 29 -25.70 1.87 -26.57
CA LEU A 29 -25.99 3.00 -27.46
C LEU A 29 -24.79 3.26 -28.37
N VAL A 30 -25.06 3.33 -29.67
CA VAL A 30 -24.06 3.44 -30.74
C VAL A 30 -23.85 4.91 -31.13
N LEU A 31 -22.59 5.31 -31.31
CA LEU A 31 -22.19 6.55 -31.98
C LEU A 31 -21.15 6.22 -33.05
N ARG A 32 -21.24 6.90 -34.20
CA ARG A 32 -20.34 6.74 -35.36
C ARG A 32 -19.65 8.07 -35.66
N TYR A 33 -18.47 8.03 -36.27
CA TYR A 33 -17.85 9.18 -36.91
C TYR A 33 -17.27 8.79 -38.27
N ASN A 34 -17.38 9.69 -39.26
CA ASN A 34 -16.83 9.54 -40.61
C ASN A 34 -16.00 10.78 -40.95
N GLY A 35 -14.75 10.62 -41.35
CA GLY A 35 -13.87 11.67 -41.88
C GLY A 35 -12.87 11.05 -42.87
N PRO A 36 -12.52 11.69 -44.00
CA PRO A 36 -11.83 10.99 -45.09
C PRO A 36 -10.30 11.19 -45.13
N GLY A 37 -9.54 10.09 -45.22
CA GLY A 37 -8.69 9.95 -46.40
C GLY A 37 -7.17 9.77 -46.33
N SER A 38 -6.56 9.12 -45.32
CA SER A 38 -5.33 8.33 -45.55
C SER A 38 -4.94 7.33 -44.43
N ASN A 39 -5.85 6.39 -44.14
CA ASN A 39 -5.59 4.97 -43.88
C ASN A 39 -4.58 4.48 -42.80
N ASN A 40 -3.98 5.29 -41.91
CA ASN A 40 -3.02 4.74 -40.93
C ASN A 40 -3.07 5.28 -39.48
N ASP A 41 -4.26 5.62 -39.04
CA ASP A 41 -4.53 5.97 -37.65
C ASP A 41 -4.43 4.72 -36.73
N ARG A 42 -3.55 4.58 -35.70
CA ARG A 42 -3.44 3.47 -34.68
C ARG A 42 -3.96 3.89 -33.26
N ALA A 43 -4.52 2.99 -32.42
CA ALA A 43 -5.11 3.26 -31.07
C ALA A 43 -4.27 2.74 -29.86
N THR A 44 -3.21 3.47 -29.51
CA THR A 44 -2.05 2.92 -28.78
C THR A 44 -2.11 2.92 -27.24
N ALA A 45 -2.97 3.69 -26.60
CA ALA A 45 -2.99 3.80 -25.13
C ALA A 45 -4.31 4.39 -24.58
N MET A 46 -4.60 4.11 -23.31
CA MET A 46 -5.75 4.68 -22.59
C MET A 46 -5.49 4.89 -21.09
N THR A 47 -6.37 5.66 -20.43
CA THR A 47 -6.16 6.11 -19.03
C THR A 47 -7.43 6.59 -18.34
N PHE A 48 -7.44 6.62 -17.01
CA PHE A 48 -8.42 7.35 -16.20
C PHE A 48 -7.84 8.61 -15.53
N ASP A 49 -8.66 9.66 -15.37
CA ASP A 49 -8.39 10.77 -14.45
C ASP A 49 -8.94 10.49 -13.03
N PRO A 50 -8.61 11.31 -12.02
CA PRO A 50 -9.11 11.12 -10.65
C PRO A 50 -10.65 11.19 -10.51
N GLU A 51 -11.33 11.86 -11.44
CA GLU A 51 -12.79 12.09 -11.48
C GLU A 51 -13.56 10.92 -12.15
N GLY A 52 -12.84 10.01 -12.82
CA GLY A 52 -13.39 8.80 -13.44
C GLY A 52 -13.70 8.92 -14.94
N TYR A 53 -13.09 9.88 -15.65
CA TYR A 53 -13.17 9.94 -17.11
C TYR A 53 -12.05 9.11 -17.76
N LEU A 54 -12.42 8.33 -18.76
CA LEU A 54 -11.53 7.57 -19.61
C LEU A 54 -11.01 8.47 -20.74
N TYR A 55 -9.74 8.38 -21.07
CA TYR A 55 -9.17 8.98 -22.27
C TYR A 55 -8.58 7.89 -23.16
N VAL A 56 -8.75 8.03 -24.48
CA VAL A 56 -8.25 7.11 -25.50
C VAL A 56 -7.48 7.92 -26.54
N LEU A 57 -6.24 7.48 -26.83
CA LEU A 57 -5.33 8.12 -27.77
C LEU A 57 -5.19 7.30 -29.05
N GLY A 58 -5.15 7.98 -30.21
CA GLY A 58 -4.67 7.39 -31.44
C GLY A 58 -4.03 8.39 -32.40
N ASN A 59 -3.30 7.88 -33.40
CA ASN A 59 -2.48 8.66 -34.33
C ASN A 59 -3.23 9.85 -35.00
N GLY A 60 -4.53 9.73 -35.28
CA GLY A 60 -5.33 10.77 -35.96
C GLY A 60 -6.09 11.74 -35.03
N GLY A 61 -6.10 11.51 -33.71
CA GLY A 61 -6.89 12.33 -32.78
C GLY A 61 -7.02 11.77 -31.36
N PHE A 62 -7.59 12.59 -30.48
CA PHE A 62 -7.70 12.31 -29.04
C PHE A 62 -9.15 12.47 -28.57
N LYS A 63 -9.59 11.59 -27.66
CA LYS A 63 -11.00 11.52 -27.21
C LYS A 63 -11.11 11.29 -25.70
N GLN A 64 -11.95 12.07 -25.03
CA GLN A 64 -12.35 11.86 -23.64
C GLN A 64 -13.73 11.22 -23.60
N TYR A 65 -13.92 10.27 -22.69
CA TYR A 65 -15.15 9.56 -22.38
C TYR A 65 -15.47 9.69 -20.89
N THR A 66 -16.74 9.83 -20.54
CA THR A 66 -17.20 9.65 -19.16
C THR A 66 -16.92 8.22 -18.67
N GLY A 67 -16.84 7.99 -17.35
CA GLY A 67 -16.79 6.64 -16.75
C GLY A 67 -17.99 5.73 -17.05
N LYS A 68 -18.96 6.20 -17.85
CA LYS A 68 -20.08 5.41 -18.40
C LYS A 68 -19.95 5.17 -19.92
N GLY A 69 -18.79 5.44 -20.51
CA GLY A 69 -18.47 5.17 -21.92
C GLY A 69 -19.06 6.15 -22.94
N GLN A 70 -19.69 7.25 -22.50
CA GLN A 70 -20.19 8.29 -23.43
C GLN A 70 -19.10 9.33 -23.70
N GLU A 71 -18.90 9.65 -24.98
CA GLU A 71 -17.90 10.64 -25.44
C GLU A 71 -18.22 12.03 -24.85
N TYR A 72 -17.22 12.63 -24.21
CA TYR A 72 -17.30 13.94 -23.58
C TYR A 72 -16.82 15.03 -24.54
N TRP A 73 -15.75 14.76 -25.30
CA TRP A 73 -15.34 15.50 -26.51
C TRP A 73 -14.32 14.70 -27.32
N SER A 74 -14.13 15.11 -28.58
CA SER A 74 -13.09 14.61 -29.48
C SER A 74 -12.45 15.74 -30.28
N TYR A 75 -11.15 15.62 -30.56
CA TYR A 75 -10.38 16.57 -31.36
C TYR A 75 -9.72 15.84 -32.54
N HIS A 76 -9.82 16.42 -33.74
CA HIS A 76 -9.39 15.82 -35.00
C HIS A 76 -8.37 16.72 -35.70
N PHE A 77 -7.35 16.10 -36.32
CA PHE A 77 -6.39 16.78 -37.18
C PHE A 77 -6.70 16.49 -38.66
N MET A 78 -6.20 17.35 -39.56
CA MET A 78 -6.05 17.01 -40.97
C MET A 78 -4.58 16.63 -41.21
N TYR A 79 -4.34 15.66 -42.09
CA TYR A 79 -3.07 14.96 -42.22
C TYR A 79 -1.83 15.85 -42.38
N PHE A 80 -0.81 15.52 -41.59
CA PHE A 80 0.60 15.81 -41.81
C PHE A 80 1.41 14.52 -41.53
N GLY A 81 2.70 14.50 -41.90
CA GLY A 81 3.56 13.31 -41.77
C GLY A 81 3.82 12.86 -40.32
N ALA A 82 4.57 11.76 -40.19
CA ALA A 82 4.85 11.09 -38.92
C ALA A 82 5.41 12.01 -37.81
N GLY A 83 5.23 11.60 -36.55
CA GLY A 83 5.95 12.20 -35.41
C GLY A 83 5.23 13.30 -34.60
N ARG A 84 3.89 13.38 -34.59
CA ARG A 84 3.15 14.40 -33.78
C ARG A 84 2.08 13.76 -32.87
N ARG A 85 2.08 14.13 -31.59
CA ARG A 85 1.12 13.67 -30.57
C ARG A 85 0.72 14.83 -29.64
N ALA A 86 -0.37 14.66 -28.90
CA ALA A 86 -0.98 15.71 -28.07
C ALA A 86 -1.22 15.27 -26.61
N VAL A 87 -1.18 16.23 -25.69
CA VAL A 87 -1.39 16.04 -24.24
C VAL A 87 -2.40 17.06 -23.72
N ALA A 88 -3.14 16.74 -22.66
CA ALA A 88 -4.12 17.62 -22.03
C ALA A 88 -3.91 17.76 -20.52
N ASP A 89 -4.39 18.85 -19.92
CA ASP A 89 -4.19 19.18 -18.50
C ASP A 89 -5.48 19.23 -17.66
N HIS A 90 -5.31 19.30 -16.33
CA HIS A 90 -6.36 19.48 -15.32
C HIS A 90 -7.16 20.81 -15.45
N ALA A 91 -6.91 21.62 -16.47
CA ALA A 91 -7.61 22.89 -16.75
C ALA A 91 -8.26 22.92 -18.15
N TYR A 92 -8.40 21.77 -18.81
CA TYR A 92 -9.00 21.56 -20.13
C TYR A 92 -8.24 22.22 -21.31
N ASN A 93 -6.92 22.41 -21.21
CA ASN A 93 -6.10 22.78 -22.37
C ASN A 93 -5.65 21.52 -23.14
N ILE A 94 -5.38 21.67 -24.43
CA ILE A 94 -4.79 20.65 -25.31
C ILE A 94 -3.52 21.24 -25.93
N TYR A 95 -2.41 20.50 -25.90
CA TYR A 95 -1.10 20.90 -26.41
C TYR A 95 -0.71 20.05 -27.61
N ILE A 96 -0.31 20.70 -28.71
CA ILE A 96 0.17 20.10 -29.97
C ILE A 96 1.37 20.93 -30.47
N THR A 97 2.39 20.30 -31.03
CA THR A 97 3.50 20.95 -31.76
C THR A 97 3.18 21.02 -33.26
N GLU A 98 3.40 22.17 -33.91
CA GLU A 98 4.71 22.57 -34.48
C GLU A 98 4.91 24.10 -34.48
N GLU A 99 6.08 24.59 -34.90
CA GLU A 99 6.45 26.00 -35.14
C GLU A 99 6.27 26.98 -33.96
N HIS A 100 6.96 26.71 -32.84
CA HIS A 100 7.44 27.69 -31.84
C HIS A 100 6.46 28.69 -31.17
N ARG A 101 5.14 28.59 -31.41
CA ARG A 101 4.11 29.30 -30.64
C ARG A 101 3.05 28.34 -30.13
N LEU A 102 2.77 28.42 -28.83
CA LEU A 102 1.65 27.74 -28.19
C LEU A 102 0.36 28.49 -28.55
N ILE A 103 -0.29 28.08 -29.66
CA ILE A 103 -1.43 28.80 -30.25
C ILE A 103 -2.68 28.67 -29.38
N LYS A 104 -2.93 29.66 -28.52
CA LYS A 104 -4.25 29.88 -27.89
C LYS A 104 -5.22 30.57 -28.87
N GLY A 105 -5.43 29.92 -30.02
CA GLY A 105 -6.29 30.33 -31.12
C GLY A 105 -5.62 31.18 -32.21
N SER A 106 -5.97 30.88 -33.47
CA SER A 106 -5.61 31.57 -34.74
C SER A 106 -4.16 31.45 -35.27
N MET A 107 -4.05 31.34 -36.60
CA MET A 107 -2.84 31.09 -37.40
C MET A 107 -2.43 32.30 -38.25
N SER A 108 -1.16 32.39 -38.66
CA SER A 108 -0.76 32.89 -40.00
C SER A 108 0.74 32.63 -40.33
N ASP A 109 0.97 31.64 -41.20
CA ASP A 109 1.91 31.56 -42.34
C ASP A 109 3.46 31.73 -42.24
N TYR A 110 4.12 30.75 -42.89
CA TYR A 110 5.49 30.68 -43.48
C TYR A 110 6.73 30.54 -42.57
N GLY A 111 7.33 29.32 -42.54
CA GLY A 111 8.55 28.94 -41.77
C GLY A 111 9.59 28.07 -42.52
N TYR A 112 9.40 26.73 -42.51
CA TYR A 112 10.31 25.62 -42.95
C TYR A 112 11.33 25.06 -41.93
N SER A 113 11.53 23.72 -41.99
CA SER A 113 12.61 22.84 -41.43
C SER A 113 12.73 22.67 -39.90
N TYR A 114 13.03 21.49 -39.31
CA TYR A 114 13.06 20.03 -39.67
C TYR A 114 13.39 19.25 -38.35
N ILE A 115 12.67 18.19 -37.88
CA ILE A 115 13.07 17.18 -36.82
C ILE A 115 12.13 15.90 -36.78
N GLY A 116 12.55 14.67 -36.37
CA GLY A 116 11.65 13.50 -36.07
C GLY A 116 12.18 12.20 -35.37
N ASN A 117 11.28 11.18 -35.21
CA ASN A 117 11.25 9.83 -34.53
C ASN A 117 11.88 9.51 -33.16
N TYR A 118 11.06 9.30 -32.11
CA TYR A 118 11.34 8.32 -31.02
C TYR A 118 10.36 7.15 -31.09
N GLY A 119 10.83 5.94 -30.82
CA GLY A 119 9.97 4.82 -30.45
C GLY A 119 9.44 4.87 -28.99
N GLY A 120 8.48 4.00 -28.62
CA GLY A 120 7.69 4.10 -27.38
C GLY A 120 6.84 2.85 -27.06
N ASN A 121 7.24 2.05 -26.05
CA ASN A 121 6.86 0.65 -25.85
C ASN A 121 6.05 0.32 -24.55
N GLU A 122 6.38 0.80 -23.34
CA GLU A 122 5.75 0.32 -22.06
C GLU A 122 5.30 1.47 -21.12
N LEU A 123 4.09 1.45 -20.52
CA LEU A 123 3.27 2.59 -20.06
C LEU A 123 2.09 2.12 -19.09
N LYS A 124 1.46 2.98 -18.22
CA LYS A 124 0.60 2.70 -16.97
C LYS A 124 0.05 4.03 -16.25
N LEU A 125 -0.17 4.20 -14.89
CA LEU A 125 -0.66 5.50 -14.23
C LEU A 125 -0.46 5.88 -12.70
N ASP A 126 -0.25 7.17 -12.29
CA ASP A 126 0.29 7.63 -10.95
C ASP A 126 -0.55 8.52 -9.95
N ALA A 127 0.01 8.82 -8.75
CA ALA A 127 -0.45 9.79 -7.72
C ALA A 127 0.25 11.20 -7.67
N SER A 128 1.55 11.33 -8.00
CA SER A 128 2.27 12.63 -8.02
C SER A 128 2.09 13.41 -9.33
N GLY A 129 1.63 12.72 -10.38
CA GLY A 129 0.76 13.37 -11.36
C GLY A 129 0.49 12.65 -12.68
N ASN A 130 1.33 11.70 -13.14
CA ASN A 130 1.41 11.47 -14.59
C ASN A 130 1.73 10.03 -15.14
N VAL A 131 2.99 9.60 -15.37
CA VAL A 131 3.52 8.86 -16.55
C VAL A 131 4.69 7.80 -16.26
N TYR A 132 5.26 6.98 -17.19
CA TYR A 132 6.45 6.01 -17.30
C TYR A 132 6.50 5.34 -18.69
N VAL A 133 7.64 5.42 -19.41
CA VAL A 133 7.85 5.07 -20.82
C VAL A 133 9.25 4.47 -21.06
N GLY A 134 9.27 3.20 -21.47
CA GLY A 134 10.33 2.60 -22.28
C GLY A 134 9.91 2.68 -23.73
N GLY A 135 10.82 2.83 -24.70
CA GLY A 135 10.59 3.21 -26.10
C GLY A 135 11.56 2.68 -27.16
N GLN A 136 12.00 3.52 -28.13
CA GLN A 136 12.99 3.30 -29.24
C GLN A 136 14.39 4.04 -29.07
N GLN A 137 15.63 3.55 -28.69
CA GLN A 137 16.92 4.32 -28.38
C GLN A 137 18.30 3.64 -27.90
N GLU A 138 19.28 3.35 -28.83
CA GLU A 138 20.81 3.04 -28.91
C GLU A 138 21.28 1.61 -29.23
N GLY A 139 20.43 0.61 -29.34
CA GLY A 139 19.14 0.47 -28.68
C GLY A 139 19.19 0.53 -27.13
N ASP A 140 18.72 -0.50 -26.43
CA ASP A 140 18.81 -0.80 -24.98
C ASP A 140 18.39 0.36 -24.12
N PHE A 141 18.64 0.15 -22.86
CA PHE A 141 17.71 0.49 -21.88
C PHE A 141 17.80 1.99 -21.79
N ALA A 142 16.65 2.63 -21.73
CA ALA A 142 16.60 4.05 -21.92
C ALA A 142 15.49 4.51 -21.03
N THR A 143 15.84 5.21 -19.95
CA THR A 143 14.98 5.30 -18.80
C THR A 143 14.67 6.73 -18.39
N ALA A 144 13.41 7.12 -18.66
CA ALA A 144 12.81 8.45 -18.70
C ALA A 144 11.55 8.65 -17.78
N LYS A 145 11.51 9.65 -16.87
CA LYS A 145 10.44 10.03 -15.89
C LYS A 145 10.15 11.55 -15.82
N PHE A 146 8.98 12.00 -15.38
CA PHE A 146 8.42 13.24 -15.96
C PHE A 146 7.37 13.98 -15.08
N ASP A 147 7.74 15.07 -14.39
CA ASP A 147 6.97 15.80 -13.35
C ASP A 147 5.55 16.28 -13.68
N ALA A 148 4.81 16.77 -12.68
CA ALA A 148 3.45 17.29 -12.84
C ALA A 148 3.27 18.43 -13.88
N ALA A 149 4.35 19.10 -14.32
CA ALA A 149 4.26 20.31 -15.14
C ALA A 149 4.75 20.11 -16.57
N GLY A 150 5.89 19.43 -16.72
CA GLY A 150 6.64 19.45 -17.97
C GLY A 150 8.16 19.45 -17.82
N GLN A 151 8.78 18.97 -16.73
CA GLN A 151 10.18 18.50 -16.74
C GLN A 151 10.41 17.10 -16.14
N LEU A 152 11.65 16.68 -16.00
CA LEU A 152 12.23 15.40 -16.44
C LEU A 152 12.97 14.77 -15.18
N VAL A 153 14.30 14.69 -14.92
CA VAL A 153 15.09 14.12 -13.74
C VAL A 153 16.51 13.45 -14.05
N TRP A 154 16.63 12.12 -14.08
CA TRP A 154 17.77 11.27 -14.43
C TRP A 154 17.61 10.33 -15.74
N ALA A 155 18.63 9.77 -16.46
CA ALA A 155 18.59 8.68 -17.52
C ALA A 155 19.64 7.53 -17.38
N ALA A 156 19.28 6.25 -17.44
CA ALA A 156 19.96 5.24 -16.60
C ALA A 156 21.07 4.29 -17.18
N HIS A 157 21.89 4.66 -18.18
CA HIS A 157 22.43 3.66 -19.14
C HIS A 157 23.74 2.91 -18.78
N TYR A 158 23.97 1.64 -19.15
CA TYR A 158 25.33 1.08 -19.27
C TYR A 158 25.50 -0.26 -20.10
N ASN A 159 26.77 -0.54 -20.40
CA ASN A 159 27.43 -1.40 -21.40
C ASN A 159 27.20 -2.91 -21.65
N GLY A 160 26.36 -3.73 -21.01
CA GLY A 160 26.06 -5.02 -21.67
C GLY A 160 27.04 -6.27 -21.81
N PRO A 161 27.49 -7.14 -20.87
CA PRO A 161 29.54 -7.80 -21.03
C PRO A 161 30.12 -8.25 -22.36
N GLY A 162 29.31 -8.71 -23.28
CA GLY A 162 29.80 -9.04 -24.62
C GLY A 162 29.63 -7.90 -25.63
N ASN A 163 28.86 -6.87 -25.30
CA ASN A 163 28.64 -5.55 -25.91
C ASN A 163 28.06 -5.39 -27.38
N GLY A 164 27.11 -4.46 -27.67
CA GLY A 164 26.19 -4.28 -28.88
C GLY A 164 24.60 -4.40 -28.75
N PRO A 165 23.84 -5.42 -29.28
CA PRO A 165 22.34 -5.68 -29.21
C PRO A 165 21.37 -6.27 -28.06
N ASP A 166 20.07 -5.93 -27.78
CA ASP A 166 19.50 -6.13 -26.38
C ASP A 166 17.97 -5.82 -25.93
N SER A 167 16.89 -5.53 -26.70
CA SER A 167 15.40 -5.80 -26.38
C SER A 167 14.51 -5.31 -25.12
N LEU A 168 13.32 -4.63 -25.27
CA LEU A 168 12.38 -4.24 -24.15
C LEU A 168 11.15 -5.14 -23.94
N THR A 169 10.70 -5.28 -22.67
CA THR A 169 9.43 -5.95 -22.29
C THR A 169 8.48 -5.33 -21.20
N GLY A 170 8.67 -5.35 -19.85
CA GLY A 170 7.61 -4.96 -18.84
C GLY A 170 7.92 -4.04 -17.62
N LEU A 171 6.96 -3.24 -17.07
CA LEU A 171 7.14 -2.01 -16.22
C LEU A 171 6.12 -1.77 -15.01
N ALA A 172 6.51 -1.82 -13.72
CA ALA A 172 5.68 -1.61 -12.47
C ALA A 172 6.33 -0.76 -11.30
N VAL A 173 5.67 -0.35 -10.16
CA VAL A 173 6.24 0.69 -9.20
C VAL A 173 6.03 0.46 -7.70
N ASP A 174 6.89 1.05 -6.86
CA ASP A 174 6.82 1.20 -5.38
C ASP A 174 6.47 2.61 -4.87
N SER A 175 5.77 2.55 -3.74
CA SER A 175 5.15 3.50 -2.81
C SER A 175 5.75 4.90 -2.63
N SER A 176 7.00 5.17 -3.03
CA SER A 176 7.56 6.53 -2.94
C SER A 176 8.39 6.95 -4.16
N GLY A 177 8.21 6.27 -5.30
CA GLY A 177 8.34 6.92 -6.60
C GLY A 177 9.52 6.53 -7.48
N ASN A 178 10.04 5.30 -7.37
CA ASN A 178 11.19 4.78 -8.14
C ASN A 178 10.88 3.51 -9.02
N VAL A 179 11.82 2.67 -9.53
CA VAL A 179 11.60 1.67 -10.66
C VAL A 179 12.50 0.39 -10.59
N TYR A 180 12.56 -0.66 -11.43
CA TYR A 180 13.51 -1.83 -11.48
C TYR A 180 13.08 -2.88 -12.57
N VAL A 181 13.92 -3.55 -13.41
CA VAL A 181 13.51 -3.57 -14.87
C VAL A 181 13.22 -4.81 -15.82
N CYS A 182 13.29 -6.15 -15.63
CA CYS A 182 13.23 -7.21 -16.74
C CYS A 182 12.61 -6.97 -18.17
N GLY A 183 13.24 -7.63 -19.17
CA GLY A 183 13.38 -7.33 -20.63
C GLY A 183 14.38 -8.27 -21.28
N VAL A 184 15.44 -7.82 -21.98
CA VAL A 184 16.34 -8.71 -22.77
C VAL A 184 17.84 -8.53 -22.49
N SER A 185 18.65 -9.61 -22.54
CA SER A 185 19.97 -9.64 -21.87
C SER A 185 20.75 -11.03 -22.03
N ARG A 186 22.05 -11.36 -22.40
CA ARG A 186 23.59 -11.46 -22.09
C ARG A 186 24.09 -12.56 -21.13
N GLY A 187 24.12 -13.84 -21.47
CA GLY A 187 25.01 -14.82 -20.81
C GLY A 187 26.23 -15.13 -21.63
N LEU A 188 27.41 -15.36 -21.04
CA LEU A 188 28.58 -15.48 -21.90
C LEU A 188 28.55 -16.73 -22.76
N ALA A 189 27.64 -17.66 -22.57
CA ALA A 189 27.33 -18.70 -23.54
C ALA A 189 26.55 -18.17 -24.76
N ASP A 190 25.47 -17.49 -24.40
CA ASP A 190 24.12 -17.53 -24.93
C ASP A 190 23.35 -16.60 -24.01
N ASP A 191 22.28 -16.03 -24.50
CA ASP A 191 21.54 -14.95 -23.87
C ASP A 191 21.05 -15.40 -22.45
N ASP A 192 21.16 -14.53 -21.43
CA ASP A 192 20.97 -14.85 -20.00
C ASP A 192 20.46 -13.65 -19.13
N PHE A 193 19.35 -13.01 -19.43
CA PHE A 193 18.32 -13.03 -18.39
C PHE A 193 18.69 -11.98 -17.20
N THR A 194 18.39 -10.66 -17.20
CA THR A 194 18.52 -9.65 -16.04
C THR A 194 17.27 -8.89 -15.45
N THR A 195 17.41 -8.03 -14.44
CA THR A 195 16.55 -6.94 -13.96
C THR A 195 17.34 -6.04 -13.05
N ILE A 196 17.40 -4.71 -13.15
CA ILE A 196 18.29 -3.88 -12.32
C ILE A 196 17.62 -2.97 -11.30
N LYS A 197 18.31 -2.75 -10.17
CA LYS A 197 18.04 -1.77 -9.11
C LYS A 197 18.85 -0.50 -9.48
N TYR A 198 18.39 0.78 -9.46
CA TYR A 198 19.07 2.08 -9.15
C TYR A 198 18.14 3.18 -8.48
N ASN A 199 18.21 3.61 -7.20
CA ASN A 199 17.12 4.45 -6.54
C ASN A 199 16.56 5.78 -7.19
N ALA A 200 17.04 7.01 -6.91
CA ALA A 200 16.77 8.31 -7.59
C ALA A 200 17.43 9.62 -6.94
N GLN A 201 18.76 9.79 -6.74
CA GLN A 201 19.73 11.01 -6.76
C GLN A 201 22.30 11.16 -9.02
N GLY A 202 22.56 10.28 -10.05
CA GLY A 202 23.91 9.92 -10.53
C GLY A 202 24.53 8.67 -9.84
N GLN A 203 23.79 7.59 -9.49
CA GLN A 203 24.08 6.44 -8.59
C GLN A 203 23.28 5.10 -8.78
N GLU A 204 23.91 3.94 -9.01
CA GLU A 204 23.26 2.65 -9.38
C GLU A 204 22.31 1.95 -8.38
N LEU A 205 21.97 0.66 -8.61
CA LEU A 205 21.92 -0.55 -7.75
C LEU A 205 22.24 -1.90 -8.62
N TRP A 206 21.70 -3.17 -8.59
CA TRP A 206 22.42 -4.53 -8.67
C TRP A 206 23.28 -5.15 -9.87
N VAL A 207 24.15 -6.22 -9.71
CA VAL A 207 25.08 -7.21 -10.53
C VAL A 207 25.07 -8.80 -11.01
N GLN A 208 24.02 -9.64 -11.25
CA GLN A 208 23.68 -11.10 -11.33
C GLN A 208 22.31 -11.38 -12.02
N ARG A 209 21.91 -12.66 -12.06
CA ARG A 209 21.09 -13.38 -13.00
C ARG A 209 20.87 -14.84 -12.49
N TYR A 210 19.92 -15.63 -13.03
CA TYR A 210 19.73 -17.11 -12.94
C TYR A 210 19.70 -17.90 -14.30
N GLY A 211 20.56 -18.89 -14.57
CA GLY A 211 20.74 -19.44 -15.93
C GLY A 211 20.16 -20.79 -16.28
N GLY A 212 19.78 -20.95 -17.54
CA GLY A 212 19.20 -22.16 -18.10
C GLY A 212 20.11 -23.39 -18.10
N GLY A 213 21.38 -23.21 -18.45
CA GLY A 213 22.43 -24.22 -18.60
C GLY A 213 23.24 -24.19 -19.90
N GLY A 214 23.10 -23.18 -20.77
CA GLY A 214 23.79 -23.03 -22.06
C GLY A 214 22.83 -22.90 -23.24
N SER A 215 21.98 -21.88 -23.19
CA SER A 215 20.91 -21.64 -24.17
C SER A 215 20.31 -20.28 -23.91
N LYS A 216 19.79 -19.63 -24.96
CA LYS A 216 19.05 -18.36 -24.81
C LYS A 216 17.84 -18.57 -23.93
N ASP A 217 17.73 -17.71 -22.93
CA ASP A 217 16.54 -17.60 -22.13
C ASP A 217 15.64 -16.49 -22.74
N ALA A 218 14.57 -16.07 -22.07
CA ALA A 218 13.86 -14.82 -22.43
C ALA A 218 13.19 -14.19 -21.18
N ALA A 219 12.92 -12.89 -21.08
CA ALA A 219 12.09 -12.30 -20.03
C ALA A 219 11.22 -11.18 -20.53
N TYR A 220 10.02 -11.15 -20.03
CA TYR A 220 9.00 -10.39 -20.69
C TYR A 220 8.16 -9.51 -19.76
N ASP A 221 8.13 -9.77 -18.45
CA ASP A 221 7.47 -8.85 -17.51
C ASP A 221 7.82 -9.08 -16.03
N LEU A 222 7.29 -8.19 -15.20
CA LEU A 222 7.68 -7.95 -13.84
C LEU A 222 6.58 -7.31 -12.99
N ALA A 223 6.55 -7.65 -11.69
CA ALA A 223 5.66 -7.01 -10.72
C ALA A 223 6.08 -7.37 -9.30
N ILE A 224 5.47 -6.67 -8.33
CA ILE A 224 6.03 -6.46 -6.98
C ILE A 224 5.10 -5.66 -6.05
N ASP A 225 4.97 -6.10 -4.77
CA ASP A 225 4.14 -5.56 -3.68
C ASP A 225 4.98 -4.95 -2.51
N THR A 226 4.51 -4.85 -1.27
CA THR A 226 4.86 -3.79 -0.30
C THR A 226 6.24 -3.65 0.44
N LEU A 227 7.23 -4.58 0.53
CA LEU A 227 8.45 -4.40 1.42
C LEU A 227 9.88 -4.97 1.08
N GLY A 228 10.16 -5.77 0.03
CA GLY A 228 11.48 -6.42 -0.18
C GLY A 228 11.80 -7.12 -1.54
N ASN A 229 11.14 -8.24 -1.79
CA ASN A 229 11.46 -9.31 -2.72
C ASN A 229 10.87 -9.16 -4.14
N VAL A 230 11.08 -10.10 -5.07
CA VAL A 230 11.27 -9.68 -6.47
C VAL A 230 11.14 -10.78 -7.55
N TYR A 231 10.52 -10.59 -8.72
CA TYR A 231 10.02 -11.67 -9.58
C TYR A 231 10.19 -11.42 -11.09
N VAL A 232 10.67 -12.44 -11.81
CA VAL A 232 10.64 -12.50 -13.30
C VAL A 232 9.60 -13.43 -13.82
N THR A 233 9.33 -13.24 -15.11
CA THR A 233 9.13 -14.36 -16.00
C THR A 233 9.64 -14.11 -17.41
N GLY A 234 9.98 -15.18 -18.10
CA GLY A 234 9.92 -15.35 -19.55
C GLY A 234 10.22 -16.78 -19.95
N GLU A 235 11.13 -16.98 -20.88
CA GLU A 235 11.69 -18.25 -21.33
C GLU A 235 13.02 -18.57 -20.58
N SER A 236 13.50 -19.80 -20.65
CA SER A 236 14.84 -20.24 -20.32
C SER A 236 15.16 -21.53 -21.06
N GLY A 237 16.00 -21.47 -22.08
CA GLY A 237 16.38 -22.60 -22.91
C GLY A 237 15.21 -23.31 -23.59
N GLY A 238 14.17 -22.57 -23.99
CA GLY A 238 12.94 -23.13 -24.53
C GLY A 238 11.88 -23.53 -23.50
N ASP A 239 12.09 -23.30 -22.20
CA ASP A 239 11.11 -23.52 -21.13
C ASP A 239 10.62 -22.19 -20.58
N TYR A 240 9.52 -22.07 -19.81
CA TYR A 240 9.38 -20.86 -19.00
C TYR A 240 10.52 -20.81 -17.98
N ALA A 241 10.97 -19.63 -17.65
CA ALA A 241 11.58 -19.42 -16.35
C ALA A 241 11.02 -18.23 -15.61
N THR A 242 10.94 -18.43 -14.31
CA THR A 242 10.35 -17.56 -13.34
C THR A 242 11.25 -17.62 -12.11
N VAL A 243 11.56 -16.47 -11.54
CA VAL A 243 12.71 -16.42 -10.63
C VAL A 243 12.51 -15.32 -9.56
N LYS A 244 12.83 -15.62 -8.29
CA LYS A 244 12.67 -14.74 -7.10
C LYS A 244 13.73 -15.00 -6.01
N TYR A 245 13.72 -14.10 -5.04
CA TYR A 245 14.76 -13.07 -4.89
C TYR A 245 14.26 -12.06 -3.78
N SER A 246 14.98 -11.63 -2.71
CA SER A 246 14.66 -10.68 -1.56
C SER A 246 15.41 -9.28 -1.44
N PRO A 247 15.11 -8.23 -0.61
CA PRO A 247 15.43 -6.79 -0.88
C PRO A 247 16.80 -6.31 -1.36
N SER A 248 17.89 -7.00 -1.00
CA SER A 248 19.24 -6.64 -1.40
C SER A 248 19.64 -7.22 -2.75
N GLY A 249 19.99 -8.51 -2.90
CA GLY A 249 20.14 -9.10 -4.23
C GLY A 249 20.80 -10.52 -4.55
N ALA A 250 20.20 -11.70 -4.26
CA ALA A 250 20.49 -13.13 -4.45
C ALA A 250 19.45 -13.86 -5.27
N LEU A 251 19.87 -15.01 -5.79
CA LEU A 251 18.97 -16.09 -6.14
C LEU A 251 18.35 -16.71 -4.88
N LEU A 252 17.11 -16.32 -4.48
CA LEU A 252 16.40 -17.10 -3.46
C LEU A 252 16.03 -18.48 -4.00
N TRP A 253 15.60 -18.56 -5.27
CA TRP A 253 15.19 -19.79 -5.95
C TRP A 253 14.86 -19.54 -7.43
N VAL A 254 14.77 -20.64 -8.18
CA VAL A 254 14.34 -20.71 -9.60
C VAL A 254 13.18 -21.66 -9.76
N GLN A 255 12.26 -21.37 -10.67
CA GLN A 255 11.37 -22.33 -11.31
C GLN A 255 11.56 -22.14 -12.80
N LYS A 256 12.21 -23.11 -13.44
CA LYS A 256 11.83 -23.41 -14.81
C LYS A 256 10.44 -24.05 -14.80
N PHE A 257 9.69 -23.85 -15.86
CA PHE A 257 8.54 -24.66 -16.21
C PHE A 257 8.71 -25.06 -17.69
N ASN A 258 9.22 -26.27 -17.90
CA ASN A 258 9.24 -26.94 -19.19
C ASN A 258 7.80 -27.42 -19.46
N GLY A 259 7.21 -26.93 -20.54
CA GLY A 259 5.85 -27.23 -20.97
C GLY A 259 5.69 -28.70 -21.37
N PRO A 260 4.45 -29.20 -21.43
CA PRO A 260 4.19 -30.63 -21.58
C PRO A 260 4.68 -31.23 -22.91
N ALA A 261 5.03 -30.39 -23.90
CA ALA A 261 5.63 -30.80 -25.16
C ALA A 261 7.17 -30.97 -25.11
N GLY A 262 7.87 -30.35 -24.15
CA GLY A 262 9.33 -30.24 -24.17
C GLY A 262 9.87 -29.41 -25.34
N LEU A 263 9.18 -28.32 -25.66
CA LEU A 263 9.40 -27.42 -26.79
C LEU A 263 9.07 -25.98 -26.36
N MET A 264 9.60 -24.99 -27.09
CA MET A 264 9.62 -23.56 -26.74
C MET A 264 8.41 -23.04 -25.95
N ASP A 265 8.71 -22.43 -24.80
CA ASP A 265 7.76 -21.81 -23.90
C ASP A 265 8.27 -20.43 -23.44
N ALA A 266 7.60 -19.36 -23.85
CA ALA A 266 7.91 -18.00 -23.41
C ALA A 266 6.79 -17.45 -22.53
N ALA A 267 7.02 -17.27 -21.24
CA ALA A 267 6.15 -16.38 -20.47
C ALA A 267 6.29 -14.94 -21.03
N ARG A 268 5.25 -14.11 -20.96
CA ARG A 268 5.22 -12.76 -21.54
C ARG A 268 4.76 -11.65 -20.60
N ALA A 269 3.87 -11.96 -19.65
CA ALA A 269 3.40 -11.01 -18.65
C ALA A 269 3.43 -11.62 -17.26
N LEU A 270 3.51 -10.78 -16.23
CA LEU A 270 3.39 -11.22 -14.86
C LEU A 270 2.85 -10.06 -14.01
N ALA A 271 2.13 -10.40 -12.95
CA ALA A 271 1.65 -9.46 -11.97
C ALA A 271 1.79 -10.10 -10.59
N LEU A 272 1.93 -9.29 -9.54
CA LEU A 272 1.69 -9.82 -8.21
C LEU A 272 0.37 -9.37 -7.66
N ASP A 273 -0.49 -10.35 -7.38
CA ASP A 273 -1.54 -10.04 -6.44
C ASP A 273 -0.89 -9.65 -5.11
N SER A 274 -1.59 -8.73 -4.48
CA SER A 274 -1.94 -8.94 -3.11
C SER A 274 -0.74 -9.38 -2.22
N ALA A 275 -0.69 -10.48 -1.46
CA ALA A 275 0.39 -10.73 -0.47
C ALA A 275 1.73 -11.31 -1.02
N GLY A 276 2.22 -10.74 -2.12
CA GLY A 276 3.47 -11.16 -2.75
C GLY A 276 3.26 -12.36 -3.68
N ASN A 277 2.20 -12.30 -4.49
CA ASN A 277 1.62 -13.42 -5.22
C ASN A 277 1.92 -13.45 -6.73
N LEU A 278 2.90 -14.22 -7.24
CA LEU A 278 3.28 -14.14 -8.67
C LEU A 278 2.36 -14.87 -9.62
N TYR A 279 1.60 -14.14 -10.42
CA TYR A 279 1.03 -14.67 -11.65
C TYR A 279 2.04 -14.43 -12.73
N VAL A 280 2.27 -15.46 -13.52
CA VAL A 280 3.07 -15.50 -14.74
C VAL A 280 2.13 -15.92 -15.85
N THR A 281 2.29 -15.42 -17.05
CA THR A 281 1.54 -15.90 -18.22
C THR A 281 2.33 -15.63 -19.49
N GLY A 282 2.18 -16.46 -20.53
CA GLY A 282 2.68 -16.17 -21.88
C GLY A 282 2.18 -17.21 -22.86
N GLY A 283 3.03 -17.71 -23.76
CA GLY A 283 2.73 -18.84 -24.65
C GLY A 283 3.67 -20.04 -24.39
N SER A 284 3.14 -21.25 -24.19
CA SER A 284 3.90 -22.48 -23.94
C SER A 284 3.46 -23.58 -24.90
N THR A 285 4.36 -24.34 -25.52
CA THR A 285 3.99 -25.35 -26.52
C THR A 285 3.17 -26.50 -25.89
N GLY A 286 1.95 -26.70 -26.39
CA GLY A 286 1.08 -27.79 -25.96
C GLY A 286 1.33 -29.11 -26.71
N VAL A 287 0.92 -30.23 -26.11
CA VAL A 287 1.09 -31.56 -26.72
C VAL A 287 0.10 -31.75 -27.87
N GLY A 288 0.50 -31.31 -29.07
CA GLY A 288 -0.33 -31.36 -30.28
C GLY A 288 -0.95 -30.01 -30.68
N SER A 289 -0.48 -28.91 -30.11
CA SER A 289 -0.78 -27.53 -30.52
C SER A 289 0.52 -26.74 -30.72
N GLY A 290 0.39 -25.48 -31.16
CA GLY A 290 1.45 -24.47 -31.00
C GLY A 290 1.59 -24.03 -29.54
N LEU A 291 1.98 -22.78 -29.32
CA LEU A 291 1.90 -22.15 -28.01
C LEU A 291 0.44 -22.12 -27.51
N ASP A 292 0.22 -22.42 -26.23
CA ASP A 292 -1.02 -22.19 -25.48
C ASP A 292 -0.78 -21.06 -24.45
N TYR A 293 -1.78 -20.23 -24.14
CA TYR A 293 -1.71 -19.29 -23.01
C TYR A 293 -1.43 -20.05 -21.73
N THR A 294 -0.23 -19.98 -21.18
CA THR A 294 0.09 -20.76 -19.99
C THR A 294 0.35 -19.83 -18.84
N THR A 295 -0.61 -19.81 -17.92
CA THR A 295 -0.55 -19.00 -16.72
C THR A 295 -0.03 -19.86 -15.58
N LEU A 296 1.05 -19.44 -14.94
CA LEU A 296 1.61 -20.12 -13.78
C LEU A 296 1.44 -19.22 -12.56
N LYS A 297 1.09 -19.81 -11.43
CA LYS A 297 1.07 -19.12 -10.15
C LYS A 297 2.33 -19.52 -9.33
N TYR A 298 3.01 -18.53 -8.71
CA TYR A 298 4.17 -18.67 -7.84
C TYR A 298 4.36 -17.68 -6.57
N ASN A 299 4.36 -18.13 -5.29
CA ASN A 299 4.48 -17.48 -3.91
C ASN A 299 5.68 -16.60 -3.43
N THR A 300 6.16 -16.66 -2.17
CA THR A 300 7.35 -15.95 -1.65
C THR A 300 8.77 -16.64 -1.46
N ALA A 301 9.00 -17.99 -1.56
CA ALA A 301 10.27 -18.68 -1.99
C ALA A 301 10.20 -20.15 -2.62
N GLY A 302 10.20 -20.38 -3.96
CA GLY A 302 10.38 -21.72 -4.62
C GLY A 302 9.20 -22.39 -5.41
N LYS A 303 8.50 -23.33 -4.76
CA LYS A 303 7.54 -24.36 -5.29
C LYS A 303 6.17 -23.92 -5.88
N LEU A 304 5.92 -24.05 -7.21
CA LEU A 304 4.64 -23.83 -7.97
C LEU A 304 3.34 -24.31 -7.25
N LEU A 305 2.19 -23.61 -7.34
CA LEU A 305 0.88 -24.19 -6.95
C LEU A 305 0.09 -24.70 -8.14
N TRP A 306 -0.16 -23.82 -9.11
CA TRP A 306 -0.95 -24.17 -10.27
C TRP A 306 -0.37 -23.63 -11.57
N GLU A 307 -0.70 -24.38 -12.60
CA GLU A 307 -0.60 -24.07 -14.00
C GLU A 307 -2.04 -24.04 -14.53
N GLN A 308 -2.36 -23.04 -15.36
CA GLN A 308 -3.60 -22.97 -16.12
C GLN A 308 -3.26 -22.70 -17.58
N ARG A 309 -3.60 -23.64 -18.46
CA ARG A 309 -3.41 -23.51 -19.90
C ARG A 309 -4.70 -23.11 -20.59
N TYR A 310 -4.63 -22.18 -21.53
CA TYR A 310 -5.69 -21.86 -22.48
C TYR A 310 -5.14 -21.99 -23.91
N ASN A 311 -5.49 -23.11 -24.53
CA ASN A 311 -5.33 -23.35 -25.95
C ASN A 311 -6.53 -22.73 -26.68
N GLY A 312 -6.26 -21.85 -27.63
CA GLY A 312 -7.25 -21.16 -28.45
C GLY A 312 -7.84 -22.08 -29.51
N THR A 313 -8.86 -21.60 -30.23
CA THR A 313 -9.57 -22.47 -31.17
C THR A 313 -8.70 -22.98 -32.33
N GLY A 314 -7.61 -22.27 -32.65
CA GLY A 314 -6.64 -22.66 -33.69
C GLY A 314 -5.89 -23.95 -33.36
N ASN A 315 -5.50 -24.17 -32.10
CA ASN A 315 -4.43 -25.11 -31.69
C ASN A 315 -3.07 -24.71 -32.31
N ASP A 316 -2.86 -23.40 -32.45
CA ASP A 316 -1.72 -22.73 -33.08
C ASP A 316 -1.34 -21.54 -32.18
N ALA A 317 -0.21 -20.86 -32.40
CA ALA A 317 0.47 -20.03 -31.39
C ALA A 317 -0.39 -18.98 -30.63
N ASP A 318 -0.98 -19.39 -29.52
CA ASP A 318 -1.63 -18.55 -28.52
C ASP A 318 -0.61 -18.11 -27.46
N THR A 319 -0.36 -16.80 -27.37
CA THR A 319 0.56 -16.18 -26.43
C THR A 319 -0.16 -15.06 -25.66
N ALA A 320 -0.37 -15.25 -24.35
CA ALA A 320 -0.72 -14.12 -23.48
C ALA A 320 0.43 -13.10 -23.53
N THR A 321 0.17 -11.80 -23.40
CA THR A 321 1.20 -10.74 -23.46
C THR A 321 1.09 -9.69 -22.36
N LEU A 322 0.00 -9.69 -21.60
CA LEU A 322 -0.34 -8.68 -20.60
C LEU A 322 -1.14 -9.30 -19.46
N MET A 323 -0.99 -8.78 -18.24
CA MET A 323 -1.89 -9.11 -17.15
C MET A 323 -2.04 -7.98 -16.12
N ALA A 324 -3.18 -7.92 -15.45
CA ALA A 324 -3.51 -6.92 -14.45
C ALA A 324 -4.54 -7.47 -13.45
N LEU A 325 -4.54 -6.93 -12.23
CA LEU A 325 -5.29 -7.47 -11.10
C LEU A 325 -6.46 -6.58 -10.69
N ASP A 326 -7.54 -7.19 -10.23
CA ASP A 326 -8.58 -6.46 -9.49
C ASP A 326 -8.27 -6.37 -7.98
N ALA A 327 -9.05 -5.55 -7.26
CA ALA A 327 -8.88 -5.32 -5.84
C ALA A 327 -9.14 -6.55 -4.94
N SER A 328 -9.67 -7.64 -5.50
CA SER A 328 -9.86 -8.94 -4.83
C SER A 328 -8.71 -9.91 -5.13
N GLY A 329 -7.69 -9.48 -5.87
CA GLY A 329 -6.54 -10.30 -6.25
C GLY A 329 -6.81 -11.25 -7.41
N ASN A 330 -7.97 -11.21 -8.07
CA ASN A 330 -8.21 -12.01 -9.27
C ASN A 330 -7.32 -11.48 -10.40
N ILE A 331 -6.60 -12.36 -11.10
CA ILE A 331 -5.81 -11.97 -12.28
C ILE A 331 -6.69 -11.88 -13.51
N ILE A 332 -6.51 -10.82 -14.28
CA ILE A 332 -7.00 -10.68 -15.63
C ILE A 332 -5.78 -10.75 -16.55
N ILE A 333 -5.88 -11.51 -17.62
CA ILE A 333 -4.78 -11.86 -18.54
C ILE A 333 -5.26 -11.59 -19.95
N THR A 334 -4.41 -11.09 -20.83
CA THR A 334 -4.74 -10.94 -22.25
C THR A 334 -3.52 -11.05 -23.15
N GLY A 335 -3.69 -11.34 -24.43
CA GLY A 335 -2.58 -11.27 -25.39
C GLY A 335 -2.98 -11.45 -26.84
N SER A 336 -2.26 -12.31 -27.56
CA SER A 336 -2.53 -12.71 -28.94
C SER A 336 -2.89 -14.20 -29.02
N SER A 337 -4.05 -14.54 -29.55
CA SER A 337 -4.61 -15.89 -29.62
C SER A 337 -4.93 -16.24 -31.07
N MET A 338 -4.57 -17.44 -31.53
CA MET A 338 -4.77 -17.88 -32.92
C MET A 338 -6.11 -18.59 -33.13
N GLY A 339 -6.79 -18.20 -34.21
CA GLY A 339 -8.15 -18.62 -34.49
C GLY A 339 -8.21 -19.79 -35.47
N LYS A 340 -9.27 -20.60 -35.41
CA LYS A 340 -9.53 -21.61 -36.44
C LYS A 340 -10.13 -20.98 -37.70
N GLY A 341 -9.30 -20.25 -38.44
CA GLY A 341 -9.69 -19.51 -39.65
C GLY A 341 -9.71 -17.99 -39.48
N SER A 342 -9.17 -17.46 -38.39
CA SER A 342 -8.79 -16.05 -38.22
C SER A 342 -7.33 -15.96 -37.77
N GLY A 343 -6.70 -14.80 -37.91
CA GLY A 343 -5.33 -14.57 -37.47
C GLY A 343 -5.20 -14.41 -35.95
N GLU A 344 -4.21 -13.60 -35.55
CA GLU A 344 -4.01 -13.14 -34.18
C GLU A 344 -5.22 -12.31 -33.71
N ASP A 345 -5.86 -12.72 -32.62
CA ASP A 345 -6.98 -12.00 -31.97
C ASP A 345 -6.73 -11.88 -30.45
N TYR A 346 -7.44 -11.02 -29.72
CA TYR A 346 -7.26 -10.98 -28.26
C TYR A 346 -8.01 -12.13 -27.60
N ALA A 347 -7.34 -13.00 -26.85
CA ALA A 347 -8.02 -13.71 -25.76
C ALA A 347 -7.77 -12.94 -24.46
N THR A 348 -8.83 -12.76 -23.67
CA THR A 348 -8.80 -12.09 -22.36
C THR A 348 -9.45 -13.01 -21.33
N LEU A 349 -8.69 -13.46 -20.34
CA LEU A 349 -9.10 -14.42 -19.33
C LEU A 349 -9.07 -13.79 -17.94
N LYS A 350 -9.84 -14.35 -17.01
CA LYS A 350 -9.75 -14.03 -15.59
C LYS A 350 -9.74 -15.29 -14.76
N TYR A 351 -8.75 -15.41 -13.88
CA TYR A 351 -8.67 -16.46 -12.87
C TYR A 351 -8.82 -15.82 -11.49
N ASP A 352 -9.45 -16.53 -10.56
CA ASP A 352 -9.39 -16.16 -9.14
C ASP A 352 -8.00 -16.48 -8.56
N PRO A 353 -7.73 -16.13 -7.29
CA PRO A 353 -6.51 -16.56 -6.65
C PRO A 353 -6.32 -18.09 -6.67
N ALA A 354 -7.39 -18.89 -6.60
CA ALA A 354 -7.32 -20.35 -6.63
C ALA A 354 -6.82 -20.95 -7.96
N GLY A 355 -6.95 -20.21 -9.06
CA GLY A 355 -6.76 -20.71 -10.42
C GLY A 355 -7.99 -21.30 -11.06
N ASN A 356 -9.15 -21.14 -10.43
CA ASN A 356 -10.40 -21.36 -11.12
C ASN A 356 -10.56 -20.26 -12.18
N LEU A 357 -10.75 -20.65 -13.44
CA LEU A 357 -11.12 -19.73 -14.49
C LEU A 357 -12.51 -19.14 -14.18
N LEU A 358 -12.55 -17.87 -13.78
CA LEU A 358 -13.79 -17.14 -13.54
C LEU A 358 -14.50 -16.81 -14.87
N TRP A 359 -13.73 -16.48 -15.90
CA TRP A 359 -14.21 -16.32 -17.27
C TRP A 359 -13.06 -16.31 -18.28
N ALA A 360 -13.34 -16.72 -19.52
CA ALA A 360 -12.50 -16.47 -20.69
C ALA A 360 -13.33 -15.83 -21.80
N ASN A 361 -12.78 -14.80 -22.43
CA ASN A 361 -13.31 -14.15 -23.61
C ASN A 361 -12.29 -14.26 -24.74
N ARG A 362 -12.77 -14.30 -25.98
CA ARG A 362 -11.93 -14.08 -27.17
C ARG A 362 -12.61 -13.01 -28.03
N PHE A 363 -11.88 -11.96 -28.34
CA PHE A 363 -12.30 -10.80 -29.11
C PHE A 363 -11.61 -10.82 -30.46
N SER A 364 -12.42 -11.04 -31.49
CA SER A 364 -12.05 -11.17 -32.90
C SER A 364 -13.17 -10.53 -33.71
N GLN A 365 -12.84 -9.77 -34.77
CA GLN A 365 -13.86 -9.16 -35.64
C GLN A 365 -13.68 -9.41 -37.15
N ASP A 366 -12.54 -9.95 -37.60
CA ASP A 366 -12.35 -10.40 -38.99
C ASP A 366 -11.45 -11.65 -39.14
N ASP A 367 -11.31 -12.10 -40.40
CA ASP A 367 -10.57 -13.32 -40.77
C ASP A 367 -9.04 -13.08 -40.96
N GLU A 368 -8.55 -11.83 -40.93
CA GLU A 368 -7.11 -11.50 -41.08
C GLU A 368 -6.38 -11.35 -39.73
N GLY A 369 -7.09 -10.94 -38.67
CA GLY A 369 -6.58 -10.84 -37.30
C GLY A 369 -6.23 -9.41 -36.85
N GLU A 370 -6.67 -9.09 -35.63
CA GLU A 370 -6.50 -7.80 -34.95
C GLU A 370 -5.15 -7.66 -34.18
N GLY A 371 -4.27 -8.66 -34.33
CA GLY A 371 -2.97 -8.75 -33.66
C GLY A 371 -3.07 -9.10 -32.17
N GLY A 372 -1.93 -9.05 -31.48
CA GLY A 372 -1.88 -9.12 -30.02
C GLY A 372 -2.33 -7.85 -29.30
N ALA A 373 -2.86 -8.02 -28.08
CA ALA A 373 -3.14 -6.93 -27.14
C ALA A 373 -1.85 -6.21 -26.68
N ARG A 374 -1.95 -4.89 -26.45
CA ARG A 374 -0.85 -3.95 -26.16
C ARG A 374 -1.05 -3.05 -24.93
N ASP A 375 -2.23 -3.02 -24.31
CA ASP A 375 -2.46 -2.41 -22.99
C ASP A 375 -3.57 -3.18 -22.26
N LEU A 376 -3.52 -3.22 -20.93
CA LEU A 376 -4.53 -3.82 -20.07
C LEU A 376 -4.61 -3.06 -18.74
N LEU A 377 -5.77 -2.43 -18.49
CA LEU A 377 -6.04 -1.67 -17.26
C LEU A 377 -7.41 -2.03 -16.66
N LEU A 378 -7.61 -1.68 -15.39
CA LEU A 378 -8.88 -1.83 -14.69
C LEU A 378 -9.35 -0.50 -14.08
N ASP A 379 -10.67 -0.31 -14.00
CA ASP A 379 -11.27 0.76 -13.18
C ASP A 379 -11.48 0.34 -11.71
N ARG A 380 -11.90 1.29 -10.86
CA ARG A 380 -12.06 1.08 -9.40
C ARG A 380 -13.16 0.08 -9.06
N GLU A 381 -14.07 -0.17 -9.99
CA GLU A 381 -15.15 -1.14 -9.93
C GLU A 381 -14.73 -2.52 -10.49
N GLY A 382 -13.46 -2.69 -10.89
CA GLY A 382 -12.90 -3.93 -11.40
C GLY A 382 -13.29 -4.26 -12.84
N ASN A 383 -13.84 -3.30 -13.59
CA ASN A 383 -14.08 -3.48 -15.02
C ASN A 383 -12.75 -3.39 -15.78
N VAL A 384 -12.60 -4.24 -16.78
CA VAL A 384 -11.37 -4.50 -17.53
C VAL A 384 -11.38 -3.71 -18.83
N TYR A 385 -10.24 -3.21 -19.26
CA TYR A 385 -10.05 -2.57 -20.56
C TYR A 385 -8.76 -3.09 -21.20
N VAL A 386 -8.84 -3.55 -22.45
CA VAL A 386 -7.72 -4.05 -23.27
C VAL A 386 -7.51 -3.08 -24.43
N THR A 387 -6.29 -2.66 -24.80
CA THR A 387 -6.04 -1.99 -26.11
C THR A 387 -5.05 -2.75 -26.99
N GLY A 388 -4.95 -2.38 -28.26
CA GLY A 388 -4.08 -2.99 -29.26
C GLY A 388 -4.20 -2.27 -30.61
N VAL A 389 -4.64 -2.99 -31.63
CA VAL A 389 -5.35 -2.42 -32.78
C VAL A 389 -6.77 -1.98 -32.32
N ALA A 390 -7.41 -2.75 -31.42
CA ALA A 390 -8.68 -2.45 -30.76
C ALA A 390 -8.56 -2.09 -29.29
N THR A 391 -9.34 -1.12 -28.81
CA THR A 391 -9.66 -0.90 -27.40
C THR A 391 -10.99 -1.57 -27.03
N VAL A 392 -10.96 -2.62 -26.21
CA VAL A 392 -12.11 -3.39 -25.69
C VAL A 392 -12.33 -3.08 -24.20
N ARG A 393 -13.56 -3.19 -23.69
CA ARG A 393 -13.89 -3.18 -22.25
C ARG A 393 -14.75 -4.37 -21.87
N TYR A 394 -14.44 -5.05 -20.76
CA TYR A 394 -15.31 -6.01 -20.07
C TYR A 394 -15.70 -5.49 -18.68
N ASN A 395 -16.75 -6.01 -18.06
CA ASN A 395 -17.00 -5.77 -16.63
C ASN A 395 -16.22 -6.76 -15.75
N ALA A 396 -16.23 -6.58 -14.42
CA ALA A 396 -15.51 -7.45 -13.48
C ALA A 396 -15.89 -8.96 -13.60
N ALA A 397 -17.09 -9.24 -14.11
CA ALA A 397 -17.64 -10.57 -14.38
C ALA A 397 -17.48 -11.02 -15.85
N GLY A 398 -16.63 -10.34 -16.63
CA GLY A 398 -16.19 -10.78 -17.96
C GLY A 398 -17.14 -10.46 -19.10
N GLN A 399 -18.23 -9.73 -18.87
CA GLN A 399 -19.17 -9.41 -19.94
C GLN A 399 -18.65 -8.21 -20.74
N GLU A 400 -18.48 -8.32 -22.07
CA GLU A 400 -18.08 -7.17 -22.91
C GLU A 400 -19.07 -6.00 -22.74
N GLN A 401 -18.52 -4.80 -22.67
CA GLN A 401 -19.21 -3.53 -22.54
C GLN A 401 -19.11 -2.70 -23.84
N TRP A 402 -17.96 -2.70 -24.54
CA TRP A 402 -17.74 -2.07 -25.86
C TRP A 402 -16.33 -2.33 -26.44
N SER A 403 -16.12 -2.00 -27.73
CA SER A 403 -14.84 -2.15 -28.47
C SER A 403 -14.57 -1.04 -29.55
N ARG A 404 -13.32 -0.73 -29.95
CA ARG A 404 -12.90 0.42 -30.82
C ARG A 404 -11.55 0.23 -31.60
N HIS A 405 -11.50 0.32 -32.95
CA HIS A 405 -10.31 -0.03 -33.79
C HIS A 405 -9.45 1.11 -34.41
N TYR A 406 -8.18 0.80 -34.78
CA TYR A 406 -7.21 1.62 -35.55
C TYR A 406 -5.83 0.88 -35.89
N TYR A 407 -5.14 1.18 -37.02
CA TYR A 407 -4.23 0.41 -37.96
C TYR A 407 -2.72 0.02 -37.66
N LYS A 408 -1.68 0.29 -38.52
CA LYS A 408 -0.45 -0.59 -38.74
C LYS A 408 0.98 0.10 -38.98
N SER A 409 2.11 -0.60 -38.63
CA SER A 409 3.56 -0.62 -39.14
C SER A 409 4.62 0.56 -39.23
N GLY A 410 5.89 0.36 -38.73
CA GLY A 410 7.22 0.69 -39.38
C GLY A 410 8.37 1.58 -38.74
N HIS A 411 9.62 1.03 -38.55
CA HIS A 411 11.06 1.56 -38.62
C HIS A 411 11.78 2.57 -37.62
N GLY A 412 13.07 2.31 -37.26
CA GLY A 412 14.14 3.32 -36.87
C GLY A 412 15.21 2.96 -35.76
N TRP A 413 16.53 3.29 -35.95
CA TRP A 413 17.60 3.32 -34.87
C TRP A 413 17.36 4.52 -33.96
N ASP A 414 17.71 4.47 -32.69
CA ASP A 414 17.55 5.63 -31.79
C ASP A 414 18.75 5.69 -30.78
N ALA A 415 18.85 6.51 -29.68
CA ALA A 415 20.03 6.43 -28.74
C ALA A 415 20.16 6.85 -27.20
N ALA A 416 20.22 6.02 -26.14
CA ALA A 416 20.27 6.38 -24.66
C ALA A 416 21.58 6.85 -23.89
N SER A 417 21.61 7.98 -23.11
CA SER A 417 22.86 8.50 -22.46
C SER A 417 23.06 9.32 -21.10
N ALA A 418 22.15 9.77 -20.16
CA ALA A 418 22.64 10.43 -18.85
C ALA A 418 21.76 10.83 -17.58
N MET A 419 22.26 10.98 -16.30
CA MET A 419 21.42 10.94 -15.02
C MET A 419 21.62 11.85 -13.70
N VAL A 420 20.67 12.72 -13.14
CA VAL A 420 20.49 13.17 -11.66
C VAL A 420 18.99 13.42 -11.16
N VAL A 421 18.50 13.95 -9.98
CA VAL A 421 17.03 13.87 -9.53
C VAL A 421 16.11 15.11 -9.17
N ASP A 422 14.76 14.90 -9.13
CA ASP A 422 13.76 15.58 -8.25
C ASP A 422 13.05 14.70 -7.18
N SER A 423 12.41 15.41 -6.25
CA SER A 423 11.65 14.92 -5.10
C SER A 423 10.20 14.51 -5.34
N SER A 424 9.62 14.88 -6.48
CA SER A 424 8.25 14.51 -6.87
C SER A 424 8.22 13.18 -7.64
N GLY A 425 9.41 12.60 -7.85
CA GLY A 425 9.65 11.38 -8.58
C GLY A 425 9.68 11.63 -10.09
N ASN A 426 10.72 12.27 -10.63
CA ASN A 426 10.84 12.52 -12.10
C ASN A 426 12.24 12.14 -12.67
N MET A 427 12.40 11.72 -13.97
CA MET A 427 13.64 11.24 -14.66
C MET A 427 14.02 11.79 -16.08
N TYR A 428 15.16 12.48 -16.24
CA TYR A 428 15.62 13.31 -17.34
C TYR A 428 16.32 12.35 -18.24
N LEU A 429 15.58 11.63 -19.07
CA LEU A 429 16.24 10.94 -20.14
C LEU A 429 16.94 11.93 -21.07
N THR A 430 18.21 11.67 -21.33
CA THR A 430 18.95 12.21 -22.46
C THR A 430 19.68 11.12 -23.21
N GLY A 431 20.10 11.46 -24.42
CA GLY A 431 20.55 10.54 -25.47
C GLY A 431 20.75 11.25 -26.81
N ASN A 432 20.65 10.47 -27.86
CA ASN A 432 20.86 10.59 -29.30
C ASN A 432 19.66 9.80 -29.96
N SER A 433 19.38 9.84 -31.29
CA SER A 433 18.16 9.19 -31.89
C SER A 433 17.86 9.42 -33.41
N GLU A 434 17.48 8.44 -34.27
CA GLU A 434 17.30 8.65 -35.75
C GLU A 434 15.85 8.80 -36.28
N GLN A 435 15.63 9.78 -37.18
CA GLN A 435 14.31 10.09 -37.75
C GLN A 435 13.66 9.02 -38.68
N ASP A 436 14.45 8.23 -39.39
CA ASP A 436 14.03 7.18 -40.33
C ASP A 436 15.30 6.35 -40.65
N PHE A 437 15.18 5.10 -41.10
CA PHE A 437 16.34 4.22 -41.34
C PHE A 437 17.40 4.86 -42.25
N GLY A 438 18.57 5.19 -41.69
CA GLY A 438 19.68 5.85 -42.39
C GLY A 438 19.72 7.37 -42.25
N HIS A 439 19.18 7.92 -41.15
CA HIS A 439 19.40 9.30 -40.74
C HIS A 439 20.63 9.40 -39.81
N ASN A 440 20.85 10.56 -39.17
CA ASN A 440 21.85 10.69 -38.10
C ASN A 440 21.12 10.69 -36.73
N PRO A 441 21.77 10.26 -35.63
CA PRO A 441 21.16 10.31 -34.32
C PRO A 441 21.20 11.72 -33.67
N ASP A 442 20.06 12.17 -33.14
CA ASP A 442 19.83 13.52 -32.56
C ASP A 442 19.46 13.51 -31.06
N TYR A 443 19.79 14.60 -30.34
CA TYR A 443 19.70 14.65 -28.87
C TYR A 443 18.33 14.32 -28.30
N ALA A 444 18.30 13.49 -27.25
CA ALA A 444 17.09 12.80 -26.85
C ALA A 444 16.55 13.07 -25.47
N THR A 445 15.94 14.23 -25.34
CA THR A 445 15.38 14.73 -24.09
C THR A 445 13.94 14.21 -23.91
N VAL A 446 13.76 13.00 -23.35
CA VAL A 446 12.44 12.31 -23.33
C VAL A 446 11.79 12.33 -21.94
N LYS A 447 10.69 13.11 -21.76
CA LYS A 447 9.71 13.19 -20.55
C LYS A 447 7.36 11.32 -20.09
N PHE A 448 6.98 10.46 -19.08
CA PHE A 448 7.62 9.42 -18.27
C PHE A 448 7.30 9.22 -16.68
N ASP A 449 6.54 10.00 -15.83
CA ASP A 449 6.49 10.12 -14.26
C ASP A 449 6.49 8.89 -13.25
N PRO A 450 6.06 8.89 -11.95
CA PRO A 450 6.04 7.65 -11.16
C PRO A 450 5.01 6.54 -11.47
N ASN A 451 4.30 6.48 -12.61
CA ASN A 451 3.65 5.20 -13.01
C ASN A 451 3.40 4.87 -14.53
N GLY A 452 2.96 5.76 -15.46
CA GLY A 452 2.91 5.41 -16.93
C GLY A 452 2.53 6.32 -18.18
N LYS A 453 1.33 6.93 -18.38
CA LYS A 453 0.77 7.45 -19.72
C LYS A 453 1.26 8.78 -20.42
N MET A 454 2.29 8.75 -21.29
CA MET A 454 2.94 9.84 -22.10
C MET A 454 2.67 11.37 -21.82
N LEU A 455 3.71 12.19 -21.51
CA LEU A 455 3.59 13.64 -21.16
C LEU A 455 4.18 14.70 -22.15
N TRP A 456 5.19 14.38 -22.98
CA TRP A 456 5.82 15.15 -24.10
C TRP A 456 7.00 14.33 -24.70
N VAL A 457 7.86 14.94 -25.52
CA VAL A 457 9.24 14.52 -25.82
C VAL A 457 9.95 15.67 -26.56
N SER A 458 11.27 15.87 -26.40
CA SER A 458 12.00 16.96 -27.06
C SER A 458 13.33 16.49 -27.62
N ARG A 459 13.67 17.12 -28.73
CA ARG A 459 14.85 16.83 -29.53
C ARG A 459 15.77 18.04 -29.59
N TYR A 460 17.01 17.79 -29.98
CA TYR A 460 17.90 18.83 -30.46
C TYR A 460 18.75 18.28 -31.60
N GLU A 461 18.67 18.92 -32.77
CA GLU A 461 19.59 18.70 -33.88
C GLU A 461 20.60 19.85 -33.92
N SER A 462 21.84 19.55 -34.31
CA SER A 462 22.87 20.53 -34.56
C SER A 462 22.52 21.40 -35.78
N PRO A 463 23.02 22.66 -35.86
CA PRO A 463 22.81 23.54 -37.02
C PRO A 463 23.45 23.07 -38.35
N VAL A 464 23.87 21.81 -38.43
CA VAL A 464 24.47 21.15 -39.60
C VAL A 464 23.85 19.78 -39.93
N GLY A 465 22.93 19.23 -39.10
CA GLY A 465 22.28 17.94 -39.34
C GLY A 465 23.24 16.74 -39.29
N GLY A 466 24.20 16.76 -38.38
CA GLY A 466 25.14 15.66 -38.13
C GLY A 466 24.88 15.00 -36.77
N ALA A 467 25.36 13.76 -36.60
CA ALA A 467 25.16 12.96 -35.38
C ALA A 467 25.57 13.70 -34.09
N ASP A 468 24.67 13.74 -33.11
CA ASP A 468 24.80 14.53 -31.90
C ASP A 468 24.54 13.68 -30.65
N PHE A 469 25.56 13.57 -29.79
CA PHE A 469 25.57 12.65 -28.66
C PHE A 469 25.48 13.39 -27.33
N ALA A 470 24.50 13.06 -26.49
CA ALA A 470 24.45 13.51 -25.09
C ALA A 470 25.34 12.60 -24.20
N SER A 471 25.69 13.06 -22.99
CA SER A 471 26.56 12.30 -22.07
C SER A 471 26.36 12.58 -20.56
N ALA A 472 25.76 13.72 -20.20
CA ALA A 472 25.49 14.10 -18.82
C ALA A 472 24.18 14.90 -18.70
N ILE A 473 23.45 14.73 -17.60
CA ILE A 473 22.28 15.55 -17.25
C ILE A 473 22.38 15.95 -15.78
N ALA A 474 21.82 17.10 -15.41
CA ALA A 474 21.52 17.43 -14.02
C ALA A 474 20.39 18.46 -13.92
N VAL A 475 19.73 18.65 -12.76
CA VAL A 475 18.66 19.67 -12.59
C VAL A 475 18.45 20.32 -11.23
N ASP A 476 17.89 21.53 -11.33
CA ASP A 476 17.44 22.40 -10.25
C ASP A 476 16.03 22.09 -9.68
N ARG A 477 15.71 22.69 -8.54
CA ARG A 477 14.46 22.46 -7.80
C ARG A 477 13.19 23.03 -8.45
N GLN A 478 13.27 23.54 -9.67
CA GLN A 478 12.13 24.02 -10.47
C GLN A 478 11.85 23.10 -11.66
N GLY A 479 12.63 22.02 -11.80
CA GLY A 479 12.58 21.07 -12.90
C GLY A 479 13.40 21.47 -14.13
N ASN A 480 14.02 22.65 -14.25
CA ASN A 480 14.62 23.00 -15.54
C ASN A 480 15.79 22.06 -15.90
N THR A 481 15.70 21.30 -17.00
CA THR A 481 16.68 20.35 -17.56
C THR A 481 18.02 21.02 -17.76
N TYR A 482 19.16 20.37 -17.49
CA TYR A 482 20.45 20.75 -18.05
C TYR A 482 21.17 19.52 -18.61
N ILE A 483 21.17 19.35 -19.93
CA ILE A 483 21.91 18.29 -20.65
C ILE A 483 23.28 18.81 -21.05
N THR A 484 24.27 17.93 -21.17
CA THR A 484 25.41 18.18 -22.04
C THR A 484 25.94 16.91 -22.70
N GLY A 485 26.71 17.11 -23.76
CA GLY A 485 27.49 16.10 -24.49
C GLY A 485 28.26 16.81 -25.60
N TRP A 486 28.33 16.22 -26.78
CA TRP A 486 28.95 16.84 -27.96
C TRP A 486 28.02 16.85 -29.18
N SER A 487 28.14 17.87 -30.03
CA SER A 487 27.36 17.98 -31.28
C SER A 487 28.24 18.41 -32.47
N ALA A 488 27.81 18.09 -33.69
CA ALA A 488 28.56 18.29 -34.91
C ALA A 488 28.87 19.78 -35.17
N GLY A 489 30.14 20.09 -35.43
CA GLY A 489 30.69 21.41 -35.67
C GLY A 489 30.53 21.92 -37.09
N LYS A 490 30.23 23.22 -37.24
CA LYS A 490 30.39 23.88 -38.54
C LYS A 490 31.82 24.39 -38.67
N GLU A 491 32.61 23.70 -39.49
CA GLU A 491 34.03 23.99 -39.73
C GLU A 491 34.95 23.72 -38.50
N THR A 492 34.40 23.11 -37.45
CA THR A 492 35.09 22.53 -36.27
C THR A 492 34.83 21.01 -36.21
N GLY A 493 35.35 20.31 -35.20
CA GLY A 493 35.03 18.90 -34.96
C GLY A 493 33.73 18.72 -34.16
N PHE A 494 33.72 17.80 -33.22
CA PHE A 494 32.67 17.74 -32.20
C PHE A 494 32.89 18.85 -31.16
N ASP A 495 31.92 19.72 -30.93
CA ASP A 495 31.97 20.77 -29.90
C ASP A 495 31.17 20.33 -28.65
N TYR A 496 31.55 20.78 -27.45
CA TYR A 496 30.69 20.65 -26.26
C TYR A 496 29.36 21.32 -26.55
N THR A 497 28.27 20.67 -26.14
CA THR A 497 26.91 21.22 -26.28
C THR A 497 26.19 21.06 -24.96
N THR A 498 25.59 22.14 -24.45
CA THR A 498 24.87 22.17 -23.17
C THR A 498 23.51 22.82 -23.40
N ILE A 499 22.42 22.16 -23.01
CA ILE A 499 21.05 22.56 -23.32
C ILE A 499 20.25 22.70 -22.03
N LYS A 500 19.42 23.74 -21.93
CA LYS A 500 18.44 23.92 -20.85
C LYS A 500 17.01 23.89 -21.39
N TYR A 501 16.15 23.07 -20.77
CA TYR A 501 14.69 23.09 -21.01
C TYR A 501 13.95 23.64 -19.76
N ASN A 502 12.70 24.08 -19.93
CA ASN A 502 11.85 24.69 -18.91
C ASN A 502 10.85 23.70 -18.33
N ALA A 503 10.22 24.01 -17.18
CA ALA A 503 9.06 23.33 -16.55
C ALA A 503 7.89 22.83 -17.46
N GLY A 504 7.90 23.06 -18.78
CA GLY A 504 6.94 22.60 -19.81
C GLY A 504 7.54 21.75 -20.95
N GLY A 505 8.87 21.55 -20.99
CA GLY A 505 9.60 20.85 -22.07
C GLY A 505 10.16 21.74 -23.16
N LYS A 506 9.94 23.04 -23.05
CA LYS A 506 10.40 24.00 -24.04
C LYS A 506 11.85 24.38 -23.76
N GLU A 507 12.67 24.45 -24.81
CA GLU A 507 14.03 24.98 -24.72
C GLU A 507 14.04 26.41 -24.12
N LEU A 508 15.02 26.66 -23.25
CA LEU A 508 15.34 27.95 -22.65
C LEU A 508 16.66 28.51 -23.20
N TRP A 509 17.66 27.66 -23.41
CA TRP A 509 18.89 28.00 -24.11
C TRP A 509 19.71 26.78 -24.55
N VAL A 510 20.50 26.95 -25.60
CA VAL A 510 21.66 26.11 -25.96
C VAL A 510 22.95 26.91 -25.79
N ARG A 511 24.03 26.27 -25.34
CA ARG A 511 25.41 26.77 -25.35
C ARG A 511 26.31 25.75 -26.00
N ARG A 512 27.29 26.23 -26.78
CA ARG A 512 28.34 25.40 -27.38
C ARG A 512 29.72 25.93 -26.99
N TYR A 513 30.69 25.04 -26.80
CA TYR A 513 32.09 25.38 -26.56
C TYR A 513 33.01 24.54 -27.45
N ASN A 514 33.79 25.24 -28.25
CA ASN A 514 34.87 24.74 -29.09
C ASN A 514 36.21 25.12 -28.43
N GLY A 515 37.12 24.17 -28.30
CA GLY A 515 38.44 24.35 -27.69
C GLY A 515 39.41 25.14 -28.57
N PRO A 516 40.53 25.64 -28.00
CA PRO A 516 41.50 26.44 -28.74
C PRO A 516 42.32 25.63 -29.77
N GLY A 517 42.09 24.32 -29.88
CA GLY A 517 42.57 23.45 -30.95
C GLY A 517 41.64 23.32 -32.16
N ASN A 518 40.38 23.78 -32.11
CA ASN A 518 39.35 23.55 -33.14
C ASN A 518 39.19 22.07 -33.52
N GLY A 519 39.16 21.19 -32.52
CA GLY A 519 39.29 19.74 -32.68
C GLY A 519 38.06 18.97 -32.25
N GLU A 520 38.27 17.81 -31.62
CA GLU A 520 37.23 17.13 -30.85
C GLU A 520 37.26 17.62 -29.40
N ASP A 521 36.11 18.10 -28.96
CA ASP A 521 35.82 18.55 -27.61
C ASP A 521 34.57 17.78 -27.14
N LYS A 522 34.75 16.87 -26.17
CA LYS A 522 33.70 15.98 -25.67
C LYS A 522 33.44 16.22 -24.19
N ALA A 523 32.29 16.80 -23.86
CA ALA A 523 31.80 16.90 -22.50
C ALA A 523 31.44 15.49 -21.96
N VAL A 524 31.74 15.22 -20.68
CA VAL A 524 31.52 13.89 -20.07
C VAL A 524 30.77 13.93 -18.75
N ALA A 525 30.72 15.10 -18.08
CA ALA A 525 30.02 15.25 -16.82
C ALA A 525 29.49 16.68 -16.64
N LEU A 526 28.32 16.80 -15.99
CA LEU A 526 27.66 18.04 -15.65
C LEU A 526 27.13 17.95 -14.22
N VAL A 527 27.35 18.99 -13.41
CA VAL A 527 26.78 19.13 -12.07
C VAL A 527 26.26 20.54 -11.82
N LEU A 528 25.34 20.70 -10.87
CA LEU A 528 24.79 22.00 -10.49
C LEU A 528 25.17 22.35 -9.05
N ASP A 529 25.39 23.64 -8.76
CA ASP A 529 25.41 24.11 -7.37
C ASP A 529 24.02 24.54 -6.86
N SER A 530 23.96 24.84 -5.56
CA SER A 530 22.73 25.21 -4.87
C SER A 530 22.07 26.51 -5.34
N LEU A 531 22.75 27.30 -6.17
CA LEU A 531 22.26 28.53 -6.80
C LEU A 531 21.75 28.29 -8.24
N GLY A 532 21.96 27.10 -8.80
CA GLY A 532 21.62 26.79 -10.19
C GLY A 532 22.71 27.16 -11.21
N ASN A 533 23.95 27.37 -10.77
CA ASN A 533 25.07 27.46 -11.72
C ASN A 533 25.39 26.06 -12.27
N VAL A 534 25.69 25.99 -13.57
CA VAL A 534 25.97 24.75 -14.31
C VAL A 534 27.48 24.59 -14.46
N TYR A 535 28.03 23.48 -13.98
CA TYR A 535 29.44 23.13 -14.16
C TYR A 535 29.51 21.98 -15.16
N VAL A 536 30.30 22.15 -16.23
CA VAL A 536 30.49 21.15 -17.29
C VAL A 536 31.98 20.83 -17.37
N THR A 537 32.35 19.56 -17.55
CA THR A 537 33.74 19.18 -17.81
C THR A 537 33.84 18.07 -18.85
N GLY A 538 34.97 18.02 -19.56
CA GLY A 538 35.25 17.01 -20.56
C GLY A 538 36.69 17.00 -21.05
N SER A 539 36.95 16.15 -22.04
CA SER A 539 38.20 16.18 -22.82
C SER A 539 38.08 17.27 -23.87
N SER A 540 39.11 18.11 -24.05
CA SER A 540 39.07 19.20 -25.04
C SER A 540 40.43 19.41 -25.70
N ARG A 541 40.49 19.53 -27.03
CA ARG A 541 41.76 19.67 -27.74
C ARG A 541 42.38 21.06 -27.56
N GLY A 542 43.58 21.10 -27.01
CA GLY A 542 44.31 22.35 -26.82
C GLY A 542 45.11 22.78 -28.05
N SER A 543 45.63 24.01 -28.03
CA SER A 543 46.39 24.59 -29.14
C SER A 543 47.85 24.13 -29.11
N GLY A 544 48.11 22.94 -29.65
CA GLY A 544 49.44 22.30 -29.62
C GLY A 544 49.70 21.38 -28.42
N THR A 545 48.69 21.12 -27.59
CA THR A 545 48.66 20.04 -26.60
C THR A 545 47.80 18.87 -27.11
N GLY A 546 47.53 17.87 -26.26
CA GLY A 546 46.64 16.75 -26.59
C GLY A 546 45.17 17.11 -26.34
N LEU A 547 44.42 16.13 -25.84
CA LEU A 547 43.21 16.40 -25.07
C LEU A 547 43.61 16.88 -23.67
N ASP A 548 43.17 18.07 -23.28
CA ASP A 548 43.29 18.59 -21.92
C ASP A 548 41.95 18.41 -21.18
N TYR A 549 41.93 18.49 -19.85
CA TYR A 549 40.67 18.73 -19.14
C TYR A 549 40.23 20.17 -19.45
N ALA A 550 39.01 20.36 -19.95
CA ALA A 550 38.35 21.68 -19.91
C ALA A 550 37.12 21.61 -19.00
N THR A 551 37.00 22.63 -18.13
CA THR A 551 35.91 22.78 -17.17
C THR A 551 35.33 24.18 -17.29
N LEU A 552 34.01 24.27 -17.44
CA LEU A 552 33.27 25.52 -17.61
C LEU A 552 32.25 25.68 -16.49
N LYS A 553 31.99 26.93 -16.10
CA LYS A 553 30.88 27.30 -15.22
C LYS A 553 29.98 28.32 -15.91
N TYR A 554 28.70 28.00 -16.05
CA TYR A 554 27.64 28.92 -16.47
C TYR A 554 26.74 29.28 -15.29
N ASP A 555 26.00 30.39 -15.38
CA ASP A 555 24.85 30.64 -14.50
C ASP A 555 23.53 30.04 -15.04
N SER A 556 22.44 30.25 -14.30
CA SER A 556 21.09 29.78 -14.64
C SER A 556 20.53 30.34 -15.97
N GLU A 557 21.08 31.46 -16.46
CA GLU A 557 20.78 32.06 -17.77
C GLU A 557 21.77 31.60 -18.86
N GLY A 558 22.69 30.71 -18.52
CA GLY A 558 23.69 30.17 -19.43
C GLY A 558 24.82 31.16 -19.76
N ARG A 559 25.03 32.22 -18.99
CA ARG A 559 26.20 33.11 -19.19
C ARG A 559 27.44 32.43 -18.62
N LEU A 560 28.51 32.36 -19.41
CA LEU A 560 29.79 31.80 -18.96
C LEU A 560 30.39 32.71 -17.87
N LEU A 561 30.62 32.13 -16.68
CA LEU A 561 31.23 32.79 -15.52
C LEU A 561 32.75 32.56 -15.48
N TRP A 562 33.19 31.33 -15.79
CA TRP A 562 34.61 31.03 -16.01
C TRP A 562 34.83 29.77 -16.85
N GLU A 563 36.02 29.69 -17.44
CA GLU A 563 36.62 28.50 -18.05
C GLU A 563 37.93 28.19 -17.28
N LYS A 564 38.26 26.90 -17.11
CA LYS A 564 39.55 26.41 -16.62
C LYS A 564 40.00 25.25 -17.50
N ARG A 565 41.30 25.21 -17.83
CA ARG A 565 41.94 24.09 -18.49
C ARG A 565 43.06 23.52 -17.61
N TYR A 566 43.29 22.21 -17.69
CA TYR A 566 44.42 21.56 -17.05
C TYR A 566 45.12 20.62 -18.03
N ASP A 567 46.42 20.86 -18.23
CA ASP A 567 47.37 20.09 -19.05
C ASP A 567 48.45 19.51 -18.13
N GLY A 568 48.53 18.18 -18.08
CA GLY A 568 49.52 17.40 -17.34
C GLY A 568 50.90 17.33 -18.01
N LYS A 569 51.01 17.89 -19.24
CA LYS A 569 52.15 18.01 -20.15
C LYS A 569 52.45 16.81 -21.03
N GLY A 570 51.85 16.84 -22.22
CA GLY A 570 52.32 16.08 -23.39
C GLY A 570 51.66 14.72 -23.62
N SER A 571 50.49 14.51 -23.03
CA SER A 571 49.62 13.33 -23.18
C SER A 571 48.17 13.75 -23.05
N ASP A 572 47.23 12.91 -23.50
CA ASP A 572 45.81 13.17 -23.27
C ASP A 572 45.46 13.03 -21.78
N ASP A 573 45.04 14.12 -21.14
CA ASP A 573 44.36 14.12 -19.85
C ASP A 573 42.85 13.98 -20.10
N LYS A 574 42.23 12.90 -19.62
CA LYS A 574 40.80 12.58 -19.84
C LYS A 574 40.04 12.57 -18.50
N PRO A 575 39.11 13.51 -18.23
CA PRO A 575 38.23 13.40 -17.08
C PRO A 575 37.23 12.25 -17.31
N ALA A 576 36.76 11.66 -16.21
CA ALA A 576 35.75 10.60 -16.22
C ALA A 576 34.52 11.00 -15.37
N ALA A 577 34.73 11.62 -14.20
CA ALA A 577 33.65 11.98 -13.28
C ALA A 577 33.90 13.30 -12.55
N MET A 578 32.81 13.98 -12.16
CA MET A 578 32.80 15.28 -11.49
C MET A 578 31.71 15.34 -10.42
N THR A 579 31.99 16.00 -9.30
CA THR A 579 31.03 16.25 -8.22
C THR A 579 31.30 17.60 -7.56
N ILE A 580 30.30 18.13 -6.86
CA ILE A 580 30.38 19.41 -6.15
C ILE A 580 29.78 19.26 -4.76
N ASP A 581 30.47 19.79 -3.74
CA ASP A 581 29.99 19.74 -2.37
C ASP A 581 29.08 20.93 -2.01
N PRO A 582 28.35 20.88 -0.87
CA PRO A 582 27.46 21.96 -0.45
C PRO A 582 28.13 23.31 -0.14
N LYS A 583 29.47 23.41 -0.23
CA LYS A 583 30.24 24.67 -0.12
C LYS A 583 30.67 25.21 -1.49
N GLY A 584 30.20 24.62 -2.59
CA GLY A 584 30.57 24.99 -3.95
C GLY A 584 31.98 24.57 -4.33
N ARG A 585 32.56 23.58 -3.63
CA ARG A 585 33.90 23.05 -3.95
C ARG A 585 33.74 21.93 -4.96
N LEU A 586 34.29 22.14 -6.15
CA LEU A 586 34.26 21.18 -7.25
C LEU A 586 35.37 20.16 -7.07
N TYR A 587 35.12 18.92 -7.47
CA TYR A 587 36.07 17.82 -7.53
C TYR A 587 35.90 17.11 -8.87
N ILE A 588 37.00 16.88 -9.59
CA ILE A 588 37.01 16.23 -10.91
C ILE A 588 38.06 15.14 -10.86
N THR A 589 37.77 13.95 -11.39
CA THR A 589 38.74 12.87 -11.52
C THR A 589 38.70 12.19 -12.88
N GLY A 590 39.79 11.55 -13.25
CA GLY A 590 39.91 10.71 -14.44
C GLY A 590 41.33 10.18 -14.60
N GLN A 591 41.80 10.09 -15.84
CA GLN A 591 43.19 9.79 -16.17
C GLN A 591 43.96 11.08 -16.48
N GLY A 592 45.24 11.14 -16.10
CA GLY A 592 46.13 12.25 -16.48
C GLY A 592 47.44 12.30 -15.68
N HIS A 593 48.22 13.36 -15.88
CA HIS A 593 49.51 13.56 -15.20
C HIS A 593 49.46 14.67 -14.14
N VAL A 594 50.26 14.50 -13.08
CA VAL A 594 50.51 15.53 -12.07
C VAL A 594 51.95 16.04 -12.17
N PRO A 595 52.22 17.34 -11.88
CA PRO A 595 53.58 17.87 -11.87
C PRO A 595 54.50 17.10 -10.92
N GLY A 596 55.53 16.45 -11.47
CA GLY A 596 56.46 15.61 -10.71
C GLY A 596 55.98 14.18 -10.44
N GLY A 597 54.88 13.75 -11.07
CA GLY A 597 54.39 12.37 -11.05
C GLY A 597 55.18 11.41 -11.95
N PRO A 598 54.70 10.15 -12.11
CA PRO A 598 55.27 9.19 -13.05
C PRO A 598 55.09 9.61 -14.52
N THR A 599 55.82 8.96 -15.42
CA THR A 599 55.80 9.26 -16.86
C THR A 599 54.60 8.65 -17.60
N GLN A 600 53.96 7.62 -17.04
CA GLN A 600 52.64 7.15 -17.48
C GLN A 600 51.54 7.87 -16.68
N PRO A 601 50.38 8.16 -17.29
CA PRO A 601 49.29 8.82 -16.59
C PRO A 601 48.78 7.94 -15.44
N GLY A 602 48.29 8.59 -14.39
CA GLY A 602 47.66 7.94 -13.25
C GLY A 602 46.21 8.40 -13.08
N TYR A 603 45.64 8.14 -11.90
CA TYR A 603 44.47 8.89 -11.46
C TYR A 603 44.90 10.35 -11.38
N LEU A 604 44.21 11.24 -12.08
CA LEU A 604 44.34 12.68 -11.90
C LEU A 604 43.08 13.17 -11.20
N THR A 605 43.24 13.88 -10.08
CA THR A 605 42.12 14.48 -9.35
C THR A 605 42.39 15.96 -9.08
N LEU A 606 41.48 16.82 -9.50
CA LEU A 606 41.50 18.27 -9.32
C LEU A 606 40.45 18.70 -8.30
N SER A 607 40.70 19.79 -7.58
CA SER A 607 39.64 20.52 -6.87
C SER A 607 39.71 22.02 -7.13
N TYR A 608 38.55 22.62 -7.37
CA TYR A 608 38.37 24.06 -7.53
C TYR A 608 37.42 24.62 -6.45
N ASP A 609 37.49 25.92 -6.19
CA ASP A 609 36.43 26.66 -5.50
C ASP A 609 35.36 27.19 -6.48
N SER A 610 34.34 27.89 -5.96
CA SER A 610 33.23 28.45 -6.73
C SER A 610 33.65 29.42 -7.85
N ASP A 611 34.84 30.01 -7.70
CA ASP A 611 35.40 31.07 -8.54
C ASP A 611 36.44 30.48 -9.53
N GLY A 612 36.64 29.17 -9.46
CA GLY A 612 37.53 28.40 -10.30
C GLY A 612 39.00 28.58 -9.92
N ASN A 613 39.33 28.91 -8.68
CA ASN A 613 40.71 28.84 -8.19
C ASN A 613 41.03 27.39 -7.85
N GLN A 614 42.17 26.89 -8.36
CA GLN A 614 42.59 25.51 -8.10
C GLN A 614 43.04 25.37 -6.63
N ARG A 615 42.26 24.63 -5.84
CA ARG A 615 42.52 24.36 -4.42
C ARG A 615 43.65 23.34 -4.23
N TRP A 616 43.62 22.27 -5.01
CA TRP A 616 44.64 21.23 -5.01
C TRP A 616 44.57 20.34 -6.26
N VAL A 617 45.65 19.60 -6.49
CA VAL A 617 45.80 18.55 -7.51
C VAL A 617 46.39 17.31 -6.83
N ARG A 618 45.90 16.12 -7.14
CA ARG A 618 46.41 14.84 -6.64
C ARG A 618 46.56 13.83 -7.77
N GLY A 619 47.59 12.99 -7.61
CA GLY A 619 47.95 11.94 -8.53
C GLY A 619 48.09 10.62 -7.78
N TYR A 620 47.61 9.52 -8.36
CA TYR A 620 47.79 8.19 -7.78
C TYR A 620 48.04 7.13 -8.85
N GLY A 621 48.97 6.21 -8.58
CA GLY A 621 49.36 5.14 -9.50
C GLY A 621 50.18 5.63 -10.70
N SER A 622 50.68 4.67 -11.47
CA SER A 622 51.36 4.87 -12.75
C SER A 622 50.73 3.89 -13.73
N GLY A 623 50.23 4.34 -14.88
CA GLY A 623 49.38 3.53 -15.75
C GLY A 623 48.01 3.24 -15.14
N ALA A 624 47.56 4.06 -14.19
CA ALA A 624 46.27 3.92 -13.52
C ALA A 624 45.23 4.87 -14.16
N TYR A 625 43.94 4.58 -13.98
CA TYR A 625 42.85 5.47 -14.39
C TYR A 625 41.70 5.42 -13.39
N ALA A 626 41.18 6.60 -13.03
CA ALA A 626 39.97 6.72 -12.22
C ALA A 626 38.73 6.69 -13.13
N THR A 627 37.70 5.97 -12.71
CA THR A 627 36.43 5.80 -13.44
C THR A 627 35.32 6.64 -12.83
N ALA A 628 35.24 6.69 -11.49
CA ALA A 628 34.21 7.45 -10.78
C ALA A 628 34.70 8.10 -9.48
N LEU A 629 33.90 9.03 -8.95
CA LEU A 629 34.07 9.65 -7.64
C LEU A 629 32.72 9.85 -6.92
N THR A 630 32.76 9.95 -5.59
CA THR A 630 31.58 10.28 -4.78
C THR A 630 31.96 10.97 -3.46
N LEU A 631 30.98 11.54 -2.76
CA LEU A 631 31.17 12.24 -1.47
C LEU A 631 30.37 11.55 -0.36
N ASP A 632 30.95 11.43 0.85
CA ASP A 632 30.14 11.17 2.05
C ASP A 632 29.48 12.45 2.57
N ALA A 633 28.54 12.32 3.52
CA ALA A 633 27.84 13.44 4.16
C ALA A 633 28.76 14.42 4.93
N LEU A 634 30.05 14.10 5.11
CA LEU A 634 31.06 14.98 5.70
C LEU A 634 31.94 15.66 4.63
N GLY A 635 31.66 15.42 3.34
CA GLY A 635 32.39 15.95 2.20
C GLY A 635 33.74 15.26 1.96
N LYS A 636 33.98 14.06 2.51
CA LYS A 636 35.18 13.28 2.15
C LYS A 636 34.99 12.71 0.76
N LEU A 637 36.01 12.85 -0.08
CA LEU A 637 36.00 12.40 -1.46
C LEU A 637 36.50 10.96 -1.54
N TYR A 638 35.71 10.10 -2.16
CA TYR A 638 36.10 8.75 -2.52
C TYR A 638 36.25 8.71 -4.05
N ILE A 639 37.25 7.98 -4.54
CA ILE A 639 37.52 7.80 -5.98
C ILE A 639 37.79 6.32 -6.21
N THR A 640 37.30 5.74 -7.29
CA THR A 640 37.65 4.37 -7.70
C THR A 640 38.17 4.30 -9.13
N GLY A 641 38.73 3.16 -9.47
CA GLY A 641 39.19 2.81 -10.80
C GLY A 641 40.15 1.64 -10.76
N SER A 642 41.07 1.63 -11.72
CA SER A 642 41.96 0.49 -11.99
C SER A 642 43.42 0.91 -11.90
N SER A 643 44.24 0.22 -11.10
CA SER A 643 45.68 0.52 -10.97
C SER A 643 46.53 -0.74 -11.10
N PRO A 644 47.59 -0.72 -11.93
CA PRO A 644 48.43 -1.90 -12.11
C PRO A 644 49.15 -2.36 -10.83
N ALA A 645 49.45 -3.66 -10.79
CA ALA A 645 50.26 -4.37 -9.82
C ALA A 645 51.03 -5.50 -10.52
N ALA A 646 52.28 -5.73 -10.09
CA ALA A 646 53.27 -6.47 -10.88
C ALA A 646 53.07 -8.00 -10.99
N ALA A 647 52.03 -8.55 -10.36
CA ALA A 647 51.78 -10.01 -10.31
C ALA A 647 50.36 -10.42 -10.77
N THR A 648 49.45 -9.46 -10.94
CA THR A 648 47.99 -9.68 -11.03
C THR A 648 47.40 -9.03 -12.28
N GLY A 649 47.81 -7.80 -12.58
CA GLY A 649 47.32 -7.03 -13.72
C GLY A 649 47.02 -5.60 -13.30
N HIS A 650 45.88 -5.05 -13.73
CA HIS A 650 45.22 -3.99 -12.98
C HIS A 650 44.41 -4.64 -11.86
N ASP A 651 44.29 -3.98 -10.71
CA ASP A 651 43.28 -4.37 -9.72
C ASP A 651 42.51 -3.12 -9.28
N PHE A 652 41.37 -3.32 -8.61
CA PHE A 652 40.58 -2.22 -8.05
C PHE A 652 41.47 -1.40 -7.11
N VAL A 653 41.49 -0.08 -7.27
CA VAL A 653 41.96 0.81 -6.21
C VAL A 653 40.92 1.86 -5.89
N THR A 654 40.61 1.97 -4.61
CA THR A 654 39.72 2.99 -4.07
C THR A 654 40.52 3.90 -3.17
N LEU A 655 40.40 5.21 -3.37
CA LEU A 655 41.08 6.24 -2.59
C LEU A 655 40.07 6.99 -1.75
N LYS A 656 40.49 7.45 -0.57
CA LYS A 656 39.71 8.36 0.28
C LYS A 656 40.54 9.59 0.62
N TYR A 657 40.03 10.78 0.32
CA TYR A 657 40.63 12.06 0.64
C TYR A 657 39.76 12.86 1.61
N ASP A 658 40.37 13.63 2.50
CA ASP A 658 39.66 14.73 3.15
C ASP A 658 39.48 15.92 2.18
N PRO A 659 38.60 16.90 2.48
CA PRO A 659 38.25 17.93 1.51
C PRO A 659 39.39 18.86 1.07
N ASP A 660 40.51 18.84 1.79
CA ASP A 660 41.72 19.61 1.52
C ASP A 660 42.80 18.76 0.80
N GLY A 661 42.40 17.56 0.37
CA GLY A 661 43.15 16.70 -0.52
C GLY A 661 44.22 15.88 0.19
N ARG A 662 44.15 15.68 1.50
CA ARG A 662 45.04 14.72 2.17
C ARG A 662 44.43 13.32 2.07
N GLN A 663 45.19 12.38 1.52
CA GLN A 663 44.78 10.98 1.43
C GLN A 663 44.65 10.41 2.86
N LEU A 664 43.50 9.83 3.16
CA LEU A 664 43.19 9.17 4.42
C LEU A 664 43.54 7.68 4.35
N TRP A 665 43.20 7.03 3.24
CA TRP A 665 43.66 5.69 2.90
C TRP A 665 43.62 5.47 1.38
N ALA A 666 44.31 4.42 0.93
CA ALA A 666 44.11 3.78 -0.36
C ALA A 666 43.87 2.29 -0.08
N ALA A 667 42.80 1.73 -0.62
CA ALA A 667 42.46 0.32 -0.51
C ALA A 667 42.60 -0.33 -1.89
N ARG A 668 43.26 -1.48 -1.95
CA ARG A 668 43.37 -2.30 -3.16
C ARG A 668 42.55 -3.56 -2.95
N TYR A 669 41.72 -3.91 -3.93
CA TYR A 669 41.12 -5.23 -4.00
C TYR A 669 41.66 -5.94 -5.24
N ASN A 670 42.23 -7.11 -5.00
CA ASN A 670 42.65 -8.10 -5.97
C ASN A 670 41.75 -9.33 -5.74
N GLY A 671 41.10 -9.79 -6.81
CA GLY A 671 40.15 -10.88 -6.80
C GLY A 671 40.77 -12.20 -6.33
N PRO A 672 39.95 -13.17 -5.88
CA PRO A 672 40.47 -14.44 -5.37
C PRO A 672 41.21 -15.26 -6.44
N GLU A 673 40.95 -15.04 -7.73
CA GLU A 673 41.71 -15.65 -8.82
C GLU A 673 43.05 -14.96 -9.15
N ASN A 674 43.37 -13.81 -8.53
CA ASN A 674 44.62 -13.05 -8.71
C ASN A 674 44.88 -12.59 -10.16
N GLY A 675 43.81 -12.28 -10.89
CA GLY A 675 43.86 -11.78 -12.26
C GLY A 675 43.74 -10.26 -12.35
N ALA A 676 43.42 -9.77 -13.56
CA ALA A 676 43.16 -8.36 -13.78
C ALA A 676 41.70 -7.99 -13.48
N ASP A 677 41.52 -7.01 -12.60
CA ASP A 677 40.24 -6.50 -12.12
C ASP A 677 40.14 -4.99 -12.38
N ARG A 678 38.93 -4.48 -12.68
CA ARG A 678 38.70 -3.06 -12.99
C ARG A 678 37.44 -2.56 -12.29
N ALA A 679 37.56 -1.53 -11.45
CA ALA A 679 36.39 -0.90 -10.83
C ALA A 679 35.83 0.21 -11.72
N ASN A 680 34.51 0.25 -11.89
CA ASN A 680 33.84 1.21 -12.77
C ASN A 680 33.01 2.27 -12.02
N ASP A 681 32.57 2.00 -10.78
CA ASP A 681 31.95 3.02 -9.91
C ASP A 681 32.05 2.71 -8.41
N LEU A 682 31.67 3.70 -7.60
CA LEU A 682 31.59 3.64 -6.15
C LEU A 682 30.48 4.50 -5.55
N VAL A 683 30.05 4.09 -4.36
CA VAL A 683 29.14 4.84 -3.48
C VAL A 683 29.61 4.82 -2.04
N ALA A 684 29.34 5.86 -1.27
CA ALA A 684 29.52 5.88 0.17
C ALA A 684 28.16 5.84 0.91
N ASP A 685 28.07 5.08 2.01
CA ASP A 685 26.95 5.18 2.96
C ASP A 685 27.16 6.30 3.98
N GLN A 686 26.16 6.51 4.84
CA GLN A 686 26.18 7.54 5.88
C GLN A 686 27.20 7.23 7.00
N ASP A 687 27.56 5.96 7.20
CA ASP A 687 28.65 5.53 8.11
C ASP A 687 30.05 5.73 7.47
N GLY A 688 30.10 6.03 6.18
CA GLY A 688 31.31 6.26 5.38
C GLY A 688 31.99 4.97 4.92
N ASN A 689 31.30 3.82 4.95
CA ASN A 689 31.72 2.64 4.20
C ASN A 689 31.50 2.93 2.71
N VAL A 690 32.35 2.37 1.86
CA VAL A 690 32.25 2.53 0.41
C VAL A 690 32.09 1.16 -0.24
N TYR A 691 31.23 1.13 -1.26
CA TYR A 691 30.91 -0.04 -2.03
C TYR A 691 31.33 0.24 -3.45
N VAL A 692 32.09 -0.69 -4.01
CA VAL A 692 32.87 -0.49 -5.22
C VAL A 692 32.63 -1.68 -6.11
N THR A 693 32.20 -1.43 -7.34
CA THR A 693 31.88 -2.51 -8.28
C THR A 693 32.88 -2.53 -9.44
N GLY A 694 33.21 -3.73 -9.92
CA GLY A 694 33.99 -3.93 -11.14
C GLY A 694 33.94 -5.34 -11.74
N VAL A 695 34.70 -5.55 -12.83
CA VAL A 695 35.11 -6.88 -13.34
C VAL A 695 36.19 -7.49 -12.46
N THR A 696 36.12 -8.80 -12.21
CA THR A 696 37.28 -9.59 -11.75
C THR A 696 37.62 -10.73 -12.73
N GLN A 697 38.92 -10.98 -12.88
CA GLN A 697 39.59 -11.96 -13.76
C GLN A 697 38.88 -12.23 -15.10
N SER A 698 39.40 -11.69 -16.21
CA SER A 698 38.84 -11.79 -17.58
C SER A 698 37.46 -11.16 -17.74
N GLY A 699 36.67 -11.18 -16.66
CA GLY A 699 35.24 -11.21 -16.72
C GLY A 699 34.62 -12.57 -16.41
N THR A 700 35.12 -13.30 -15.41
CA THR A 700 34.36 -14.45 -14.87
C THR A 700 33.42 -14.02 -13.77
N TYR A 701 33.65 -12.90 -13.07
CA TYR A 701 32.68 -12.38 -12.11
C TYR A 701 32.59 -10.87 -12.14
N PHE A 702 31.38 -10.41 -11.87
CA PHE A 702 31.24 -9.16 -11.17
C PHE A 702 31.69 -9.29 -9.75
N THR A 703 32.29 -8.23 -9.26
CA THR A 703 32.71 -8.16 -7.89
C THR A 703 32.37 -6.82 -7.29
N THR A 704 31.67 -6.89 -6.17
CA THR A 704 31.43 -5.75 -5.30
C THR A 704 32.21 -5.90 -4.03
N VAL A 705 32.94 -4.87 -3.69
CA VAL A 705 33.77 -4.82 -2.51
C VAL A 705 33.21 -3.77 -1.56
N LYS A 706 32.77 -4.20 -0.38
CA LYS A 706 32.53 -3.32 0.75
C LYS A 706 33.85 -3.04 1.44
N PHE A 707 34.39 -1.85 1.28
CA PHE A 707 35.40 -1.33 2.21
C PHE A 707 34.69 -0.58 3.33
N ASN A 708 35.06 -0.86 4.58
CA ASN A 708 34.55 -0.07 5.70
C ASN A 708 35.13 1.35 5.68
N LYS A 709 34.63 2.22 6.57
CA LYS A 709 35.08 3.61 6.70
C LYS A 709 36.60 3.80 6.82
N ASP A 710 37.32 2.79 7.32
CA ASP A 710 38.76 2.79 7.59
C ASP A 710 39.58 2.14 6.45
N GLY A 711 38.93 1.72 5.35
CA GLY A 711 39.57 1.19 4.14
C GLY A 711 39.80 -0.32 4.14
N VAL A 712 39.27 -1.04 5.13
CA VAL A 712 39.41 -2.50 5.25
C VAL A 712 38.25 -3.18 4.54
N LYS A 713 38.52 -4.18 3.69
CA LYS A 713 37.47 -5.02 3.10
C LYS A 713 36.67 -5.71 4.22
N ALA A 714 35.38 -5.42 4.30
CA ALA A 714 34.45 -6.11 5.19
C ALA A 714 33.94 -7.40 4.54
N TRP A 715 33.56 -7.30 3.26
CA TRP A 715 33.25 -8.41 2.38
C TRP A 715 33.56 -8.01 0.94
N ASP A 716 33.88 -9.00 0.12
CA ASP A 716 33.54 -8.98 -1.30
C ASP A 716 32.41 -9.97 -1.52
N ALA A 717 31.50 -9.58 -2.38
CA ALA A 717 30.43 -10.43 -2.84
C ALA A 717 30.50 -10.42 -4.36
N ARG A 718 30.39 -11.62 -4.93
CA ARG A 718 30.70 -11.87 -6.34
C ARG A 718 29.63 -12.71 -6.95
N TYR A 719 29.47 -12.59 -8.26
CA TYR A 719 28.60 -13.45 -9.01
C TYR A 719 29.05 -13.63 -10.44
N ARG A 720 28.63 -14.76 -10.99
CA ARG A 720 28.78 -15.16 -12.38
C ARG A 720 27.53 -15.86 -12.86
N PHE A 721 27.30 -15.76 -14.14
CA PHE A 721 26.43 -16.59 -14.94
C PHE A 721 26.54 -18.06 -14.65
N GLN A 722 25.45 -18.72 -14.99
CA GLN A 722 25.43 -20.17 -15.05
C GLN A 722 25.67 -20.61 -16.51
N ASP A 723 25.35 -19.75 -17.48
CA ASP A 723 25.53 -19.98 -18.92
C ASP A 723 26.60 -19.01 -19.45
N ASP A 724 27.88 -19.31 -19.15
CA ASP A 724 28.99 -18.35 -19.28
C ASP A 724 30.18 -18.62 -20.23
N PRO A 725 30.23 -19.58 -21.18
CA PRO A 725 31.39 -19.84 -22.06
C PRO A 725 32.40 -18.71 -22.41
N TYR A 726 32.02 -17.48 -22.78
CA TYR A 726 32.95 -16.45 -23.27
C TYR A 726 33.59 -15.52 -22.17
N ASN A 727 33.17 -15.55 -20.89
CA ASN A 727 33.88 -14.96 -19.72
C ASN A 727 34.37 -13.47 -19.81
N THR A 728 33.47 -12.46 -19.94
CA THR A 728 33.77 -11.00 -19.90
C THR A 728 33.07 -10.15 -18.79
N ASN A 729 32.37 -10.74 -17.81
CA ASN A 729 31.66 -10.18 -16.63
C ASN A 729 32.26 -8.94 -15.95
N GLU A 730 31.62 -7.78 -16.11
CA GLU A 730 32.16 -6.53 -15.64
C GLU A 730 31.16 -5.66 -14.93
N ALA A 731 31.34 -5.44 -13.62
CA ALA A 731 30.44 -4.56 -12.91
C ALA A 731 30.71 -3.10 -13.32
N ARG A 732 29.69 -2.38 -13.74
CA ARG A 732 29.74 -1.05 -14.33
C ARG A 732 29.44 0.05 -13.34
N LYS A 733 28.51 -0.08 -12.38
CA LYS A 733 28.33 0.97 -11.37
C LYS A 733 27.64 0.57 -10.04
N VAL A 734 27.53 1.46 -9.03
CA VAL A 734 27.03 1.11 -7.67
C VAL A 734 26.41 2.27 -6.87
N ALA A 735 25.38 2.00 -6.06
CA ALA A 735 24.91 2.79 -4.93
C ALA A 735 24.29 2.04 -3.71
N LEU A 736 23.36 2.69 -2.97
CA LEU A 736 22.69 2.16 -1.76
C LEU A 736 21.19 2.46 -1.69
N SER A 737 20.35 1.56 -1.19
CA SER A 737 18.90 1.80 -1.01
C SER A 737 18.53 2.44 0.33
N PRO A 738 17.31 3.00 0.47
CA PRO A 738 16.77 3.49 1.76
C PRO A 738 16.63 2.36 2.80
N ASP A 739 16.37 1.15 2.31
CA ASP A 739 16.40 -0.09 3.10
C ASP A 739 17.83 -0.49 3.57
N GLY A 740 18.87 0.24 3.14
CA GLY A 740 20.26 0.04 3.53
C GLY A 740 21.02 -1.06 2.79
N SER A 741 20.44 -1.63 1.73
CA SER A 741 21.09 -2.65 0.90
C SER A 741 22.09 -2.05 -0.11
N ILE A 742 23.09 -2.84 -0.51
CA ILE A 742 24.33 -2.48 -1.24
C ILE A 742 24.38 -3.04 -2.64
N ILE A 743 24.67 -2.19 -3.61
CA ILE A 743 24.20 -2.55 -4.93
C ILE A 743 24.75 -1.74 -6.15
N VAL A 744 24.93 -2.19 -7.41
CA VAL A 744 26.07 -2.95 -7.94
C VAL A 744 26.32 -3.18 -9.51
N THR A 745 25.46 -2.85 -10.53
CA THR A 745 25.44 -3.16 -12.04
C THR A 745 26.64 -3.64 -12.84
N GLY A 746 26.44 -4.20 -14.07
CA GLY A 746 27.51 -4.63 -15.01
C GLY A 746 27.19 -5.36 -16.33
N THR A 747 28.16 -5.41 -17.26
CA THR A 747 28.14 -5.82 -18.71
C THR A 747 28.72 -7.36 -19.00
N SER A 748 27.99 -9.22 -20.25
CA SER A 748 28.21 -10.76 -20.70
C SER A 748 27.61 -11.54 -21.98
N TRP A 749 27.69 -11.31 -23.32
CA TRP A 749 26.99 -12.13 -24.43
C TRP A 749 25.38 -12.23 -24.72
N ALA A 750 24.65 -11.08 -24.90
CA ALA A 750 23.21 -10.51 -24.95
C ALA A 750 22.48 -9.36 -24.03
N ASP A 751 22.97 -8.58 -22.98
CA ASP A 751 22.65 -8.28 -21.47
C ASP A 751 23.40 -7.12 -20.85
N PHE A 752 22.74 -6.44 -19.91
CA PHE A 752 23.32 -5.67 -18.80
C PHE A 752 22.70 -6.18 -17.43
N ALA A 753 23.55 -6.65 -16.48
CA ALA A 753 23.42 -7.60 -15.32
C ALA A 753 23.01 -7.15 -13.85
N THR A 754 22.49 -8.04 -12.92
CA THR A 754 21.97 -7.70 -11.51
C THR A 754 21.93 -8.61 -10.11
N VAL A 755 22.91 -8.50 -9.12
CA VAL A 755 23.21 -8.93 -7.68
C VAL A 755 23.27 -7.73 -6.79
N GLY A 756 22.64 -7.84 -5.65
CA GLY A 756 22.78 -6.91 -4.56
C GLY A 756 22.99 -7.67 -3.29
N TYR A 757 23.35 -6.91 -2.28
CA TYR A 757 23.97 -7.49 -1.12
C TYR A 757 23.43 -6.75 0.07
N ASP A 758 22.99 -7.48 1.09
CA ASP A 758 22.51 -6.82 2.28
C ASP A 758 23.70 -6.15 2.98
N SER A 759 23.47 -5.55 4.14
CA SER A 759 24.57 -4.95 4.90
C SER A 759 25.77 -5.89 5.14
N SER A 760 25.55 -7.22 5.10
CA SER A 760 26.51 -8.31 5.36
C SER A 760 27.19 -8.90 4.13
N GLY A 761 26.75 -8.55 2.91
CA GLY A 761 27.27 -9.18 1.69
C GLY A 761 26.39 -10.32 1.20
N GLN A 762 25.33 -10.68 1.94
CA GLN A 762 24.37 -11.66 1.48
C GLN A 762 23.43 -10.99 0.49
N GLU A 763 23.73 -11.22 -0.77
CA GLU A 763 22.82 -11.84 -1.72
C GLU A 763 21.38 -12.04 -1.12
N LEU A 764 20.38 -11.21 -1.54
CA LEU A 764 18.91 -11.40 -1.32
C LEU A 764 17.99 -11.55 -2.61
N TRP A 765 17.84 -10.60 -3.58
CA TRP A 765 17.23 -10.64 -4.97
C TRP A 765 18.07 -10.64 -6.36
N VAL A 766 17.78 -11.42 -7.44
CA VAL A 766 18.68 -11.67 -8.65
C VAL A 766 18.07 -11.69 -10.06
N LYS A 767 17.01 -10.91 -10.25
CA LYS A 767 16.04 -10.98 -11.37
C LYS A 767 16.65 -10.84 -12.79
N ARG A 768 16.02 -11.51 -13.79
CA ARG A 768 16.65 -12.09 -15.00
C ARG A 768 15.68 -11.99 -16.27
N TYR A 769 15.43 -11.10 -17.33
CA TYR A 769 15.83 -10.25 -18.60
C TYR A 769 16.32 -10.99 -19.87
N ASP A 770 15.55 -11.59 -20.78
CA ASP A 770 16.17 -12.11 -22.01
C ASP A 770 15.33 -11.98 -23.31
N GLU A 771 15.98 -11.97 -24.46
CA GLU A 771 15.52 -12.40 -25.78
C GLU A 771 16.75 -13.10 -26.35
N SER A 772 16.58 -14.35 -26.74
CA SER A 772 16.48 -14.65 -28.17
C SER A 772 17.06 -13.59 -29.15
N TYR A 773 18.39 -13.40 -29.11
CA TYR A 773 19.30 -12.80 -30.11
C TYR A 773 19.75 -11.32 -29.99
N GLY A 774 20.74 -11.03 -29.10
CA GLY A 774 21.52 -9.76 -29.17
C GLY A 774 22.91 -9.59 -28.47
N SER A 775 23.58 -8.40 -28.51
CA SER A 775 24.63 -7.81 -27.60
C SER A 775 24.33 -6.70 -26.45
N SER A 776 25.12 -5.62 -26.12
CA SER A 776 24.73 -4.30 -25.39
C SER A 776 25.76 -3.06 -25.17
N GLU A 777 25.45 -1.73 -25.04
CA GLU A 777 26.44 -0.55 -24.84
C GLU A 777 26.02 0.59 -23.77
N PRO A 778 26.66 1.80 -23.52
CA PRO A 778 26.59 2.52 -22.18
C PRO A 778 26.25 4.04 -21.87
N SER A 779 25.90 4.40 -20.59
CA SER A 779 26.15 5.76 -19.94
C SER A 779 26.04 6.08 -18.39
N ALA A 780 24.90 6.07 -17.62
CA ALA A 780 24.66 6.70 -16.27
C ALA A 780 23.83 5.93 -15.14
N LEU A 781 23.05 6.59 -14.20
CA LEU A 781 23.16 6.38 -12.68
C LEU A 781 22.08 7.12 -11.66
N HIS A 782 21.31 6.69 -10.58
CA HIS A 782 20.81 7.46 -9.27
C HIS A 782 20.04 6.79 -8.05
N VAL A 783 20.07 7.34 -6.77
CA VAL A 783 19.55 6.93 -5.38
C VAL A 783 18.87 8.00 -4.37
N ASP A 784 17.63 8.10 -3.77
CA ASP A 784 16.25 7.49 -3.85
C ASP A 784 15.49 6.91 -2.60
N LYS A 785 15.23 7.71 -1.53
CA LYS A 785 14.19 7.71 -0.45
C LYS A 785 13.19 6.56 -0.25
N ALA A 786 12.70 5.89 -1.30
CA ALA A 786 11.62 4.91 -1.26
C ALA A 786 12.06 3.46 -0.91
N GLY A 787 12.61 2.75 -1.90
CA GLY A 787 12.77 1.29 -1.91
C GLY A 787 12.87 0.73 -3.34
N ASN A 788 12.45 1.53 -4.31
CA ASN A 788 12.59 1.33 -5.76
C ASN A 788 13.69 2.16 -6.43
N ILE A 789 13.96 1.87 -7.72
CA ILE A 789 15.30 1.57 -8.29
C ILE A 789 15.50 1.28 -9.85
N TYR A 790 15.52 2.26 -10.75
CA TYR A 790 15.67 2.34 -12.24
C TYR A 790 16.84 1.74 -13.04
N VAL A 791 16.80 1.72 -14.40
CA VAL A 791 17.91 1.20 -15.29
C VAL A 791 17.85 1.57 -16.78
N ALA A 792 19.02 1.68 -17.44
CA ALA A 792 19.19 1.75 -18.89
C ALA A 792 20.49 1.01 -19.47
N GLY A 793 20.83 1.07 -20.79
CA GLY A 793 21.98 0.49 -21.58
C GLY A 793 21.92 0.80 -23.13
N THR A 794 22.46 -0.03 -24.08
CA THR A 794 22.16 0.00 -25.56
C THR A 794 22.05 -1.33 -26.42
N SER A 795 21.20 -1.52 -27.50
CA SER A 795 20.54 -2.79 -28.07
C SER A 795 20.33 -2.92 -29.60
N ASP A 796 19.97 -4.13 -30.13
CA ASP A 796 19.19 -4.49 -31.33
C ASP A 796 18.52 -5.89 -31.23
N THR A 797 17.33 -6.05 -31.82
CA THR A 797 16.65 -7.34 -32.01
C THR A 797 17.27 -8.10 -33.18
N GLY A 798 17.97 -9.21 -32.95
CA GLY A 798 18.47 -10.06 -34.02
C GLY A 798 17.37 -10.85 -34.75
N GLU A 799 17.39 -10.78 -36.09
CA GLU A 799 16.55 -11.55 -37.04
C GLU A 799 15.04 -11.20 -37.13
N ASP A 800 14.69 -9.93 -37.39
CA ASP A 800 13.51 -9.64 -38.23
C ASP A 800 13.80 -10.04 -39.69
N PRO A 801 12.97 -10.84 -40.39
CA PRO A 801 13.08 -11.09 -41.84
C PRO A 801 13.02 -9.83 -42.74
N LEU A 802 12.74 -8.65 -42.20
CA LEU A 802 12.83 -7.35 -42.86
C LEU A 802 14.13 -6.57 -42.57
N GLY A 803 14.86 -6.90 -41.49
CA GLY A 803 16.23 -6.46 -41.24
C GLY A 803 16.43 -5.08 -40.58
N ASP A 804 15.53 -4.65 -39.69
CA ASP A 804 15.76 -3.53 -38.76
C ASP A 804 16.58 -3.98 -37.52
N TRP A 805 17.30 -3.03 -36.90
CA TRP A 805 18.18 -3.19 -35.73
C TRP A 805 17.91 -1.97 -34.76
N ASP A 806 17.92 -2.18 -33.43
CA ASP A 806 18.03 -1.22 -32.27
C ASP A 806 16.76 -0.60 -31.58
N ASP A 807 16.53 -0.81 -30.25
CA ASP A 807 15.28 -0.51 -29.45
C ASP A 807 15.43 0.42 -28.16
N TYR A 808 14.46 0.72 -27.24
CA TYR A 808 14.68 1.52 -25.98
C TYR A 808 13.94 1.11 -24.76
N ILE A 809 14.68 0.97 -23.69
CA ILE A 809 14.31 -0.13 -22.86
C ILE A 809 14.16 0.32 -21.37
N LEU A 810 13.12 1.13 -21.08
CA LEU A 810 12.69 1.42 -19.69
C LEU A 810 11.64 0.48 -19.18
N PHE A 811 11.85 0.19 -17.93
CA PHE A 811 10.99 -0.57 -17.09
C PHE A 811 11.47 -0.35 -15.68
N LYS A 812 10.85 -1.05 -14.72
CA LYS A 812 10.19 -0.42 -13.58
C LYS A 812 9.66 -1.49 -12.63
N TYR A 813 9.85 -1.39 -11.31
CA TYR A 813 9.46 -2.39 -10.32
C TYR A 813 9.30 -1.69 -8.92
N LYS A 814 9.25 -2.51 -7.86
CA LYS A 814 9.03 -2.37 -6.42
C LYS A 814 9.73 -3.53 -5.67
N PRO A 815 9.92 -3.49 -4.34
CA PRO A 815 10.28 -4.67 -3.53
C PRO A 815 9.12 -5.21 -2.65
N ILE A 816 8.85 -6.55 -2.58
CA ILE A 816 7.80 -7.36 -1.87
C ILE A 816 8.04 -7.82 -0.38
N PRO A 817 7.10 -7.79 0.60
CA PRO A 817 7.26 -8.55 1.84
C PRO A 817 7.22 -10.04 1.51
N GLY A 818 7.97 -10.88 2.21
CA GLY A 818 7.51 -12.27 2.25
C GLY A 818 6.16 -12.24 2.96
N GLY A 819 5.04 -12.33 2.24
CA GLY A 819 3.70 -12.28 2.81
C GLY A 819 3.58 -13.27 3.97
N ILE A 820 2.66 -13.00 4.89
CA ILE A 820 2.56 -13.74 6.15
C ILE A 820 1.16 -14.28 6.37
N ILE A 821 1.05 -15.30 7.21
CA ILE A 821 -0.21 -15.59 7.91
C ILE A 821 -0.39 -14.49 8.95
N SER A 822 -1.46 -13.71 8.82
CA SER A 822 -1.71 -12.54 9.66
C SER A 822 -2.48 -12.87 10.93
N ARG A 823 -3.39 -13.84 10.84
CA ARG A 823 -4.09 -14.45 11.97
C ARG A 823 -4.65 -15.82 11.60
N PHE A 824 -4.99 -16.60 12.62
CA PHE A 824 -5.98 -17.67 12.52
C PHE A 824 -7.29 -17.20 13.16
N SER A 825 -8.44 -17.69 12.71
CA SER A 825 -9.74 -17.56 13.40
C SER A 825 -10.44 -18.91 13.48
N VAL A 826 -11.49 -18.99 14.30
CA VAL A 826 -12.24 -20.23 14.57
C VAL A 826 -13.73 -20.03 14.23
N PRO A 827 -14.11 -20.03 12.93
CA PRO A 827 -15.49 -19.81 12.51
C PRO A 827 -16.46 -20.90 12.99
N ASP A 828 -17.73 -20.50 13.11
CA ASP A 828 -18.86 -21.34 13.51
C ASP A 828 -19.45 -22.03 12.26
N ALA A 829 -19.40 -23.38 12.22
CA ALA A 829 -19.74 -24.17 11.04
C ALA A 829 -21.24 -24.55 10.96
N ILE A 830 -22.11 -23.75 11.59
CA ILE A 830 -23.57 -23.86 11.45
C ILE A 830 -24.18 -22.54 10.95
N TRP A 831 -23.55 -21.39 11.23
CA TRP A 831 -24.04 -20.05 10.85
C TRP A 831 -23.03 -19.21 10.03
N ASP A 832 -21.91 -19.81 9.60
CA ASP A 832 -20.84 -19.20 8.79
C ASP A 832 -20.28 -17.89 9.34
N ALA A 833 -20.37 -17.72 10.67
CA ALA A 833 -19.95 -16.51 11.36
C ALA A 833 -18.43 -16.53 11.61
N GLU A 834 -17.72 -15.46 11.23
CA GLU A 834 -16.30 -15.29 11.57
C GLU A 834 -16.14 -15.29 13.10
N GLY A 835 -15.47 -16.33 13.61
CA GLY A 835 -15.25 -16.51 15.04
C GLY A 835 -13.95 -15.89 15.55
N ASN A 836 -13.67 -16.10 16.83
CA ASN A 836 -12.55 -15.46 17.51
C ASN A 836 -11.18 -15.80 16.90
N THR A 837 -10.25 -14.84 16.97
CA THR A 837 -8.84 -15.03 16.62
C THR A 837 -8.16 -16.07 17.52
N LEU A 838 -7.36 -16.96 16.94
CA LEU A 838 -6.57 -17.99 17.62
C LEU A 838 -5.06 -17.69 17.50
N ARG A 839 -4.30 -17.87 18.59
CA ARG A 839 -2.87 -17.49 18.73
C ARG A 839 -2.05 -18.59 19.41
N ASP A 840 -0.71 -18.48 19.36
CA ASP A 840 0.19 -19.40 20.06
C ASP A 840 0.00 -19.27 21.59
N GLY A 841 -0.25 -20.40 22.25
CA GLY A 841 -0.57 -20.53 23.67
C GLY A 841 -2.06 -20.54 24.01
N ASP A 842 -2.97 -20.26 23.06
CA ASP A 842 -4.40 -20.07 23.35
C ASP A 842 -5.12 -21.34 23.82
N THR A 843 -6.29 -21.13 24.42
CA THR A 843 -7.15 -22.20 24.94
C THR A 843 -8.55 -22.07 24.37
N LEU A 844 -8.89 -22.97 23.44
CA LEU A 844 -10.21 -23.04 22.81
C LEU A 844 -11.13 -23.90 23.68
N ASN A 845 -12.09 -23.28 24.37
CA ASN A 845 -13.01 -24.00 25.25
C ASN A 845 -14.40 -24.16 24.62
N LEU A 846 -14.69 -25.38 24.15
CA LEU A 846 -15.95 -25.74 23.48
C LEU A 846 -17.17 -25.48 24.37
N ALA A 847 -17.02 -25.56 25.69
CA ALA A 847 -18.07 -25.26 26.65
C ALA A 847 -18.43 -23.75 26.78
N THR A 848 -17.81 -22.89 25.95
CA THR A 848 -18.16 -21.44 25.82
C THR A 848 -18.58 -21.03 24.42
N MET A 849 -18.62 -21.96 23.47
CA MET A 849 -18.97 -21.70 22.07
C MET A 849 -20.47 -21.93 21.84
N SER A 850 -21.05 -21.24 20.85
CA SER A 850 -22.46 -21.39 20.48
C SER A 850 -22.75 -22.81 19.98
N HIS A 851 -21.87 -23.33 19.13
CA HIS A 851 -21.88 -24.68 18.58
C HIS A 851 -20.54 -25.37 18.81
N ARG A 852 -20.47 -26.68 18.57
CA ARG A 852 -19.26 -27.52 18.71
C ARG A 852 -18.64 -27.87 17.35
N GLU A 853 -19.44 -27.71 16.32
CA GLU A 853 -19.21 -27.75 14.91
C GLU A 853 -18.53 -26.44 14.49
N ILE A 854 -17.22 -26.50 14.23
CA ILE A 854 -16.37 -25.33 13.97
C ILE A 854 -15.36 -25.64 12.85
N ASN A 855 -14.61 -24.65 12.40
CA ASN A 855 -13.45 -24.84 11.53
C ASN A 855 -12.25 -24.01 12.05
N ILE A 856 -11.09 -24.09 11.39
CA ILE A 856 -9.96 -23.17 11.63
C ILE A 856 -9.65 -22.46 10.32
N GLN A 857 -9.81 -21.14 10.29
CA GLN A 857 -9.56 -20.33 9.11
C GLN A 857 -8.18 -19.64 9.20
N ALA A 858 -7.37 -19.72 8.15
CA ALA A 858 -6.14 -18.94 8.01
C ALA A 858 -6.39 -17.63 7.25
N HIS A 859 -5.75 -16.54 7.68
CA HIS A 859 -5.79 -15.23 7.03
C HIS A 859 -4.38 -14.78 6.69
N THR A 860 -4.22 -13.98 5.64
CA THR A 860 -2.93 -13.45 5.21
C THR A 860 -2.87 -11.92 5.26
N ASP A 861 -1.66 -11.36 5.17
CA ASP A 861 -1.37 -9.92 5.14
C ASP A 861 -0.02 -9.72 4.38
N PRO A 862 0.21 -8.61 3.64
CA PRO A 862 -0.59 -7.38 3.52
C PRO A 862 -2.00 -7.56 2.89
N GLN A 863 -2.24 -8.72 2.31
CA GLN A 863 -3.23 -8.98 1.27
C GLN A 863 -3.54 -10.53 1.21
N GLN A 864 -4.23 -11.08 0.20
CA GLN A 864 -4.66 -12.51 0.11
C GLN A 864 -3.58 -13.49 -0.44
N ALA A 865 -3.85 -14.80 -0.36
CA ALA A 865 -3.16 -15.90 -1.06
C ALA A 865 -4.11 -16.64 -2.04
N ASP A 866 -3.60 -17.57 -2.85
CA ASP A 866 -4.41 -18.63 -3.50
C ASP A 866 -4.88 -19.62 -2.47
N SER A 867 -3.95 -20.06 -1.64
CA SER A 867 -4.08 -21.32 -0.95
C SER A 867 -3.20 -21.34 0.27
N VAL A 868 -3.60 -22.15 1.24
CA VAL A 868 -2.85 -22.30 2.49
C VAL A 868 -2.75 -23.79 2.76
N TYR A 869 -1.52 -24.30 2.72
CA TYR A 869 -1.30 -25.67 3.21
C TYR A 869 -1.31 -25.63 4.73
N MET A 870 -2.35 -26.19 5.31
CA MET A 870 -2.58 -26.24 6.74
C MET A 870 -2.40 -27.68 7.23
N VAL A 871 -1.58 -27.84 8.27
CA VAL A 871 -1.40 -29.12 8.97
C VAL A 871 -1.78 -28.93 10.42
N LEU A 872 -2.80 -29.64 10.87
CA LEU A 872 -3.21 -29.80 12.25
C LEU A 872 -2.68 -31.14 12.78
N ASP A 873 -1.94 -31.10 13.88
CA ASP A 873 -1.42 -32.27 14.58
C ASP A 873 -1.78 -32.19 16.08
N GLY A 874 -2.01 -33.33 16.73
CA GLY A 874 -2.57 -33.44 18.08
C GLY A 874 -3.51 -34.65 18.26
N PRO A 875 -4.50 -34.60 19.16
CA PRO A 875 -5.51 -35.65 19.36
C PRO A 875 -6.28 -36.06 18.10
N GLN A 876 -6.38 -35.16 17.12
CA GLN A 876 -6.84 -35.42 15.76
C GLN A 876 -5.81 -34.81 14.81
N HIS A 877 -5.36 -35.57 13.81
CA HIS A 877 -4.48 -35.07 12.76
C HIS A 877 -5.28 -34.83 11.48
N HIS A 878 -5.09 -33.69 10.83
CA HIS A 878 -5.66 -33.38 9.53
C HIS A 878 -4.72 -32.46 8.74
N SER A 879 -4.67 -32.61 7.43
CA SER A 879 -3.90 -31.71 6.57
C SER A 879 -4.66 -31.42 5.29
N GLN A 880 -4.85 -30.15 4.99
CA GLN A 880 -5.63 -29.67 3.86
C GLN A 880 -4.81 -28.64 3.09
N MET A 881 -4.88 -28.72 1.76
CA MET A 881 -4.50 -27.61 0.88
C MET A 881 -5.81 -26.92 0.52
N GLU A 882 -6.20 -25.89 1.25
CA GLU A 882 -7.34 -25.10 0.79
C GLU A 882 -6.92 -24.16 -0.30
N THR A 883 -7.60 -24.22 -1.43
CA THR A 883 -7.30 -23.43 -2.63
C THR A 883 -8.25 -22.25 -2.83
N ALA A 884 -9.25 -22.06 -1.99
CA ALA A 884 -10.13 -20.88 -2.06
C ALA A 884 -10.24 -20.20 -0.68
N ALA A 885 -10.51 -18.89 -0.69
CA ALA A 885 -10.87 -18.17 0.52
C ALA A 885 -12.39 -18.33 0.76
N PRO A 886 -12.84 -18.64 1.99
CA PRO A 886 -12.09 -18.61 3.25
C PRO A 886 -11.22 -19.88 3.49
N PHE A 887 -9.91 -19.72 3.72
CA PHE A 887 -8.98 -20.85 3.91
C PHE A 887 -9.25 -21.66 5.17
N ALA A 888 -10.20 -22.59 5.09
CA ALA A 888 -10.74 -23.39 6.18
C ALA A 888 -10.03 -24.75 6.27
N LEU A 889 -9.40 -25.07 7.40
CA LEU A 889 -8.63 -26.30 7.61
C LEU A 889 -9.38 -27.60 7.24
N PHE A 890 -10.71 -27.64 7.37
CA PHE A 890 -11.53 -28.80 6.96
C PHE A 890 -12.36 -28.54 5.69
N GLY A 891 -12.10 -27.43 4.99
CA GLY A 891 -12.78 -26.94 3.80
C GLY A 891 -14.12 -26.25 4.04
N ASP A 892 -14.64 -25.64 2.98
CA ASP A 892 -15.95 -25.00 2.89
C ASP A 892 -16.58 -25.23 1.50
N ASN A 893 -17.82 -24.77 1.30
CA ASN A 893 -18.45 -24.66 -0.01
C ASN A 893 -19.05 -23.25 -0.19
N ASN A 894 -18.36 -22.35 -0.89
CA ASN A 894 -18.76 -20.93 -1.06
C ASN A 894 -18.97 -20.19 0.29
N GLY A 895 -18.20 -20.55 1.33
CA GLY A 895 -18.30 -20.01 2.68
C GLY A 895 -19.17 -20.82 3.66
N ASP A 896 -19.88 -21.87 3.20
CA ASP A 896 -20.54 -22.86 4.06
C ASP A 896 -19.47 -23.81 4.64
N TYR A 897 -19.05 -23.58 5.89
CA TYR A 897 -17.88 -24.25 6.45
C TYR A 897 -18.16 -25.73 6.80
N ASN A 898 -17.30 -26.65 6.38
CA ASN A 898 -17.39 -28.04 6.82
C ASN A 898 -17.14 -28.13 8.34
N ALA A 899 -17.99 -28.86 9.05
CA ALA A 899 -17.91 -28.99 10.50
C ALA A 899 -16.82 -29.97 10.98
N TRP A 900 -15.84 -29.44 11.73
CA TRP A 900 -14.97 -30.22 12.61
C TRP A 900 -15.48 -30.14 14.06
N ILE A 901 -15.47 -31.28 14.76
CA ILE A 901 -15.76 -31.37 16.20
C ILE A 901 -14.45 -31.72 16.92
N PRO A 902 -13.85 -30.79 17.69
CA PRO A 902 -12.55 -30.99 18.32
C PRO A 902 -12.59 -31.97 19.51
N ALA A 903 -11.57 -32.80 19.64
CA ALA A 903 -11.31 -33.59 20.85
C ALA A 903 -10.47 -32.78 21.86
N PRO A 904 -10.71 -32.83 23.17
CA PRO A 904 -9.87 -32.11 24.15
C PRO A 904 -8.40 -32.57 24.15
N GLY A 905 -7.46 -31.62 24.14
CA GLY A 905 -6.01 -31.88 24.17
C GLY A 905 -5.15 -30.78 23.54
N HIS A 906 -3.85 -31.05 23.39
CA HIS A 906 -2.88 -30.12 22.79
C HIS A 906 -2.84 -30.27 21.27
N TYR A 907 -2.95 -29.16 20.55
CA TYR A 907 -2.83 -29.12 19.10
C TYR A 907 -1.73 -28.17 18.64
N THR A 908 -1.19 -28.46 17.47
CA THR A 908 -0.36 -27.58 16.65
C THR A 908 -1.07 -27.39 15.32
N VAL A 909 -1.26 -26.15 14.88
CA VAL A 909 -1.61 -25.86 13.48
C VAL A 909 -0.47 -25.07 12.83
N THR A 910 0.00 -25.56 11.70
CA THR A 910 0.98 -24.87 10.84
C THR A 910 0.32 -24.52 9.53
N ALA A 911 0.22 -23.23 9.25
CA ALA A 911 -0.19 -22.71 7.96
C ALA A 911 1.04 -22.21 7.20
N THR A 912 1.28 -22.77 6.01
CA THR A 912 2.21 -22.19 5.05
C THR A 912 1.38 -21.47 4.00
N PRO A 913 1.47 -20.14 3.87
CA PRO A 913 0.70 -19.41 2.89
C PRO A 913 1.31 -19.63 1.52
N TYR A 914 0.49 -20.08 0.57
CA TYR A 914 0.82 -20.17 -0.82
C TYR A 914 0.15 -19.05 -1.61
N PHE A 915 0.83 -17.92 -1.56
CA PHE A 915 0.70 -16.76 -2.45
C PHE A 915 1.01 -17.09 -3.92
N ASN A 916 0.53 -18.19 -4.49
CA ASN A 916 0.75 -18.62 -5.88
C ASN A 916 1.62 -19.88 -6.08
N GLY A 917 2.64 -20.23 -5.30
CA GLY A 917 3.63 -21.28 -5.66
C GLY A 917 5.16 -20.97 -5.73
N ILE A 918 5.74 -20.38 -4.70
CA ILE A 918 7.12 -20.02 -4.43
C ILE A 918 7.11 -20.06 -2.87
N LYS A 919 7.39 -21.15 -2.15
CA LYS A 919 7.04 -21.33 -0.70
C LYS A 919 7.20 -20.13 0.27
N GLY A 920 6.11 -19.68 0.91
CA GLY A 920 6.06 -18.52 1.80
C GLY A 920 6.37 -18.84 3.26
N GLN A 921 6.44 -17.80 4.10
CA GLN A 921 6.89 -17.94 5.49
C GLN A 921 5.88 -18.75 6.32
N PRO A 922 6.24 -19.97 6.78
CA PRO A 922 5.32 -20.83 7.49
C PRO A 922 5.09 -20.31 8.91
N THR A 923 3.83 -20.24 9.33
CA THR A 923 3.43 -19.80 10.66
C THR A 923 2.80 -20.96 11.42
N THR A 924 3.41 -21.31 12.55
CA THR A 924 2.93 -22.37 13.46
C THR A 924 2.43 -21.77 14.76
N ILE A 925 1.22 -22.15 15.18
CA ILE A 925 0.72 -21.88 16.54
C ILE A 925 0.38 -23.18 17.27
N ARG A 926 0.53 -23.17 18.59
CA ARG A 926 0.14 -24.25 19.50
C ARG A 926 -1.06 -23.77 20.30
N PHE A 927 -2.10 -24.59 20.42
CA PHE A 927 -3.27 -24.27 21.23
C PHE A 927 -3.74 -25.50 22.00
N TYR A 928 -4.70 -25.30 22.90
CA TYR A 928 -5.27 -26.38 23.70
C TYR A 928 -6.80 -26.36 23.58
N VAL A 929 -7.38 -27.46 23.11
CA VAL A 929 -8.82 -27.68 23.12
C VAL A 929 -9.25 -28.19 24.48
N LEU A 930 -10.28 -27.57 25.04
CA LEU A 930 -10.89 -27.91 26.31
C LEU A 930 -12.41 -28.02 26.14
N ASP A 931 -13.05 -28.88 26.92
CA ASP A 931 -14.51 -28.90 27.05
C ASP A 931 -14.87 -28.99 28.53
N GLN A 932 -14.83 -27.85 29.23
CA GLN A 932 -15.37 -27.75 30.59
C GLN A 932 -15.77 -26.32 30.97
N ALA A 933 -16.98 -26.16 31.51
CA ALA A 933 -17.51 -24.92 32.05
C ALA A 933 -18.34 -25.17 33.32
N VAL A 934 -18.43 -24.19 34.22
CA VAL A 934 -19.63 -24.04 35.05
C VAL A 934 -20.65 -23.28 34.21
N THR A 935 -21.85 -23.83 34.05
CA THR A 935 -22.89 -23.25 33.19
C THR A 935 -23.76 -22.25 33.95
N HIS A 936 -24.11 -22.56 35.20
CA HIS A 936 -24.89 -21.71 36.08
C HIS A 936 -24.77 -22.14 37.56
N PHE A 937 -25.27 -21.27 38.46
CA PHE A 937 -25.49 -21.60 39.85
C PHE A 937 -26.95 -21.96 40.12
N VAL A 938 -27.16 -22.90 41.06
CA VAL A 938 -28.48 -23.24 41.60
C VAL A 938 -28.47 -23.07 43.11
N LEU A 939 -29.43 -22.32 43.63
CA LEU A 939 -29.69 -22.20 45.06
C LEU A 939 -30.43 -23.46 45.53
N VAL A 940 -29.87 -24.17 46.51
CA VAL A 940 -30.37 -25.44 47.02
C VAL A 940 -30.89 -25.28 48.45
N ASN A 941 -31.97 -25.97 48.78
CA ASN A 941 -32.53 -26.10 50.12
C ASN A 941 -31.81 -27.24 50.88
N ALA A 942 -30.92 -26.89 51.80
CA ALA A 942 -30.11 -27.83 52.58
C ALA A 942 -30.86 -28.51 53.74
N ASP A 943 -32.19 -28.37 53.82
CA ASP A 943 -33.06 -29.22 54.65
C ASP A 943 -33.74 -30.34 53.86
N THR A 944 -33.67 -30.31 52.52
CA THR A 944 -34.43 -31.23 51.64
C THR A 944 -33.66 -31.71 50.40
N ASP A 945 -32.41 -31.28 50.24
CA ASP A 945 -31.52 -31.56 49.10
C ASP A 945 -32.12 -31.21 47.71
N LYS A 946 -33.07 -30.26 47.68
CA LYS A 946 -33.81 -29.82 46.49
C LYS A 946 -33.47 -28.41 46.05
N ASP A 947 -33.46 -28.21 44.74
CA ASP A 947 -33.29 -26.92 44.09
C ASP A 947 -34.46 -25.97 44.44
N ILE A 948 -34.14 -24.72 44.77
CA ILE A 948 -35.10 -23.64 45.02
C ILE A 948 -35.29 -22.81 43.74
N ALA A 949 -34.19 -22.36 43.15
CA ALA A 949 -34.14 -21.53 41.96
C ALA A 949 -32.72 -21.53 41.36
N PRO A 950 -32.56 -21.27 40.04
CA PRO A 950 -31.27 -20.79 39.52
C PRO A 950 -30.89 -19.46 40.19
N LEU A 951 -29.60 -19.15 40.23
CA LEU A 951 -29.08 -17.90 40.82
C LEU A 951 -28.18 -17.19 39.79
N GLN A 952 -28.53 -15.94 39.47
CA GLN A 952 -28.02 -15.18 38.32
C GLN A 952 -27.33 -13.87 38.74
N TYR A 953 -26.70 -13.18 37.77
CA TYR A 953 -26.09 -11.88 38.00
C TYR A 953 -27.15 -10.79 38.18
N GLY A 954 -27.05 -10.01 39.26
CA GLY A 954 -27.99 -8.96 39.62
C GLY A 954 -29.15 -9.43 40.52
N ASP A 955 -29.21 -10.72 40.85
CA ASP A 955 -30.28 -11.26 41.69
C ASP A 955 -30.33 -10.60 43.07
N THR A 956 -31.55 -10.37 43.56
CA THR A 956 -31.80 -9.85 44.90
C THR A 956 -32.36 -10.96 45.79
N LEU A 957 -31.47 -11.72 46.43
CA LEU A 957 -31.81 -12.86 47.28
C LEU A 957 -32.42 -12.39 48.61
N ASN A 958 -33.73 -12.20 48.62
CA ASN A 958 -34.44 -11.77 49.82
C ASN A 958 -34.70 -12.92 50.80
N LEU A 959 -33.93 -12.98 51.88
CA LEU A 959 -34.04 -14.00 52.94
C LEU A 959 -35.39 -13.97 53.68
N SER A 960 -36.19 -12.91 53.55
CA SER A 960 -37.55 -12.84 54.11
C SER A 960 -38.63 -13.39 53.16
N ALA A 961 -38.25 -13.89 51.97
CA ALA A 961 -39.16 -14.44 50.96
C ALA A 961 -38.86 -15.92 50.59
N LEU A 962 -37.77 -16.50 51.10
CA LEU A 962 -37.36 -17.88 50.84
C LEU A 962 -38.09 -18.92 51.73
N PRO A 963 -38.24 -20.18 51.28
CA PRO A 963 -38.89 -21.24 52.05
C PRO A 963 -38.05 -21.79 53.21
N THR A 964 -36.74 -21.56 53.22
CA THR A 964 -35.83 -21.85 54.36
C THR A 964 -34.70 -20.82 54.41
N ARG A 965 -33.91 -20.85 55.50
CA ARG A 965 -32.61 -20.16 55.60
C ARG A 965 -31.41 -21.11 55.60
N ASN A 966 -31.63 -22.44 55.64
CA ASN A 966 -30.59 -23.43 55.43
C ASN A 966 -30.42 -23.67 53.93
N LEU A 967 -29.44 -23.01 53.34
CA LEU A 967 -29.22 -22.95 51.90
C LEU A 967 -27.87 -23.61 51.55
N ASN A 968 -27.65 -23.86 50.26
CA ASN A 968 -26.34 -24.12 49.67
C ASN A 968 -26.38 -23.61 48.20
N ILE A 969 -25.25 -23.55 47.51
CA ILE A 969 -25.19 -23.21 46.08
C ILE A 969 -24.44 -24.32 45.35
N ARG A 970 -25.12 -24.99 44.42
CA ARG A 970 -24.49 -25.93 43.48
C ARG A 970 -23.94 -25.17 42.28
N ALA A 971 -22.71 -25.46 41.88
CA ALA A 971 -22.21 -25.17 40.54
C ALA A 971 -22.62 -26.32 39.61
N VAL A 972 -23.41 -26.03 38.57
CA VAL A 972 -23.71 -27.01 37.52
C VAL A 972 -22.61 -26.92 36.47
N VAL A 973 -21.99 -28.07 36.15
CA VAL A 973 -20.89 -28.15 35.18
C VAL A 973 -21.32 -28.87 33.90
N GLN A 974 -20.69 -28.47 32.80
CA GLN A 974 -20.64 -29.21 31.54
C GLN A 974 -19.18 -29.58 31.28
N PRO A 975 -18.83 -30.85 30.96
CA PRO A 975 -19.66 -32.05 31.15
C PRO A 975 -20.05 -32.21 32.64
N GLU A 976 -21.01 -33.10 32.91
CA GLU A 976 -21.60 -33.32 34.26
C GLU A 976 -20.58 -33.63 35.38
N LYS A 977 -19.34 -33.97 35.02
CA LYS A 977 -18.26 -34.29 35.95
C LYS A 977 -16.91 -33.76 35.45
N VAL A 978 -16.29 -32.91 36.25
CA VAL A 978 -14.94 -32.36 36.08
C VAL A 978 -14.00 -32.83 37.20
N GLY A 979 -12.70 -32.54 37.10
CA GLY A 979 -11.71 -32.97 38.10
C GLY A 979 -11.90 -32.31 39.47
N SER A 980 -12.16 -30.99 39.49
CA SER A 980 -12.64 -30.24 40.66
C SER A 980 -13.31 -28.93 40.23
N VAL A 981 -13.99 -28.26 41.16
CA VAL A 981 -14.50 -26.89 40.98
C VAL A 981 -13.94 -26.02 42.10
N VAL A 982 -13.25 -24.94 41.74
CA VAL A 982 -12.77 -23.91 42.67
C VAL A 982 -13.82 -22.80 42.71
N PHE A 983 -14.56 -22.72 43.80
CA PHE A 983 -15.40 -21.57 44.12
C PHE A 983 -14.54 -20.43 44.68
N ASN A 984 -14.90 -19.19 44.35
CA ASN A 984 -14.41 -17.98 45.00
C ASN A 984 -15.61 -17.19 45.52
N TRP A 985 -15.76 -17.15 46.85
CA TRP A 985 -16.83 -16.45 47.56
C TRP A 985 -16.25 -15.21 48.24
N ASN A 986 -16.61 -14.02 47.74
CA ASN A 986 -16.17 -12.72 48.28
C ASN A 986 -14.63 -12.62 48.47
N GLY A 987 -13.86 -13.21 47.57
CA GLY A 987 -12.38 -13.26 47.63
C GLY A 987 -11.80 -14.49 48.34
N THR A 988 -12.63 -15.34 48.94
CA THR A 988 -12.21 -16.57 49.64
C THR A 988 -12.40 -17.79 48.74
N GLN A 989 -11.32 -18.51 48.42
CA GLN A 989 -11.38 -19.71 47.59
C GLN A 989 -11.72 -20.99 48.39
N ARG A 990 -12.46 -21.91 47.74
CA ARG A 990 -12.79 -23.27 48.22
C ARG A 990 -12.76 -24.25 47.05
N VAL A 991 -12.28 -25.48 47.25
CA VAL A 991 -12.18 -26.49 46.18
C VAL A 991 -13.04 -27.72 46.49
N GLU A 992 -14.00 -28.02 45.63
CA GLU A 992 -14.79 -29.26 45.69
C GLU A 992 -14.31 -30.28 44.65
N ASN A 993 -14.20 -31.55 45.06
CA ASN A 993 -13.46 -32.59 44.34
C ASN A 993 -14.34 -33.77 43.86
N ALA A 994 -15.66 -33.58 43.94
CA ALA A 994 -16.69 -34.55 43.54
C ALA A 994 -17.96 -33.79 43.12
N ALA A 995 -18.77 -34.42 42.26
CA ALA A 995 -20.12 -33.96 41.96
C ALA A 995 -21.10 -34.49 43.02
N PRO A 996 -22.12 -33.72 43.45
CA PRO A 996 -22.46 -32.37 42.98
C PRO A 996 -21.64 -31.26 43.64
N TYR A 997 -20.90 -30.49 42.84
CA TYR A 997 -20.00 -29.44 43.35
C TYR A 997 -20.79 -28.33 44.07
N ALA A 998 -20.60 -28.19 45.39
CA ALA A 998 -21.39 -27.32 46.25
C ALA A 998 -20.54 -26.32 47.05
N LEU A 999 -20.92 -25.05 47.12
CA LEU A 999 -20.20 -24.00 47.85
C LEU A 999 -20.11 -24.26 49.38
N GLY A 1000 -21.15 -24.85 49.96
CA GLY A 1000 -21.14 -25.36 51.34
C GLY A 1000 -20.42 -26.71 51.48
N SER A 1001 -20.11 -27.37 50.36
CA SER A 1001 -19.87 -28.81 50.19
C SER A 1001 -21.10 -29.67 50.54
N ASP A 1002 -20.95 -30.96 50.29
CA ASP A 1002 -21.97 -32.00 50.42
C ASP A 1002 -21.34 -33.32 50.90
N ASN A 1003 -22.19 -34.30 51.19
CA ASN A 1003 -21.76 -35.69 51.31
C ASN A 1003 -22.65 -36.59 50.44
N ALA A 1004 -22.18 -36.90 49.22
CA ALA A 1004 -22.89 -37.71 48.23
C ALA A 1004 -24.29 -37.20 47.88
N GLY A 1005 -24.42 -35.89 47.71
CA GLY A 1005 -25.67 -35.20 47.38
C GLY A 1005 -26.47 -34.67 48.57
N ASN A 1006 -26.05 -34.95 49.81
CA ASN A 1006 -26.62 -34.33 51.00
C ASN A 1006 -25.89 -33.00 51.29
N TYR A 1007 -26.57 -31.87 51.10
CA TYR A 1007 -25.93 -30.55 51.10
C TYR A 1007 -25.72 -30.02 52.52
N HIS A 1008 -24.51 -29.55 52.82
CA HIS A 1008 -24.25 -28.89 54.11
C HIS A 1008 -24.97 -27.54 54.21
N ARG A 1009 -25.43 -27.21 55.41
CA ARG A 1009 -26.20 -25.99 55.69
C ARG A 1009 -25.31 -24.76 55.69
N TRP A 1010 -25.72 -23.75 54.94
CA TRP A 1010 -25.04 -22.47 54.81
C TRP A 1010 -26.09 -21.34 54.68
N THR A 1011 -25.75 -20.14 55.13
CA THR A 1011 -26.65 -18.97 55.02
C THR A 1011 -25.78 -17.74 54.73
N PRO A 1012 -25.97 -17.06 53.59
CA PRO A 1012 -25.26 -15.83 53.30
C PRO A 1012 -25.80 -14.67 54.16
N ALA A 1013 -24.95 -13.71 54.47
CA ALA A 1013 -25.31 -12.53 55.26
C ALA A 1013 -25.93 -11.44 54.37
N PRO A 1014 -26.82 -10.58 54.87
CA PRO A 1014 -27.32 -9.44 54.08
C PRO A 1014 -26.18 -8.51 53.62
N GLY A 1015 -26.14 -8.19 52.34
CA GLY A 1015 -25.09 -7.41 51.68
C GLY A 1015 -24.85 -7.80 50.23
N GLU A 1016 -23.92 -7.12 49.57
CA GLU A 1016 -23.42 -7.49 48.24
C GLU A 1016 -22.52 -8.73 48.32
N HIS A 1017 -22.73 -9.69 47.42
CA HIS A 1017 -21.91 -10.89 47.32
C HIS A 1017 -21.46 -11.15 45.89
N SER A 1018 -20.20 -11.56 45.73
CA SER A 1018 -19.63 -12.04 44.47
C SER A 1018 -19.27 -13.51 44.61
N LEU A 1019 -19.78 -14.33 43.69
CA LEU A 1019 -19.47 -15.75 43.59
C LEU A 1019 -18.97 -16.04 42.17
N THR A 1020 -17.74 -16.54 42.05
CA THR A 1020 -17.30 -17.23 40.83
C THR A 1020 -17.02 -18.70 41.12
N ALA A 1021 -17.10 -19.55 40.11
CA ALA A 1021 -16.72 -20.95 40.22
C ALA A 1021 -16.08 -21.42 38.92
N THR A 1022 -14.85 -21.91 39.02
CA THR A 1022 -14.00 -22.31 37.90
C THR A 1022 -13.80 -23.83 37.94
N PRO A 1023 -14.11 -24.59 36.87
CA PRO A 1023 -13.84 -26.02 36.81
C PRO A 1023 -12.37 -26.28 36.44
N TYR A 1024 -11.80 -27.38 36.93
CA TYR A 1024 -10.42 -27.80 36.68
C TYR A 1024 -10.37 -29.26 36.23
N ALA A 1025 -9.45 -29.56 35.31
CA ALA A 1025 -9.30 -30.88 34.71
C ALA A 1025 -8.86 -31.98 35.72
N HIS A 1026 -8.25 -31.60 36.84
CA HIS A 1026 -7.84 -32.52 37.91
C HIS A 1026 -8.40 -32.07 39.27
N LYS A 1027 -8.19 -32.90 40.30
CA LYS A 1027 -8.56 -32.58 41.68
C LYS A 1027 -7.68 -31.47 42.26
N HIS A 1028 -8.15 -30.87 43.35
CA HIS A 1028 -7.46 -29.86 44.16
C HIS A 1028 -7.15 -28.54 43.42
N GLY A 1029 -7.90 -28.21 42.36
CA GLY A 1029 -7.68 -27.00 41.57
C GLY A 1029 -6.46 -27.09 40.63
N TYR A 1030 -6.04 -28.31 40.28
CA TYR A 1030 -4.90 -28.55 39.38
C TYR A 1030 -5.34 -28.94 37.96
N GLY A 1031 -4.40 -28.82 37.01
CA GLY A 1031 -4.65 -29.02 35.59
C GLY A 1031 -5.17 -27.75 34.91
N LYS A 1032 -5.60 -27.88 33.65
CA LYS A 1032 -6.16 -26.76 32.88
C LYS A 1032 -7.47 -26.29 33.52
N GLU A 1033 -7.65 -24.98 33.65
CA GLU A 1033 -8.91 -24.38 34.09
C GLU A 1033 -9.88 -24.22 32.91
N GLY A 1034 -11.17 -24.42 33.18
CA GLY A 1034 -12.25 -24.19 32.23
C GLY A 1034 -13.00 -22.91 32.50
N ALA A 1035 -14.10 -22.70 31.78
CA ALA A 1035 -14.84 -21.47 31.86
C ALA A 1035 -15.55 -21.34 33.20
N TYR A 1036 -15.26 -20.24 33.89
CA TYR A 1036 -15.89 -19.94 35.17
C TYR A 1036 -17.25 -19.29 34.95
N HIS A 1037 -18.22 -19.63 35.79
CA HIS A 1037 -19.44 -18.84 35.91
C HIS A 1037 -19.24 -17.80 37.03
N GLY A 1038 -19.71 -16.58 36.83
CA GLY A 1038 -19.51 -15.48 37.76
C GLY A 1038 -20.76 -14.63 37.94
N ILE A 1039 -21.26 -14.56 39.17
CA ILE A 1039 -22.41 -13.74 39.55
C ILE A 1039 -22.03 -12.73 40.63
N ARG A 1040 -22.75 -11.60 40.63
CA ARG A 1040 -22.90 -10.74 41.79
C ARG A 1040 -24.38 -10.69 42.16
N PHE A 1041 -24.71 -10.79 43.43
CA PHE A 1041 -26.09 -10.79 43.91
C PHE A 1041 -26.19 -10.11 45.27
N THR A 1042 -27.29 -9.40 45.50
CA THR A 1042 -27.56 -8.68 46.75
C THR A 1042 -28.41 -9.54 47.66
N VAL A 1043 -27.93 -9.87 48.85
CA VAL A 1043 -28.73 -10.54 49.88
C VAL A 1043 -29.44 -9.50 50.73
N ILE A 1044 -30.77 -9.57 50.82
CA ILE A 1044 -31.58 -8.56 51.55
C ILE A 1044 -32.55 -9.19 52.57
N ASP A 1045 -33.06 -8.34 53.46
CA ASP A 1045 -34.10 -8.63 54.44
C ASP A 1045 -34.84 -7.31 54.75
N SER A 1046 -35.67 -6.80 53.83
CA SER A 1046 -36.18 -5.40 53.86
C SER A 1046 -37.61 -5.21 53.29
N LEU A 1047 -38.24 -4.07 53.63
CA LEU A 1047 -39.61 -3.68 53.25
C LEU A 1047 -39.66 -2.18 52.84
N SER A 1048 -40.38 -1.80 51.78
CA SER A 1048 -40.43 -0.40 51.29
C SER A 1048 -41.73 -0.01 50.53
N LEU A 1049 -41.91 1.29 50.29
CA LEU A 1049 -42.88 1.86 49.34
C LEU A 1049 -42.15 2.36 48.08
N SER A 1050 -42.84 2.44 46.94
CA SER A 1050 -42.25 2.83 45.64
C SER A 1050 -42.60 4.25 45.19
N GLY A 1051 -43.70 4.84 45.67
CA GLY A 1051 -44.13 6.18 45.23
C GLY A 1051 -45.44 6.66 45.84
N PHE A 1052 -45.90 7.82 45.37
CA PHE A 1052 -47.23 8.36 45.62
C PHE A 1052 -47.97 8.59 44.28
N THR A 1053 -49.30 8.54 44.30
CA THR A 1053 -50.14 8.80 43.11
C THR A 1053 -51.31 9.71 43.47
N LEU A 1054 -51.53 10.77 42.69
CA LEU A 1054 -52.72 11.63 42.75
C LEU A 1054 -53.91 10.91 42.12
N LEU A 1055 -55.07 10.98 42.75
CA LEU A 1055 -56.31 10.32 42.33
C LEU A 1055 -57.47 11.32 42.33
N ASP A 1056 -58.34 11.21 41.33
CA ASP A 1056 -59.66 11.86 41.26
C ASP A 1056 -60.61 11.10 42.20
N ALA A 1057 -61.05 11.78 43.25
CA ALA A 1057 -61.87 11.21 44.32
C ALA A 1057 -63.36 11.10 43.95
N ASP A 1058 -63.81 11.72 42.86
CA ASP A 1058 -65.20 11.59 42.38
C ASP A 1058 -65.34 10.57 41.23
N ARG A 1059 -64.21 10.00 40.77
CA ARG A 1059 -64.13 9.07 39.63
C ARG A 1059 -63.33 7.80 39.91
N ASP A 1060 -62.84 7.63 41.14
CA ASP A 1060 -61.97 6.56 41.64
C ASP A 1060 -60.75 6.24 40.75
N LYS A 1061 -60.22 7.25 40.05
CA LYS A 1061 -59.21 7.07 38.98
C LYS A 1061 -57.89 7.80 39.27
N PRO A 1062 -56.73 7.15 39.07
CA PRO A 1062 -55.44 7.84 39.17
C PRO A 1062 -55.31 8.90 38.07
N ILE A 1063 -54.82 10.08 38.46
CA ILE A 1063 -54.53 11.21 37.57
C ILE A 1063 -53.06 11.14 37.13
N MET A 1064 -52.12 11.09 38.08
CA MET A 1064 -50.68 11.09 37.82
C MET A 1064 -49.86 10.63 39.05
N PRO A 1065 -48.65 10.09 38.86
CA PRO A 1065 -47.68 9.94 39.95
C PRO A 1065 -47.30 11.29 40.58
N LEU A 1066 -47.00 11.31 41.88
CA LEU A 1066 -46.56 12.48 42.62
C LEU A 1066 -45.10 12.35 43.07
N TYR A 1067 -44.38 13.46 42.96
CA TYR A 1067 -42.96 13.61 43.29
C TYR A 1067 -42.74 14.80 44.24
N ASP A 1068 -41.56 14.87 44.86
CA ASP A 1068 -41.21 15.98 45.75
C ASP A 1068 -41.12 17.31 44.97
N GLY A 1069 -41.74 18.37 45.50
CA GLY A 1069 -41.92 19.65 44.84
C GLY A 1069 -43.12 19.76 43.88
N ALA A 1070 -43.93 18.71 43.68
CA ALA A 1070 -45.02 18.73 42.70
C ALA A 1070 -46.09 19.81 43.01
N VAL A 1071 -46.54 20.51 41.97
CA VAL A 1071 -47.55 21.59 42.06
C VAL A 1071 -48.86 21.10 41.44
N ILE A 1072 -49.99 21.33 42.13
CA ILE A 1072 -51.32 20.85 41.73
C ILE A 1072 -52.30 22.02 41.72
N ASP A 1073 -52.99 22.23 40.60
CA ASP A 1073 -53.99 23.29 40.46
C ASP A 1073 -55.40 22.79 40.82
N LEU A 1074 -55.93 23.28 41.95
CA LEU A 1074 -57.25 22.91 42.44
C LEU A 1074 -58.39 23.45 41.55
N ALA A 1075 -58.11 24.43 40.67
CA ALA A 1075 -59.07 24.87 39.65
C ALA A 1075 -59.32 23.79 38.57
N GLN A 1076 -58.36 22.87 38.37
CA GLN A 1076 -58.45 21.75 37.42
C GLN A 1076 -58.84 20.44 38.10
N HIS A 1077 -58.39 20.25 39.35
CA HIS A 1077 -58.65 19.05 40.15
C HIS A 1077 -59.19 19.41 41.55
N PRO A 1078 -60.49 19.77 41.68
CA PRO A 1078 -61.07 20.26 42.93
C PRO A 1078 -61.34 19.17 43.98
N ARG A 1079 -61.23 17.88 43.61
CA ARG A 1079 -61.69 16.72 44.38
C ARG A 1079 -60.68 15.59 44.26
N ILE A 1080 -59.63 15.65 45.08
CA ILE A 1080 -58.44 14.78 44.98
C ILE A 1080 -58.26 13.86 46.20
N ASN A 1081 -57.56 12.74 46.03
CA ASN A 1081 -56.99 11.92 47.10
C ASN A 1081 -55.57 11.48 46.68
N ILE A 1082 -54.78 10.90 47.61
CA ILE A 1082 -53.39 10.52 47.36
C ILE A 1082 -53.17 9.09 47.85
N LEU A 1083 -52.69 8.22 46.95
CA LEU A 1083 -52.33 6.83 47.24
C LEU A 1083 -50.85 6.69 47.56
N ALA A 1084 -50.50 5.77 48.46
CA ALA A 1084 -49.14 5.26 48.62
C ALA A 1084 -48.98 3.95 47.84
N VAL A 1085 -47.98 3.87 46.96
CA VAL A 1085 -47.75 2.72 46.08
C VAL A 1085 -46.82 1.71 46.76
N PRO A 1086 -47.20 0.42 46.87
CA PRO A 1086 -46.33 -0.63 47.43
C PRO A 1086 -44.97 -0.73 46.71
N GLY A 1087 -43.92 -1.00 47.48
CA GLY A 1087 -42.57 -1.24 46.99
C GLY A 1087 -42.17 -2.70 47.21
N ILE A 1088 -41.07 -2.90 47.93
CA ILE A 1088 -40.49 -4.24 48.16
C ILE A 1088 -41.16 -4.90 49.37
N GLY A 1089 -41.54 -6.17 49.21
CA GLY A 1089 -42.03 -7.06 50.26
C GLY A 1089 -43.52 -6.93 50.58
N ARG A 1090 -44.03 -7.84 51.42
CA ARG A 1090 -45.45 -7.90 51.77
C ARG A 1090 -45.79 -6.83 52.82
N ILE A 1091 -46.52 -5.80 52.41
CA ILE A 1091 -47.00 -4.71 53.27
C ILE A 1091 -48.41 -5.06 53.78
N GLY A 1092 -48.58 -5.09 55.10
CA GLY A 1092 -49.89 -5.28 55.75
C GLY A 1092 -50.58 -3.96 56.15
N SER A 1093 -49.82 -2.88 56.34
CA SER A 1093 -50.39 -1.56 56.61
C SER A 1093 -49.43 -0.43 56.24
N VAL A 1094 -49.99 0.76 55.98
CA VAL A 1094 -49.25 1.99 55.69
C VAL A 1094 -49.72 3.11 56.62
N ARG A 1095 -48.79 3.74 57.31
CA ARG A 1095 -49.06 4.92 58.15
C ARG A 1095 -48.69 6.20 57.44
N PHE A 1096 -49.67 7.06 57.21
CA PHE A 1096 -49.50 8.39 56.64
C PHE A 1096 -49.29 9.45 57.73
N GLY A 1097 -48.44 10.42 57.43
CA GLY A 1097 -48.32 11.69 58.14
C GLY A 1097 -48.51 12.87 57.18
N LEU A 1098 -49.03 13.99 57.69
CA LEU A 1098 -49.31 15.21 56.92
C LEU A 1098 -48.96 16.45 57.76
N ASN A 1099 -48.15 17.36 57.21
CA ASN A 1099 -47.75 18.64 57.82
C ASN A 1099 -47.39 18.47 59.31
N GLU A 1100 -46.28 17.76 59.54
CA GLU A 1100 -45.71 17.41 60.85
C GLU A 1100 -46.55 16.43 61.71
N ARG A 1101 -47.84 16.21 61.41
CA ARG A 1101 -48.67 15.20 62.09
C ARG A 1101 -48.30 13.79 61.63
N ALA A 1102 -47.32 13.18 62.29
CA ALA A 1102 -46.74 11.88 61.90
C ALA A 1102 -47.71 10.67 61.95
N ASN A 1103 -48.83 10.78 62.67
CA ASN A 1103 -49.89 9.76 62.75
C ASN A 1103 -51.21 10.32 62.16
N TYR A 1104 -51.17 10.93 60.97
CA TYR A 1104 -52.36 11.52 60.32
C TYR A 1104 -53.39 10.46 59.93
N ARG A 1105 -52.94 9.31 59.41
CA ARG A 1105 -53.78 8.14 59.12
C ARG A 1105 -52.98 6.85 59.27
N LEU A 1106 -53.63 5.78 59.69
CA LEU A 1106 -53.18 4.41 59.48
C LEU A 1106 -54.15 3.74 58.51
N GLU A 1107 -53.64 3.08 57.48
CA GLU A 1107 -54.44 2.37 56.48
C GLU A 1107 -54.02 0.90 56.42
N ASN A 1108 -55.01 0.01 56.53
CA ASN A 1108 -54.83 -1.44 56.61
C ASN A 1108 -55.19 -2.16 55.31
N HIS A 1109 -55.89 -1.49 54.40
CA HIS A 1109 -56.37 -2.08 53.14
C HIS A 1109 -55.69 -1.42 51.94
N ALA A 1110 -55.02 -2.24 51.14
CA ALA A 1110 -54.52 -1.82 49.83
C ALA A 1110 -55.70 -1.66 48.84
N PRO A 1111 -55.69 -0.64 47.96
CA PRO A 1111 -54.70 0.42 47.84
C PRO A 1111 -54.79 1.46 48.96
N PHE A 1112 -53.64 1.77 49.56
CA PHE A 1112 -53.55 2.60 50.77
C PHE A 1112 -53.73 4.08 50.42
N ALA A 1113 -54.76 4.74 50.96
CA ALA A 1113 -55.16 6.11 50.60
C ALA A 1113 -55.06 7.10 51.79
N LEU A 1114 -54.59 8.32 51.53
CA LEU A 1114 -54.35 9.38 52.51
C LEU A 1114 -55.63 9.85 53.22
N ALA A 1115 -56.76 9.95 52.50
CA ALA A 1115 -58.04 10.44 53.04
C ALA A 1115 -59.10 9.36 53.30
N ALA A 1116 -58.71 8.07 53.22
CA ALA A 1116 -59.54 6.85 53.25
C ALA A 1116 -60.01 6.33 51.88
N ASN A 1117 -60.26 5.03 51.85
CA ASN A 1117 -61.33 4.42 51.09
C ASN A 1117 -62.47 3.97 52.06
N ARG A 1118 -63.68 3.79 51.54
CA ARG A 1118 -64.78 3.06 52.20
C ARG A 1118 -65.50 2.22 51.15
N LEU A 1119 -65.43 0.89 51.25
CA LEU A 1119 -66.08 -0.01 50.29
C LEU A 1119 -65.74 0.31 48.81
N GLN A 1120 -64.46 0.63 48.56
CA GLN A 1120 -63.86 1.03 47.27
C GLN A 1120 -64.13 2.47 46.76
N ASP A 1121 -65.00 3.25 47.41
CA ASP A 1121 -65.15 4.71 47.19
C ASP A 1121 -63.98 5.45 47.90
N TYR A 1122 -63.26 6.35 47.20
CA TYR A 1122 -62.17 7.15 47.77
C TYR A 1122 -62.65 8.53 48.27
N LEU A 1123 -62.59 8.75 49.57
CA LEU A 1123 -63.02 10.04 50.14
C LEU A 1123 -62.11 11.21 49.69
N PRO A 1124 -62.67 12.39 49.35
CA PRO A 1124 -61.90 13.54 48.89
C PRO A 1124 -61.11 14.21 50.03
N TRP A 1125 -59.83 14.45 49.78
CA TRP A 1125 -58.96 15.25 50.64
C TRP A 1125 -59.24 16.74 50.43
N GLN A 1126 -60.01 17.33 51.34
CA GLN A 1126 -60.34 18.76 51.32
C GLN A 1126 -59.17 19.60 51.85
N ALA A 1127 -58.21 19.88 50.97
CA ALA A 1127 -57.07 20.75 51.24
C ALA A 1127 -57.24 22.12 50.56
N ALA A 1128 -56.64 23.16 51.14
CA ALA A 1128 -56.66 24.52 50.62
C ALA A 1128 -55.37 24.81 49.82
N PRO A 1129 -55.31 25.88 49.00
CA PRO A 1129 -54.05 26.32 48.40
C PRO A 1129 -52.96 26.57 49.45
N GLY A 1130 -51.77 26.02 49.24
CA GLY A 1130 -50.66 25.99 50.19
C GLY A 1130 -49.74 24.79 50.02
N THR A 1131 -48.59 24.81 50.69
CA THR A 1131 -47.61 23.69 50.66
C THR A 1131 -47.92 22.66 51.74
N TYR A 1132 -47.85 21.38 51.37
CA TYR A 1132 -48.09 20.23 52.23
C TYR A 1132 -46.94 19.25 52.16
N THR A 1133 -46.55 18.67 53.29
CA THR A 1133 -45.55 17.60 53.34
C THR A 1133 -46.22 16.30 53.81
N ILE A 1134 -46.16 15.30 52.95
CA ILE A 1134 -46.76 13.97 53.13
C ILE A 1134 -45.65 12.98 53.45
N THR A 1135 -45.90 12.05 54.37
CA THR A 1135 -45.00 10.93 54.67
C THR A 1135 -45.81 9.65 54.72
N ALA A 1136 -45.29 8.53 54.24
CA ALA A 1136 -45.91 7.21 54.31
C ALA A 1136 -44.90 6.16 54.78
N THR A 1137 -45.27 5.36 55.78
CA THR A 1137 -44.41 4.32 56.39
C THR A 1137 -45.06 2.95 56.26
N PRO A 1138 -44.46 1.96 55.58
CA PRO A 1138 -45.00 0.61 55.46
C PRO A 1138 -44.63 -0.27 56.66
N PHE A 1139 -45.48 -1.24 56.94
CA PHE A 1139 -45.30 -2.25 57.99
C PHE A 1139 -45.65 -3.65 57.46
N GLY A 1140 -44.93 -4.67 57.90
CA GLY A 1140 -45.08 -6.05 57.41
C GLY A 1140 -46.39 -6.76 57.83
N GLN A 1141 -47.17 -6.19 58.74
CA GLN A 1141 -48.47 -6.69 59.19
C GLN A 1141 -49.50 -5.55 59.26
N HIS A 1142 -50.76 -5.89 59.54
CA HIS A 1142 -51.83 -4.89 59.79
C HIS A 1142 -51.54 -4.09 61.07
N ASP A 1143 -52.30 -3.01 61.29
CA ASP A 1143 -52.29 -2.17 62.50
C ASP A 1143 -50.93 -1.53 62.85
N GLY A 1144 -50.03 -1.45 61.87
CA GLY A 1144 -48.67 -0.95 62.05
C GLY A 1144 -47.74 -1.92 62.78
N ALA A 1145 -48.03 -3.23 62.76
CA ALA A 1145 -47.24 -4.28 63.40
C ALA A 1145 -46.21 -4.94 62.46
N GLY A 1146 -45.32 -5.76 63.04
CA GLY A 1146 -44.23 -6.42 62.33
C GLY A 1146 -43.04 -5.50 62.02
N LYS A 1147 -42.16 -5.93 61.10
CA LYS A 1147 -40.98 -5.15 60.71
C LYS A 1147 -41.42 -3.82 60.07
N LYS A 1148 -40.94 -2.70 60.61
CA LYS A 1148 -41.15 -1.35 60.06
C LYS A 1148 -40.23 -1.16 58.85
N GLY A 1149 -40.79 -0.79 57.70
CA GLY A 1149 -40.02 -0.44 56.50
C GLY A 1149 -39.66 1.04 56.42
N THR A 1150 -38.93 1.41 55.37
CA THR A 1150 -38.46 2.79 55.16
C THR A 1150 -39.63 3.73 54.86
N ALA A 1151 -39.66 4.88 55.53
CA ALA A 1151 -40.67 5.91 55.31
C ALA A 1151 -40.34 6.75 54.07
N LEU A 1152 -41.30 6.88 53.14
CA LEU A 1152 -41.22 7.74 51.98
C LEU A 1152 -41.84 9.11 52.30
N ARG A 1153 -41.21 10.22 51.89
CA ARG A 1153 -41.66 11.59 52.18
C ARG A 1153 -41.57 12.46 50.92
N ILE A 1154 -42.61 13.25 50.65
CA ILE A 1154 -42.66 14.27 49.60
C ILE A 1154 -43.31 15.55 50.12
N SER A 1155 -43.02 16.68 49.50
CA SER A 1155 -43.72 17.94 49.64
C SER A 1155 -44.41 18.30 48.33
N ILE A 1156 -45.62 18.84 48.40
CA ILE A 1156 -46.42 19.27 47.26
C ILE A 1156 -47.00 20.65 47.52
N THR A 1157 -47.29 21.44 46.49
CA THR A 1157 -47.94 22.75 46.64
C THR A 1157 -49.26 22.79 45.87
N LEU A 1158 -50.35 23.04 46.57
CA LEU A 1158 -51.67 23.24 45.99
C LEU A 1158 -51.82 24.72 45.62
N ILE A 1159 -52.28 25.01 44.40
CA ILE A 1159 -52.52 26.37 43.90
C ILE A 1159 -53.94 26.50 43.36
N HIS A 1160 -54.33 27.72 43.00
CA HIS A 1160 -55.55 28.01 42.25
C HIS A 1160 -55.22 29.06 41.19
N SER A 1161 -55.10 28.66 39.92
CA SER A 1161 -54.42 29.41 38.86
C SER A 1161 -55.07 30.74 38.41
N THR A 1162 -56.19 31.13 39.00
CA THR A 1162 -56.99 32.31 38.61
C THR A 1162 -56.41 33.66 39.04
N ASN A 1163 -55.21 33.73 39.64
CA ASN A 1163 -54.65 34.97 40.22
C ASN A 1163 -53.16 35.20 39.90
N LEU A 1164 -52.90 36.38 39.30
CA LEU A 1164 -51.63 37.14 39.23
C LEU A 1164 -50.55 36.74 38.18
N PRO A 1165 -49.65 37.69 37.77
CA PRO A 1165 -49.17 37.78 36.38
C PRO A 1165 -47.64 37.58 36.16
N ALA A 1166 -47.19 37.79 34.91
CA ALA A 1166 -45.82 37.58 34.42
C ALA A 1166 -44.85 38.78 34.62
N ILE A 1167 -43.58 38.61 34.15
CA ILE A 1167 -42.58 39.58 33.60
C ILE A 1167 -41.16 39.63 34.27
N LEU A 1168 -40.10 39.36 33.45
CA LEU A 1168 -38.66 39.76 33.55
C LEU A 1168 -37.73 39.16 34.66
N THR A 1169 -36.37 39.05 34.55
CA THR A 1169 -35.40 38.73 33.44
C THR A 1169 -33.94 38.56 33.96
N ARG A 1170 -33.02 38.12 33.05
CA ARG A 1170 -31.56 38.45 32.96
C ARG A 1170 -30.61 37.80 33.99
N ASN A 1171 -29.29 37.66 33.73
CA ASN A 1171 -28.51 37.40 32.50
C ASN A 1171 -27.03 37.22 32.87
N THR A 1172 -26.34 36.23 32.29
CA THR A 1172 -24.89 36.33 31.95
C THR A 1172 -24.56 35.30 30.88
N GLN A 1173 -24.08 35.75 29.71
CA GLN A 1173 -23.49 34.88 28.69
C GLN A 1173 -21.96 34.87 28.82
N VAL A 1174 -21.34 33.72 28.54
CA VAL A 1174 -19.97 33.63 28.04
C VAL A 1174 -19.94 32.58 26.93
N GLY A 1175 -19.37 32.92 25.77
CA GLY A 1175 -18.92 31.97 24.74
C GLY A 1175 -19.95 30.97 24.19
N THR A 1176 -20.74 31.38 23.19
CA THR A 1176 -21.31 30.43 22.20
C THR A 1176 -20.43 30.43 20.95
N PRO A 1177 -19.76 29.31 20.61
CA PRO A 1177 -19.22 29.11 19.27
C PRO A 1177 -20.34 29.13 18.23
N ALA A 1178 -20.11 29.75 17.07
CA ALA A 1178 -21.08 29.74 15.97
C ALA A 1178 -20.98 28.41 15.19
N LEU A 1179 -22.13 27.83 14.84
CA LEU A 1179 -22.21 26.65 13.98
C LEU A 1179 -21.87 27.04 12.53
N ALA A 1180 -20.64 26.71 12.09
CA ALA A 1180 -20.13 27.00 10.74
C ALA A 1180 -19.73 25.75 9.94
N GLU A 1181 -19.88 24.55 10.51
CA GLU A 1181 -19.61 23.27 9.85
C GLU A 1181 -20.92 22.63 9.34
N LYS A 1182 -20.86 21.91 8.22
CA LYS A 1182 -21.95 21.04 7.75
C LYS A 1182 -21.92 19.70 8.52
N GLY A 1183 -23.09 19.08 8.72
CA GLY A 1183 -23.23 17.76 9.33
C GLY A 1183 -23.24 17.76 10.87
N LEU A 1184 -22.56 16.77 11.45
CA LEU A 1184 -22.56 16.47 12.89
C LEU A 1184 -21.53 17.31 13.64
N TYR A 1185 -21.86 17.82 14.83
CA TYR A 1185 -20.90 18.52 15.70
C TYR A 1185 -20.79 17.87 17.08
N LEU A 1186 -19.57 17.87 17.60
CA LEU A 1186 -19.19 17.26 18.89
C LEU A 1186 -18.00 18.04 19.46
N GLN A 1187 -18.17 18.64 20.64
CA GLN A 1187 -17.11 19.37 21.33
C GLN A 1187 -17.24 19.23 22.85
N ALA A 1188 -16.15 18.90 23.53
CA ALA A 1188 -16.07 18.80 24.99
C ALA A 1188 -14.99 19.70 25.58
N TRP A 1189 -15.24 20.27 26.77
CA TRP A 1189 -14.34 21.16 27.49
C TRP A 1189 -14.58 21.17 29.02
N PRO A 1190 -13.57 21.48 29.87
CA PRO A 1190 -12.16 21.60 29.52
C PRO A 1190 -11.57 20.27 29.05
N ASN A 1191 -10.41 20.32 28.41
CA ASN A 1191 -9.64 19.16 27.99
C ASN A 1191 -8.15 19.56 28.05
N PRO A 1192 -7.32 19.04 28.98
CA PRO A 1192 -7.63 17.97 29.94
C PRO A 1192 -8.71 18.32 30.99
N VAL A 1193 -9.30 17.29 31.61
CA VAL A 1193 -10.37 17.41 32.62
C VAL A 1193 -10.15 16.44 33.79
N ALA A 1194 -10.14 16.94 35.01
CA ALA A 1194 -9.89 16.13 36.21
C ALA A 1194 -11.15 15.44 36.77
N THR A 1195 -12.29 16.16 36.84
CA THR A 1195 -13.48 15.72 37.59
C THR A 1195 -14.77 15.80 36.78
N THR A 1196 -15.07 16.94 36.16
CA THR A 1196 -16.29 17.16 35.36
C THR A 1196 -16.02 18.02 34.13
N GLY A 1197 -16.58 17.62 32.98
CA GLY A 1197 -16.54 18.38 31.73
C GLY A 1197 -17.94 18.66 31.18
N GLN A 1198 -18.03 19.61 30.26
CA GLN A 1198 -19.22 19.86 29.45
C GLN A 1198 -19.00 19.26 28.06
N VAL A 1199 -20.00 18.55 27.54
CA VAL A 1199 -20.06 18.06 26.17
C VAL A 1199 -21.19 18.80 25.46
N SER A 1200 -20.95 19.38 24.30
CA SER A 1200 -21.96 19.98 23.43
C SER A 1200 -21.96 19.28 22.07
N PHE A 1201 -23.16 18.95 21.58
CA PHE A 1201 -23.31 18.02 20.45
C PHE A 1201 -24.63 18.20 19.70
N GLY A 1202 -24.70 17.66 18.48
CA GLY A 1202 -25.90 17.60 17.68
C GLY A 1202 -25.61 17.47 16.18
N ALA A 1203 -26.59 17.86 15.36
CA ALA A 1203 -26.52 17.85 13.90
C ALA A 1203 -27.07 19.16 13.30
N ASP A 1204 -26.81 19.41 12.02
CA ASP A 1204 -27.38 20.52 11.24
C ASP A 1204 -28.83 20.27 10.75
N ARG A 1205 -29.33 19.03 10.89
CA ARG A 1205 -30.68 18.55 10.55
C ARG A 1205 -31.34 17.81 11.71
N ASP A 1206 -32.67 17.72 11.71
CA ASP A 1206 -33.41 16.88 12.65
C ASP A 1206 -33.04 15.40 12.40
N THR A 1207 -32.62 14.68 13.45
CA THR A 1207 -32.13 13.29 13.34
C THR A 1207 -32.14 12.61 14.72
N TYR A 1208 -31.78 11.32 14.79
CA TYR A 1208 -31.56 10.61 16.05
C TYR A 1208 -30.08 10.32 16.24
N LEU A 1209 -29.53 10.71 17.40
CA LEU A 1209 -28.11 10.54 17.74
C LEU A 1209 -27.95 9.67 18.99
N SER A 1210 -26.88 8.88 19.02
CA SER A 1210 -26.25 8.40 20.26
C SER A 1210 -24.95 9.16 20.50
N VAL A 1211 -24.63 9.47 21.76
CA VAL A 1211 -23.36 10.05 22.20
C VAL A 1211 -22.82 9.25 23.36
N GLU A 1212 -21.58 8.79 23.22
CA GLU A 1212 -20.97 7.79 24.09
C GLU A 1212 -19.53 8.17 24.46
N LEU A 1213 -19.11 7.78 25.66
CA LEU A 1213 -17.71 7.80 26.09
C LEU A 1213 -17.14 6.38 25.97
N LEU A 1214 -16.04 6.24 25.24
CA LEU A 1214 -15.32 5.00 24.99
C LEU A 1214 -13.91 5.06 25.58
N ALA A 1215 -13.36 3.90 25.92
CA ALA A 1215 -11.92 3.74 26.16
C ALA A 1215 -11.15 3.73 24.82
N THR A 1216 -9.81 3.80 24.87
CA THR A 1216 -8.95 3.75 23.67
C THR A 1216 -9.05 2.44 22.88
N ASN A 1217 -9.47 1.34 23.51
CA ASN A 1217 -9.76 0.06 22.85
C ASN A 1217 -11.19 -0.01 22.24
N GLY A 1218 -11.91 1.12 22.15
CA GLY A 1218 -13.26 1.19 21.60
C GLY A 1218 -14.38 0.73 22.54
N SER A 1219 -14.08 0.09 23.68
CA SER A 1219 -15.11 -0.37 24.62
C SER A 1219 -15.90 0.78 25.24
N ARG A 1220 -17.23 0.61 25.35
CA ARG A 1220 -18.15 1.65 25.81
C ARG A 1220 -18.18 1.76 27.33
N ILE A 1221 -17.79 2.91 27.85
CA ILE A 1221 -17.78 3.23 29.28
C ILE A 1221 -19.14 3.77 29.73
N GLN A 1222 -19.69 4.73 28.98
CA GLN A 1222 -20.96 5.38 29.32
C GLN A 1222 -21.69 5.89 28.07
N GLN A 1223 -23.00 5.69 28.02
CA GLN A 1223 -23.87 6.36 27.06
C GLN A 1223 -24.39 7.66 27.70
N LEU A 1224 -24.08 8.80 27.08
CA LEU A 1224 -24.34 10.16 27.61
C LEU A 1224 -25.67 10.73 27.08
N PHE A 1225 -26.02 10.35 25.86
CA PHE A 1225 -27.29 10.72 25.24
C PHE A 1225 -27.71 9.66 24.24
N ALA A 1226 -29.01 9.39 24.16
CA ALA A 1226 -29.64 8.87 22.95
C ALA A 1226 -31.03 9.47 22.81
N GLY A 1227 -31.37 9.96 21.61
CA GLY A 1227 -32.64 10.63 21.38
C GLY A 1227 -32.72 11.36 20.04
N ALA A 1228 -33.94 11.79 19.71
CA ALA A 1228 -34.16 12.72 18.62
C ALA A 1228 -33.62 14.11 18.99
N VAL A 1229 -32.82 14.69 18.10
CA VAL A 1229 -32.30 16.06 18.18
C VAL A 1229 -32.88 16.91 17.07
N LYS A 1230 -33.05 18.21 17.32
CA LYS A 1230 -33.39 19.18 16.28
C LYS A 1230 -32.13 19.76 15.62
N GLY A 1231 -32.22 19.96 14.31
CA GLY A 1231 -31.15 20.55 13.52
C GLY A 1231 -30.75 21.93 14.05
N LYS A 1232 -29.45 22.19 14.04
CA LYS A 1232 -28.82 23.47 14.43
C LYS A 1232 -29.10 23.89 15.89
N THR A 1233 -29.66 23.00 16.71
CA THR A 1233 -29.99 23.25 18.12
C THR A 1233 -28.92 22.62 19.01
N PRO A 1234 -28.08 23.41 19.74
CA PRO A 1234 -27.01 22.87 20.58
C PRO A 1234 -27.53 22.12 21.81
N TYR A 1235 -27.35 20.79 21.82
CA TYR A 1235 -27.55 19.97 23.02
C TYR A 1235 -26.28 19.99 23.87
N ARG A 1236 -26.45 19.84 25.20
CA ARG A 1236 -25.37 19.85 26.18
C ARG A 1236 -25.59 18.77 27.25
N HIS A 1237 -24.51 18.14 27.68
CA HIS A 1237 -24.49 17.15 28.76
C HIS A 1237 -23.27 17.39 29.67
N THR A 1238 -23.46 17.29 30.99
CA THR A 1238 -22.35 17.38 31.95
C THR A 1238 -21.77 15.99 32.18
N LEU A 1239 -20.57 15.76 31.66
CA LEU A 1239 -19.84 14.50 31.83
C LEU A 1239 -19.10 14.49 33.17
N SER A 1240 -19.33 13.46 33.99
CA SER A 1240 -18.48 13.17 35.15
C SER A 1240 -17.35 12.22 34.75
N MET A 1241 -16.12 12.60 35.05
CA MET A 1241 -14.91 11.77 34.90
C MET A 1241 -14.25 11.47 36.25
N ALA A 1242 -14.87 11.86 37.37
CA ALA A 1242 -14.34 11.68 38.71
C ALA A 1242 -14.00 10.21 39.02
N ALA A 1243 -14.88 9.28 38.64
CA ALA A 1243 -14.74 7.84 38.91
C ALA A 1243 -13.87 7.07 37.89
N LEU A 1244 -13.35 7.73 36.84
CA LEU A 1244 -12.50 7.09 35.82
C LEU A 1244 -11.01 7.22 36.20
N PRO A 1245 -10.13 6.26 35.85
CA PRO A 1245 -8.69 6.44 36.05
C PRO A 1245 -8.12 7.55 35.13
N PRO A 1246 -6.95 8.12 35.46
CA PRO A 1246 -6.20 8.97 34.53
C PRO A 1246 -5.91 8.23 33.22
N GLY A 1247 -6.02 8.93 32.08
CA GLY A 1247 -5.86 8.31 30.77
C GLY A 1247 -6.47 9.09 29.62
N THR A 1248 -6.38 8.51 28.42
CA THR A 1248 -7.06 9.00 27.21
C THR A 1248 -8.40 8.29 27.03
N TYR A 1249 -9.41 9.04 26.61
CA TYR A 1249 -10.76 8.57 26.31
C TYR A 1249 -11.23 9.12 24.95
N ILE A 1250 -12.21 8.46 24.33
CA ILE A 1250 -12.77 8.86 23.05
C ILE A 1250 -14.26 9.12 23.25
N LEU A 1251 -14.69 10.36 23.06
CA LEU A 1251 -16.10 10.67 22.87
C LEU A 1251 -16.48 10.33 21.43
N SER A 1252 -17.62 9.64 21.26
CA SER A 1252 -18.11 9.15 19.97
C SER A 1252 -19.58 9.52 19.82
N LEU A 1253 -19.93 10.16 18.71
CA LEU A 1253 -21.28 10.52 18.32
C LEU A 1253 -21.63 9.79 17.02
N VAL A 1254 -22.80 9.17 16.97
CA VAL A 1254 -23.25 8.35 15.84
C VAL A 1254 -24.73 8.63 15.53
N THR A 1255 -25.09 8.78 14.25
CA THR A 1255 -26.51 8.80 13.83
C THR A 1255 -27.07 7.38 13.70
N GLN A 1256 -28.40 7.25 13.67
CA GLN A 1256 -29.05 6.01 13.20
C GLN A 1256 -28.71 5.64 11.74
N THR A 1257 -28.14 6.56 10.96
CA THR A 1257 -27.69 6.33 9.57
C THR A 1257 -26.19 6.02 9.45
N GLY A 1258 -25.51 5.75 10.57
CA GLY A 1258 -24.08 5.36 10.59
C GLY A 1258 -23.06 6.50 10.47
N GLU A 1259 -23.50 7.75 10.31
CA GLU A 1259 -22.59 8.90 10.28
C GLU A 1259 -21.97 9.10 11.67
N ARG A 1260 -20.63 9.23 11.74
CA ARG A 1260 -19.87 9.23 13.00
C ARG A 1260 -18.94 10.44 13.10
N ARG A 1261 -18.87 11.04 14.29
CA ARG A 1261 -17.83 12.02 14.67
C ARG A 1261 -17.26 11.67 16.04
N THR A 1262 -15.95 11.82 16.22
CA THR A 1262 -15.26 11.49 17.48
C THR A 1262 -14.42 12.67 18.00
N GLN A 1263 -14.11 12.66 19.29
CA GLN A 1263 -13.18 13.61 19.91
C GLN A 1263 -12.37 12.96 21.03
N LYS A 1264 -11.05 13.19 21.04
CA LYS A 1264 -10.14 12.75 22.12
C LYS A 1264 -10.31 13.61 23.37
N MET A 1265 -10.46 12.97 24.52
CA MET A 1265 -10.45 13.58 25.86
C MET A 1265 -9.32 13.01 26.72
N VAL A 1266 -8.77 13.81 27.62
CA VAL A 1266 -7.69 13.39 28.53
C VAL A 1266 -8.07 13.69 29.98
N LYS A 1267 -8.04 12.66 30.84
CA LYS A 1267 -8.01 12.83 32.29
C LYS A 1267 -6.55 12.82 32.77
N PRO A 1268 -6.02 13.92 33.31
CA PRO A 1268 -4.64 13.99 33.81
C PRO A 1268 -4.52 13.29 35.17
N SER A 1269 -3.29 12.93 35.55
CA SER A 1269 -2.96 12.10 36.72
C SER A 1269 -2.51 12.91 37.95
N TRP A 1270 -3.32 13.86 38.38
CA TRP A 1270 -3.13 14.62 39.62
C TRP A 1270 -3.92 13.99 40.77
#